data_AF-A0A0Q6XJD4-F1
#
_entry.id   AF-A0A0Q6XJD4-F1
#
_cell.length_a   1.000
_cell.length_b   1.000
_cell.length_c   1.000
_cell.angle_alpha   90.00
_cell.angle_beta   90.00
_cell.angle_gamma   90.00
#
_symmetry.space_group_name_H-M   'P 1'
#
loop_
_entity.id
_entity.type
_entity.pdbx_description
1 polymer ?
#
loop_
_entity_poly.entity_id
_entity_poly.type
_entity_poly.pdbx_seq_one_letter_code
_entity_poly.pdbx_strand_id
1 'polypeptide(L)'
;MILEVTGEQLAQLNDTDLRTLVGYLCEREMRSHGHAASAVTWGGHQNAADGGIDVRVALLAGAAIAGYVPKAATGFQVKAQDMPRGAILQEMAPGGAVLPRIIELAANGGAYIIVSSQGSLSDTSLRSRKAAMAEALRGLPSASSLTLDFYDRRRIASWVNQHAGLVPWVREKLGLPLSGWRPFEDWSSSPAPVDTSYLLDAKIRLVGPSIKDVDGLTAEQALAMLRGILVKPKGVVRLVGLSGVGKTRLIQALFDDRIGTEALPRSDALYTDISDEPDPVPQEMLSRLISMGHRVVLIVDNCGIELHRKLAAKVGNSDCLLSVITVEYDIIDDEPPNTDVFKLEPASPDLIEKMLDIRCPAIASPSRHVIARFSEGNSRVAFALAETAKNGESLSKLNDTDLFERLFRQQKATSAELLDAAKACALLYSFDGETLEGDNSELVSLAKLAGQTVDQLHKHVAELHRRQLVQKRSQWRAILPHALANRLAKRAFEDVPLQRIENAIVTGSSARMLRSFSRRIGYLHDDERAVALAAKWFATGGLLDHLGKLNTLGVEIFENIAPVSPAATLSFIEEAAAKSEDWFFDDENDNKAQILRVLRSLAYGSDLFGRSASLLQRFVLNEPLGKHHSAVEPLKSLFWLYLSGTYASAAQRTAFIKSLLEGVAAEQEIGLTLLAEMLKTSHFSSHYSFEFGAWKRDFGFHPEDVTQVRDWYAQVIELARAVGTSGGGLSDRVRRMMANHVADLLRAGMLNEVIALATAFTGDSGWPEGWIGVRNAMRRGKGKFAEAAFKELEELEQRLRPGNLAGMIRSHALTPEWSALEIADLIEETALKPLEARQKIHDLCAELGQQLVGNDQQFAALLPEIVAADSPKTFELGRGLATGCLSLAECWSRLRDEFLRLPEGNRKAQLLAGFLTSAMVRSSGETESLLDEVLFDSRLHSYLLNWQACAGLNGKAFERMMRALAIDTVPIFSFHLLANGRAHEGLDDEQLRLLLQGIIRRDGGNRVAAEILGMRVFGRRSDKLPISESLKATGREFLARVELEEGAHLDHMIGEVIEVAFDKPEYEDQARAFCARISEPIGSRRVYAWDVAEIIAALTKTFPHIVLDMLVEQAVGEDGLGRTLFQDIRGYRACPLDAVQEDVWMAWAAQKPETRYELLARVLRFSNAGDEDHAKGWSPAAARLIDVAPEPAKVLDAFLLRFRPSGWSGSLADTLATRAPLIEVLKLHSKAEIAGWATNIAPQFAACIDRERAREAVEDRARDQSFE
;
A
#
# COMPACT_ATOMS: atom_id res chain seq x y z
N MET A 1 -19.47 -2.75 -59.32
CA MET A 1 -19.40 -1.44 -58.64
C MET A 1 -18.34 -1.48 -57.54
N ILE A 2 -17.99 -0.35 -56.92
CA ILE A 2 -16.90 -0.24 -55.92
C ILE A 2 -17.19 -1.02 -54.62
N LEU A 3 -18.46 -1.12 -54.22
CA LEU A 3 -18.94 -1.91 -53.06
C LEU A 3 -19.65 -3.21 -53.50
N GLU A 4 -19.09 -3.91 -54.47
CA GLU A 4 -19.55 -5.25 -54.86
C GLU A 4 -18.37 -6.21 -54.98
N VAL A 5 -18.60 -7.46 -54.58
CA VAL A 5 -17.71 -8.59 -54.83
C VAL A 5 -18.34 -9.49 -55.89
N THR A 6 -17.57 -9.90 -56.89
CA THR A 6 -18.01 -10.84 -57.91
C THR A 6 -17.72 -12.29 -57.51
N GLY A 7 -18.43 -13.24 -58.13
CA GLY A 7 -18.13 -14.66 -57.92
C GLY A 7 -16.72 -15.07 -58.35
N GLU A 8 -16.11 -14.35 -59.31
CA GLU A 8 -14.72 -14.58 -59.72
C GLU A 8 -13.71 -14.10 -58.67
N GLN A 9 -14.03 -12.99 -58.00
CA GLN A 9 -13.23 -12.49 -56.88
C GLN A 9 -13.29 -13.44 -55.68
N LEU A 10 -14.46 -13.98 -55.35
CA LEU A 10 -14.58 -14.96 -54.25
C LEU A 10 -13.84 -16.27 -54.50
N ALA A 11 -13.68 -16.67 -55.76
CA ALA A 11 -12.92 -17.87 -56.13
C ALA A 11 -11.43 -17.77 -55.76
N GLN A 12 -10.90 -16.57 -55.50
CA GLN A 12 -9.51 -16.35 -55.13
C GLN A 12 -9.26 -16.44 -53.61
N LEU A 13 -10.30 -16.53 -52.78
CA LEU A 13 -10.15 -16.73 -51.34
C LEU A 13 -9.63 -18.14 -51.05
N ASN A 14 -8.73 -18.26 -50.08
CA ASN A 14 -8.31 -19.55 -49.55
C ASN A 14 -9.40 -20.17 -48.63
N ASP A 15 -9.25 -21.45 -48.28
CA ASP A 15 -10.19 -22.18 -47.41
C ASP A 15 -10.45 -21.47 -46.07
N THR A 16 -9.41 -20.90 -45.45
CA THR A 16 -9.54 -20.21 -44.15
C THR A 16 -10.37 -18.94 -44.25
N ASP A 17 -10.07 -18.10 -45.25
CA ASP A 17 -10.77 -16.83 -45.46
C ASP A 17 -12.21 -17.08 -45.91
N LEU A 18 -12.45 -18.11 -46.74
CA LEU A 18 -13.80 -18.49 -47.15
C LEU A 18 -14.63 -19.01 -45.98
N ARG A 19 -14.05 -19.84 -45.10
CA ARG A 19 -14.74 -20.30 -43.88
C ARG A 19 -15.08 -19.14 -42.95
N THR A 20 -14.13 -18.22 -42.78
CA THR A 20 -14.30 -17.00 -41.98
C THR A 20 -15.43 -16.13 -42.54
N LEU A 21 -15.47 -15.96 -43.86
CA LEU A 21 -16.53 -15.24 -44.55
C LEU A 21 -17.91 -15.88 -44.31
N VAL A 22 -18.03 -17.20 -44.46
CA VAL A 22 -19.29 -17.92 -44.20
C VAL A 22 -19.73 -17.80 -42.74
N GLY A 23 -18.78 -17.82 -41.80
CA GLY A 23 -19.02 -17.54 -40.38
C GLY A 23 -19.66 -16.17 -40.16
N TYR A 24 -19.02 -15.11 -40.67
CA TYR A 24 -19.55 -13.74 -40.59
C TYR A 24 -20.93 -13.57 -41.25
N LEU A 25 -21.15 -14.24 -42.39
CA LEU A 25 -22.44 -14.22 -43.08
C LEU A 25 -23.54 -14.91 -42.26
N CYS A 26 -23.24 -16.04 -41.61
CA CYS A 26 -24.18 -16.73 -40.74
C CYS A 26 -24.54 -15.90 -39.50
N GLU A 27 -23.56 -15.26 -38.86
CA GLU A 27 -23.82 -14.37 -37.72
C GLU A 27 -24.72 -13.20 -38.10
N ARG A 28 -24.54 -12.65 -39.31
CA ARG A 28 -25.38 -11.60 -39.86
C ARG A 28 -26.80 -12.07 -40.13
N GLU A 29 -26.96 -13.26 -40.69
CA GLU A 29 -28.29 -13.84 -40.91
C GLU A 29 -29.02 -14.00 -39.57
N MET A 30 -28.33 -14.44 -38.50
CA MET A 30 -28.92 -14.55 -37.15
C MET A 30 -29.41 -13.20 -36.66
N ARG A 31 -28.54 -12.18 -36.68
CA ARG A 31 -28.86 -10.83 -36.20
C ARG A 31 -30.02 -10.21 -37.00
N SER A 32 -30.05 -10.39 -38.33
CA SER A 32 -31.11 -9.86 -39.19
C SER A 32 -32.50 -10.45 -38.89
N HIS A 33 -32.55 -11.68 -38.35
CA HIS A 33 -33.77 -12.35 -37.93
C HIS A 33 -34.05 -12.22 -36.42
N GLY A 34 -33.30 -11.38 -35.70
CA GLY A 34 -33.49 -11.12 -34.27
C GLY A 34 -32.91 -12.19 -33.33
N HIS A 35 -32.03 -13.07 -33.83
CA HIS A 35 -31.37 -14.11 -33.04
C HIS A 35 -29.95 -13.72 -32.62
N ALA A 36 -29.45 -14.33 -31.53
CA ALA A 36 -28.10 -14.09 -31.04
C ALA A 36 -27.02 -14.69 -31.97
N ALA A 37 -25.95 -13.95 -32.24
CA ALA A 37 -24.83 -14.42 -33.04
C ALA A 37 -24.07 -15.60 -32.40
N SER A 38 -24.16 -15.77 -31.08
CA SER A 38 -23.60 -16.92 -30.35
C SER A 38 -24.22 -18.26 -30.72
N ALA A 39 -25.35 -18.26 -31.43
CA ALA A 39 -25.92 -19.46 -32.03
C ALA A 39 -25.06 -20.00 -33.20
N VAL A 40 -24.11 -19.21 -33.70
CA VAL A 40 -23.17 -19.62 -34.75
C VAL A 40 -21.84 -20.00 -34.11
N THR A 41 -21.33 -21.17 -34.50
CA THR A 41 -20.02 -21.69 -34.06
C THR A 41 -19.18 -21.99 -35.28
N TRP A 42 -17.99 -21.38 -35.35
CA TRP A 42 -17.02 -21.55 -36.41
C TRP A 42 -15.62 -21.18 -35.89
N GLY A 43 -14.59 -21.91 -36.32
CA GLY A 43 -13.20 -21.73 -35.85
C GLY A 43 -12.53 -23.02 -35.38
N GLY A 44 -11.25 -23.18 -35.72
CA GLY A 44 -10.42 -24.38 -35.49
C GLY A 44 -9.27 -24.47 -36.52
N HIS A 45 -8.11 -25.03 -36.17
CA HIS A 45 -7.03 -25.30 -37.14
C HIS A 45 -7.55 -26.23 -38.25
N GLN A 46 -7.19 -26.01 -39.52
CA GLN A 46 -7.64 -26.83 -40.68
C GLN A 46 -7.39 -28.35 -40.53
N ASN A 47 -6.54 -28.75 -39.58
CA ASN A 47 -6.18 -30.15 -39.30
C ASN A 47 -6.96 -30.78 -38.13
N ALA A 48 -7.91 -30.06 -37.52
CA ALA A 48 -8.83 -30.62 -36.53
C ALA A 48 -9.89 -31.48 -37.24
N ALA A 49 -10.23 -32.64 -36.67
CA ALA A 49 -11.20 -33.56 -37.25
C ALA A 49 -12.64 -33.03 -37.05
N ASP A 50 -13.04 -32.03 -37.85
CA ASP A 50 -14.30 -31.28 -37.69
C ASP A 50 -15.57 -32.07 -38.09
N GLY A 51 -15.41 -33.35 -38.46
CA GLY A 51 -16.53 -34.29 -38.64
C GLY A 51 -17.52 -33.91 -39.75
N GLY A 52 -17.09 -33.05 -40.71
CA GLY A 52 -17.85 -32.66 -41.90
C GLY A 52 -18.75 -31.43 -41.75
N ILE A 53 -18.52 -30.57 -40.76
CA ILE A 53 -19.17 -29.24 -40.64
C ILE A 53 -18.14 -28.18 -40.22
N ASP A 54 -17.93 -27.16 -41.05
CA ASP A 54 -16.98 -26.07 -40.78
C ASP A 54 -17.63 -24.87 -40.07
N VAL A 55 -18.91 -24.61 -40.34
CA VAL A 55 -19.72 -23.56 -39.69
C VAL A 55 -21.05 -24.15 -39.27
N ARG A 56 -21.44 -23.98 -38.01
CA ARG A 56 -22.67 -24.54 -37.45
C ARG A 56 -23.56 -23.46 -36.86
N VAL A 57 -24.83 -23.47 -37.23
CA VAL A 57 -25.90 -22.69 -36.62
C VAL A 57 -26.78 -23.62 -35.78
N ALA A 58 -26.96 -23.29 -34.50
CA ALA A 58 -27.78 -24.04 -33.56
C ALA A 58 -28.70 -23.10 -32.76
N LEU A 59 -29.94 -22.94 -33.21
CA LEU A 59 -31.02 -22.24 -32.53
C LEU A 59 -31.95 -23.22 -31.80
N LEU A 60 -32.74 -22.71 -30.85
CA LEU A 60 -33.76 -23.51 -30.15
C LEU A 60 -34.76 -24.12 -31.14
N ALA A 61 -35.21 -25.35 -30.85
CA ALA A 61 -36.16 -26.07 -31.68
C ALA A 61 -37.46 -25.25 -31.87
N GLY A 62 -37.82 -24.96 -33.13
CA GLY A 62 -38.98 -24.14 -33.48
C GLY A 62 -38.70 -22.65 -33.75
N ALA A 63 -37.45 -22.19 -33.62
CA ALA A 63 -37.07 -20.82 -33.98
C ALA A 63 -37.36 -20.53 -35.47
N ALA A 64 -38.01 -19.39 -35.74
CA ALA A 64 -38.30 -18.95 -37.09
C ALA A 64 -37.02 -18.43 -37.77
N ILE A 65 -36.60 -19.10 -38.85
CA ILE A 65 -35.47 -18.68 -39.68
C ILE A 65 -35.69 -19.13 -41.14
N ALA A 66 -35.23 -18.33 -42.10
CA ALA A 66 -35.33 -18.58 -43.53
C ALA A 66 -34.16 -17.91 -44.26
N GLY A 67 -34.13 -17.97 -45.60
CA GLY A 67 -33.09 -17.31 -46.40
C GLY A 67 -31.86 -18.19 -46.60
N TYR A 68 -30.67 -17.62 -46.37
CA TYR A 68 -29.41 -18.36 -46.56
C TYR A 68 -29.12 -19.35 -45.42
N VAL A 69 -29.79 -19.22 -44.29
CA VAL A 69 -29.83 -20.24 -43.21
C VAL A 69 -31.26 -20.79 -43.12
N PRO A 70 -31.55 -21.93 -43.76
CA PRO A 70 -32.95 -22.36 -43.98
C PRO A 70 -33.60 -23.06 -42.77
N LYS A 71 -32.84 -23.46 -41.75
CA LYS A 71 -33.32 -24.22 -40.58
C LYS A 71 -32.62 -23.82 -39.28
N ALA A 72 -33.30 -24.02 -38.15
CA ALA A 72 -32.78 -23.72 -36.80
C ALA A 72 -31.50 -24.50 -36.45
N ALA A 73 -31.34 -25.72 -36.99
CA ALA A 73 -30.09 -26.46 -36.95
C ALA A 73 -29.54 -26.55 -38.39
N THR A 74 -28.49 -25.78 -38.71
CA THR A 74 -27.87 -25.78 -40.06
C THR A 74 -26.36 -25.98 -39.94
N GLY A 75 -25.82 -26.95 -40.69
CA GLY A 75 -24.37 -27.12 -40.85
C GLY A 75 -23.92 -26.74 -42.25
N PHE A 76 -22.85 -25.95 -42.34
CA PHE A 76 -22.18 -25.60 -43.59
C PHE A 76 -20.82 -26.29 -43.66
N GLN A 77 -20.55 -26.97 -44.78
CA GLN A 77 -19.21 -27.43 -45.15
C GLN A 77 -18.67 -26.52 -46.24
N VAL A 78 -17.52 -25.92 -46.02
CA VAL A 78 -16.90 -24.90 -46.85
C VAL A 78 -15.69 -25.49 -47.57
N LYS A 79 -15.59 -25.29 -48.88
CA LYS A 79 -14.46 -25.75 -49.70
C LYS A 79 -14.09 -24.70 -50.75
N ALA A 80 -12.84 -24.23 -50.78
CA ALA A 80 -12.36 -23.33 -51.83
C ALA A 80 -11.91 -24.06 -53.11
N GLN A 81 -12.48 -25.25 -53.35
CA GLN A 81 -12.31 -26.06 -54.57
C GLN A 81 -13.67 -26.37 -55.19
N ASP A 82 -13.71 -26.78 -56.46
CA ASP A 82 -14.95 -27.29 -57.05
C ASP A 82 -15.29 -28.65 -56.41
N MET A 83 -16.57 -28.91 -56.23
CA MET A 83 -17.08 -30.10 -55.56
C MET A 83 -17.85 -30.98 -56.55
N PRO A 84 -17.16 -31.76 -57.41
CA PRO A 84 -17.79 -32.72 -58.31
C PRO A 84 -18.55 -33.83 -57.58
N ARG A 85 -19.45 -34.53 -58.27
CA ARG A 85 -20.25 -35.63 -57.69
C ARG A 85 -19.41 -36.59 -56.84
N GLY A 86 -18.25 -37.01 -57.35
CA GLY A 86 -17.35 -37.92 -56.62
C GLY A 86 -16.81 -37.33 -55.31
N ALA A 87 -16.44 -36.04 -55.32
CA ALA A 87 -15.95 -35.33 -54.14
C ALA A 87 -17.07 -35.13 -53.09
N ILE A 88 -18.30 -34.82 -53.52
CA ILE A 88 -19.46 -34.70 -52.61
C ILE A 88 -19.74 -36.03 -51.89
N LEU A 89 -19.69 -37.16 -52.60
CA LEU A 89 -19.91 -38.48 -52.01
C LEU A 89 -18.81 -38.84 -51.00
N GLN A 90 -17.54 -38.56 -51.32
CA GLN A 90 -16.41 -38.79 -50.41
C GLN A 90 -16.45 -37.87 -49.20
N GLU A 91 -16.90 -36.62 -49.36
CA GLU A 91 -16.99 -35.64 -48.27
C GLU A 91 -18.10 -36.01 -47.28
N MET A 92 -19.30 -36.33 -47.77
CA MET A 92 -20.44 -36.64 -46.89
C MET A 92 -20.40 -38.05 -46.31
N ALA A 93 -19.78 -39.00 -47.05
CA ALA A 93 -19.73 -40.41 -46.67
C ALA A 93 -18.35 -41.04 -46.99
N PRO A 94 -17.27 -40.64 -46.28
CA PRO A 94 -15.95 -41.21 -46.50
C PRO A 94 -15.97 -42.72 -46.19
N GLY A 95 -15.53 -43.54 -47.14
CA GLY A 95 -15.58 -45.01 -47.02
C GLY A 95 -16.99 -45.62 -47.09
N GLY A 96 -18.01 -44.85 -47.54
CA GLY A 96 -19.38 -45.32 -47.71
C GLY A 96 -20.28 -45.20 -46.49
N ALA A 97 -19.77 -44.68 -45.36
CA ALA A 97 -20.56 -44.39 -44.16
C ALA A 97 -20.75 -42.87 -43.98
N VAL A 98 -22.00 -42.43 -43.80
CA VAL A 98 -22.33 -41.01 -43.61
C VAL A 98 -21.71 -40.48 -42.32
N LEU A 99 -21.16 -39.27 -42.37
CA LEU A 99 -20.53 -38.65 -41.21
C LEU A 99 -21.52 -38.46 -40.03
N PRO A 100 -21.14 -38.78 -38.78
CA PRO A 100 -22.03 -38.71 -37.61
C PRO A 100 -22.75 -37.36 -37.41
N ARG A 101 -22.10 -36.24 -37.75
CA ARG A 101 -22.69 -34.90 -37.61
C ARG A 101 -23.83 -34.64 -38.60
N ILE A 102 -23.80 -35.25 -39.78
CA ILE A 102 -24.90 -35.17 -40.75
C ILE A 102 -26.09 -36.00 -40.25
N ILE A 103 -25.83 -37.15 -39.60
CA ILE A 103 -26.86 -37.97 -38.96
C ILE A 103 -27.56 -37.19 -37.83
N GLU A 104 -26.78 -36.47 -37.02
CA GLU A 104 -27.27 -35.59 -35.94
C GLU A 104 -28.19 -34.47 -36.49
N LEU A 105 -27.77 -33.79 -37.56
CA LEU A 105 -28.61 -32.78 -38.23
C LEU A 105 -29.90 -33.39 -38.79
N ALA A 106 -29.85 -34.59 -39.35
CA ALA A 106 -31.00 -35.27 -39.91
C ALA A 106 -32.04 -35.64 -38.83
N ALA A 107 -31.56 -36.13 -37.67
CA ALA A 107 -32.40 -36.45 -36.52
C ALA A 107 -33.14 -35.21 -35.97
N ASN A 108 -32.51 -34.03 -36.06
CA ASN A 108 -33.08 -32.76 -35.59
C ASN A 108 -33.90 -32.00 -36.66
N GLY A 109 -34.13 -32.58 -37.84
CA GLY A 109 -34.84 -31.92 -38.94
C GLY A 109 -34.12 -30.68 -39.48
N GLY A 110 -32.79 -30.67 -39.41
CA GLY A 110 -31.93 -29.55 -39.76
C GLY A 110 -31.65 -29.39 -41.26
N ALA A 111 -30.59 -28.65 -41.59
CA ALA A 111 -30.09 -28.47 -42.94
C ALA A 111 -28.58 -28.74 -43.03
N TYR A 112 -28.14 -29.31 -44.15
CA TYR A 112 -26.74 -29.51 -44.48
C TYR A 112 -26.42 -28.88 -45.83
N ILE A 113 -25.49 -27.93 -45.84
CA ILE A 113 -25.19 -27.08 -47.00
C ILE A 113 -23.71 -27.20 -47.33
N ILE A 114 -23.40 -27.47 -48.60
CA ILE A 114 -22.02 -27.40 -49.10
C ILE A 114 -21.80 -26.06 -49.79
N VAL A 115 -20.76 -25.33 -49.40
CA VAL A 115 -20.37 -24.03 -49.94
C VAL A 115 -19.08 -24.20 -50.74
N SER A 116 -19.07 -23.79 -52.02
CA SER A 116 -17.92 -23.90 -52.90
C SER A 116 -17.63 -22.58 -53.62
N SER A 117 -16.40 -22.05 -53.45
CA SER A 117 -15.99 -20.79 -54.10
C SER A 117 -15.54 -20.95 -55.56
N GLN A 118 -15.22 -22.16 -56.02
CA GLN A 118 -14.83 -22.42 -57.42
C GLN A 118 -16.01 -22.90 -58.27
N GLY A 119 -17.06 -23.45 -57.66
CA GLY A 119 -18.26 -23.90 -58.37
C GLY A 119 -19.01 -22.72 -59.01
N SER A 120 -19.21 -22.77 -60.33
CA SER A 120 -20.08 -21.86 -61.09
C SER A 120 -21.15 -22.67 -61.78
N LEU A 121 -22.28 -22.90 -61.11
CA LEU A 121 -23.19 -23.95 -61.52
C LEU A 121 -24.32 -23.40 -62.42
N SER A 122 -24.61 -24.13 -63.50
CA SER A 122 -25.90 -24.02 -64.19
C SER A 122 -26.99 -24.70 -63.34
N ASP A 123 -28.27 -24.42 -63.59
CA ASP A 123 -29.37 -25.08 -62.85
C ASP A 123 -29.29 -26.61 -62.94
N THR A 124 -28.93 -27.14 -64.12
CA THR A 124 -28.71 -28.58 -64.34
C THR A 124 -27.58 -29.12 -63.47
N SER A 125 -26.47 -28.39 -63.36
CA SER A 125 -25.31 -28.78 -62.53
C SER A 125 -25.62 -28.70 -61.03
N LEU A 126 -26.39 -27.69 -60.60
CA LEU A 126 -26.83 -27.54 -59.22
C LEU A 126 -27.75 -28.70 -58.79
N ARG A 127 -28.72 -29.07 -59.63
CA ARG A 127 -29.57 -30.25 -59.41
C ARG A 127 -28.73 -31.53 -59.33
N SER A 128 -27.71 -31.67 -60.17
CA SER A 128 -26.79 -32.80 -60.11
C SER A 128 -25.98 -32.84 -58.81
N ARG A 129 -25.50 -31.69 -58.28
CA ARG A 129 -24.84 -31.63 -56.96
C ARG A 129 -25.79 -32.02 -55.82
N LYS A 130 -27.01 -31.47 -55.81
CA LYS A 130 -28.04 -31.84 -54.81
C LYS A 130 -28.43 -33.30 -54.88
N ALA A 131 -28.53 -33.86 -56.09
CA ALA A 131 -28.78 -35.29 -56.29
C ALA A 131 -27.62 -36.16 -55.76
N ALA A 132 -26.37 -35.71 -55.90
CA ALA A 132 -25.21 -36.37 -55.31
C ALA A 132 -25.22 -36.31 -53.77
N MET A 133 -25.62 -35.17 -53.18
CA MET A 133 -25.80 -35.05 -51.73
C MET A 133 -26.91 -35.99 -51.21
N ALA A 134 -28.04 -36.07 -51.93
CA ALA A 134 -29.12 -36.99 -51.59
C ALA A 134 -28.71 -38.46 -51.78
N GLU A 135 -27.87 -38.76 -52.77
CA GLU A 135 -27.28 -40.08 -53.00
C GLU A 135 -26.38 -40.51 -51.85
N ALA A 136 -25.58 -39.60 -51.28
CA ALA A 136 -24.72 -39.89 -50.13
C ALA A 136 -25.52 -40.36 -48.90
N LEU A 137 -26.79 -39.98 -48.79
CA LEU A 137 -27.67 -40.31 -47.66
C LEU A 137 -28.56 -41.53 -47.89
N ARG A 138 -28.43 -42.22 -49.04
CA ARG A 138 -29.24 -43.42 -49.32
C ARG A 138 -28.99 -44.49 -48.26
N GLY A 139 -30.04 -44.87 -47.55
CA GLY A 139 -30.00 -45.86 -46.46
C GLY A 139 -30.10 -45.27 -45.05
N LEU A 140 -30.13 -43.95 -44.90
CA LEU A 140 -30.28 -43.27 -43.61
C LEU A 140 -31.78 -43.03 -43.31
N PRO A 141 -32.34 -43.58 -42.20
CA PRO A 141 -33.79 -43.55 -41.92
C PRO A 141 -34.39 -42.14 -41.83
N SER A 142 -33.62 -41.18 -41.32
CA SER A 142 -34.03 -39.78 -41.13
C SER A 142 -33.61 -38.85 -42.30
N ALA A 143 -33.22 -39.39 -43.46
CA ALA A 143 -32.75 -38.56 -44.57
C ALA A 143 -33.81 -37.57 -45.11
N SER A 144 -35.10 -37.92 -45.03
CA SER A 144 -36.21 -37.09 -45.52
C SER A 144 -36.48 -35.84 -44.67
N SER A 145 -36.00 -35.80 -43.42
CA SER A 145 -36.12 -34.62 -42.54
C SER A 145 -34.96 -33.64 -42.69
N LEU A 146 -33.87 -34.00 -43.39
CA LEU A 146 -32.71 -33.14 -43.61
C LEU A 146 -32.86 -32.31 -44.89
N THR A 147 -32.72 -30.99 -44.78
CA THR A 147 -32.72 -30.07 -45.93
C THR A 147 -31.32 -30.00 -46.54
N LEU A 148 -31.17 -30.24 -47.85
CA LEU A 148 -29.88 -30.18 -48.54
C LEU A 148 -29.82 -29.02 -49.53
N ASP A 149 -28.75 -28.23 -49.49
CA ASP A 149 -28.50 -27.18 -50.48
C ASP A 149 -27.01 -27.07 -50.84
N PHE A 150 -26.72 -26.41 -51.96
CA PHE A 150 -25.36 -26.18 -52.44
C PHE A 150 -25.20 -24.72 -52.84
N TYR A 151 -24.24 -24.02 -52.23
CA TYR A 151 -23.98 -22.60 -52.47
C TYR A 151 -22.74 -22.48 -53.34
N ASP A 152 -22.96 -22.03 -54.58
CA ASP A 152 -21.90 -21.77 -55.55
C ASP A 152 -21.36 -20.34 -55.41
N ARG A 153 -20.27 -20.03 -56.12
CA ARG A 153 -19.59 -18.74 -55.99
C ARG A 153 -20.47 -17.53 -56.29
N ARG A 154 -21.50 -17.69 -57.14
CA ARG A 154 -22.45 -16.62 -57.46
C ARG A 154 -23.40 -16.38 -56.30
N ARG A 155 -23.92 -17.45 -55.69
CA ARG A 155 -24.80 -17.36 -54.53
C ARG A 155 -24.06 -16.79 -53.31
N ILE A 156 -22.79 -17.16 -53.11
CA ILE A 156 -21.95 -16.56 -52.07
C ILE A 156 -21.75 -15.06 -52.35
N ALA A 157 -21.44 -14.67 -53.60
CA ALA A 157 -21.30 -13.25 -53.97
C ALA A 157 -22.59 -12.46 -53.70
N SER A 158 -23.76 -13.02 -54.06
CA SER A 158 -25.05 -12.42 -53.73
C SER A 158 -25.27 -12.28 -52.23
N TRP A 159 -24.84 -13.25 -51.43
CA TRP A 159 -24.96 -13.19 -49.97
C TRP A 159 -24.04 -12.10 -49.37
N VAL A 160 -22.78 -12.03 -49.80
CA VAL A 160 -21.83 -10.98 -49.36
C VAL A 160 -22.31 -9.58 -49.75
N ASN A 161 -22.83 -9.42 -50.96
CA ASN A 161 -23.28 -8.12 -51.46
C ASN A 161 -24.54 -7.60 -50.75
N GLN A 162 -25.22 -8.41 -49.93
CA GLN A 162 -26.28 -7.93 -49.01
C GLN A 162 -25.71 -7.25 -47.75
N HIS A 163 -24.39 -7.23 -47.59
CA HIS A 163 -23.69 -6.81 -46.37
C HIS A 163 -22.51 -5.90 -46.70
N ALA A 164 -22.79 -4.62 -46.97
CA ALA A 164 -21.81 -3.63 -47.42
C ALA A 164 -20.53 -3.53 -46.58
N GLY A 165 -20.60 -3.70 -45.25
CA GLY A 165 -19.41 -3.66 -44.37
C GLY A 165 -18.48 -4.89 -44.48
N LEU A 166 -18.94 -6.01 -45.05
CA LEU A 166 -18.09 -7.17 -45.33
C LEU A 166 -17.38 -7.07 -46.69
N VAL A 167 -17.86 -6.20 -47.59
CA VAL A 167 -17.27 -6.03 -48.92
C VAL A 167 -15.81 -5.52 -48.85
N PRO A 168 -15.48 -4.45 -48.09
CA PRO A 168 -14.08 -4.02 -47.92
C PRO A 168 -13.19 -5.12 -47.35
N TRP A 169 -13.68 -5.88 -46.36
CA TRP A 169 -12.93 -7.00 -45.76
C TRP A 169 -12.59 -8.08 -46.80
N VAL A 170 -13.57 -8.49 -47.63
CA VAL A 170 -13.32 -9.47 -48.69
C VAL A 170 -12.33 -8.91 -49.71
N ARG A 171 -12.48 -7.65 -50.10
CA ARG A 171 -11.58 -7.00 -51.07
C ARG A 171 -10.15 -6.87 -50.55
N GLU A 172 -9.97 -6.62 -49.27
CA GLU A 172 -8.67 -6.58 -48.62
C GLU A 172 -7.98 -7.94 -48.61
N LYS A 173 -8.71 -9.02 -48.28
CA LYS A 173 -8.20 -10.40 -48.40
C LYS A 173 -7.80 -10.78 -49.82
N LEU A 174 -8.38 -10.12 -50.81
CA LEU A 174 -8.07 -10.29 -52.24
C LEU A 174 -6.96 -9.36 -52.75
N GLY A 175 -6.37 -8.50 -51.89
CA GLY A 175 -5.34 -7.54 -52.30
C GLY A 175 -5.88 -6.40 -53.17
N LEU A 176 -7.19 -6.11 -53.10
CA LEU A 176 -7.88 -5.06 -53.86
C LEU A 176 -8.54 -4.00 -52.94
N PRO A 177 -7.82 -3.44 -51.95
CA PRO A 177 -8.41 -2.54 -50.96
C PRO A 177 -9.00 -1.29 -51.60
N LEU A 178 -9.98 -0.69 -50.92
CA LEU A 178 -10.54 0.60 -51.30
C LEU A 178 -9.65 1.71 -50.74
N SER A 179 -9.27 2.68 -51.57
CA SER A 179 -8.34 3.74 -51.16
C SER A 179 -8.89 4.54 -49.99
N GLY A 180 -8.18 4.55 -48.85
CA GLY A 180 -8.56 5.25 -47.62
C GLY A 180 -9.76 4.67 -46.86
N TRP A 181 -10.31 3.51 -47.27
CA TRP A 181 -11.47 2.87 -46.61
C TRP A 181 -11.09 1.52 -46.01
N ARG A 182 -11.41 1.33 -44.72
CA ARG A 182 -11.04 0.13 -43.97
C ARG A 182 -12.26 -0.51 -43.29
N PRO A 183 -12.32 -1.85 -43.19
CA PRO A 183 -13.29 -2.54 -42.35
C PRO A 183 -12.96 -2.36 -40.85
N PHE A 184 -13.65 -3.09 -39.97
CA PHE A 184 -13.29 -3.14 -38.56
C PHE A 184 -11.90 -3.72 -38.34
N GLU A 185 -11.00 -2.90 -37.78
CA GLU A 185 -9.62 -3.23 -37.44
C GLU A 185 -9.15 -2.41 -36.21
N ASP A 186 -7.87 -2.52 -35.85
CA ASP A 186 -7.24 -1.54 -34.95
C ASP A 186 -6.85 -0.28 -35.72
N TRP A 187 -7.75 0.71 -35.66
CA TRP A 187 -7.55 2.02 -36.29
C TRP A 187 -6.66 2.97 -35.46
N SER A 188 -6.12 2.52 -34.31
CA SER A 188 -5.29 3.38 -33.49
C SER A 188 -3.94 3.67 -34.15
N SER A 189 -3.30 4.79 -33.78
CA SER A 189 -1.99 5.18 -34.32
C SER A 189 -0.83 4.22 -34.01
N SER A 190 -1.08 3.18 -33.21
CA SER A 190 -0.14 2.10 -32.92
C SER A 190 -0.92 0.78 -32.88
N PRO A 191 -1.18 0.18 -34.05
CA PRO A 191 -2.04 -1.00 -34.15
C PRO A 191 -1.50 -2.17 -33.35
N ALA A 192 -2.34 -2.77 -32.52
CA ALA A 192 -2.11 -4.02 -31.82
C ALA A 192 -3.01 -5.12 -32.43
N PRO A 193 -2.84 -6.40 -32.07
CA PRO A 193 -3.80 -7.43 -32.44
C PRO A 193 -5.21 -7.01 -32.03
N VAL A 194 -6.22 -7.28 -32.88
CA VAL A 194 -7.62 -6.89 -32.64
C VAL A 194 -8.15 -7.47 -31.31
N ASP A 195 -7.57 -8.58 -30.84
CA ASP A 195 -7.88 -9.20 -29.55
C ASP A 195 -7.28 -8.48 -28.33
N THR A 196 -6.61 -7.34 -28.49
CA THR A 196 -6.11 -6.56 -27.34
C THR A 196 -7.26 -5.91 -26.59
N SER A 197 -7.41 -6.21 -25.30
CA SER A 197 -8.46 -5.65 -24.44
C SER A 197 -8.35 -4.12 -24.31
N TYR A 198 -9.49 -3.43 -24.27
CA TYR A 198 -9.53 -2.01 -23.91
C TYR A 198 -9.45 -1.85 -22.38
N LEU A 199 -8.64 -0.89 -21.93
CA LEU A 199 -8.40 -0.62 -20.51
C LEU A 199 -9.45 0.38 -20.00
N LEU A 200 -10.20 0.00 -18.98
CA LEU A 200 -11.21 0.86 -18.37
C LEU A 200 -10.56 1.89 -17.43
N ASP A 201 -11.08 3.12 -17.50
CA ASP A 201 -10.74 4.20 -16.59
C ASP A 201 -11.87 4.39 -15.57
N ALA A 202 -11.51 4.56 -14.30
CA ALA A 202 -12.46 4.92 -13.26
C ALA A 202 -12.82 6.41 -13.30
N LYS A 203 -11.99 7.25 -13.93
CA LYS A 203 -12.25 8.67 -14.11
C LYS A 203 -13.35 8.90 -15.16
N ILE A 204 -14.02 10.03 -15.06
CA ILE A 204 -14.93 10.52 -16.10
C ILE A 204 -14.16 10.79 -17.39
N ARG A 205 -14.69 10.28 -18.49
CA ARG A 205 -14.06 10.30 -19.81
C ARG A 205 -14.89 11.05 -20.82
N LEU A 206 -16.22 11.00 -20.76
CA LEU A 206 -17.10 11.60 -21.76
C LEU A 206 -18.01 12.66 -21.15
N VAL A 207 -18.01 13.86 -21.73
CA VAL A 207 -18.90 14.97 -21.37
C VAL A 207 -19.66 15.44 -22.62
N GLY A 208 -20.86 15.99 -22.45
CA GLY A 208 -21.65 16.50 -23.58
C GLY A 208 -23.01 17.05 -23.13
N PRO A 209 -23.63 17.94 -23.93
CA PRO A 209 -24.89 18.60 -23.61
C PRO A 209 -26.07 17.63 -23.41
N SER A 210 -26.02 16.46 -24.03
CA SER A 210 -27.06 15.41 -23.87
C SER A 210 -26.88 14.56 -22.61
N ILE A 211 -25.79 14.76 -21.83
CA ILE A 211 -25.53 14.07 -20.58
C ILE A 211 -26.18 14.85 -19.43
N LYS A 212 -27.11 14.22 -18.73
CA LYS A 212 -27.85 14.84 -17.61
C LYS A 212 -27.10 14.83 -16.28
N ASP A 213 -26.02 14.05 -16.19
CA ASP A 213 -25.15 14.01 -15.03
C ASP A 213 -24.28 15.27 -14.99
N VAL A 214 -24.11 15.86 -13.81
CA VAL A 214 -23.37 17.13 -13.62
C VAL A 214 -21.88 16.92 -13.90
N ASP A 215 -21.38 15.72 -13.63
CA ASP A 215 -19.95 15.46 -13.66
C ASP A 215 -19.47 14.79 -14.97
N GLY A 216 -20.37 14.14 -15.74
CA GLY A 216 -20.07 13.40 -16.99
C GLY A 216 -20.14 11.88 -16.83
N LEU A 217 -19.63 11.12 -17.82
CA LEU A 217 -19.70 9.64 -17.85
C LEU A 217 -18.32 8.97 -17.79
N THR A 218 -18.23 7.85 -17.05
CA THR A 218 -17.05 6.95 -17.08
C THR A 218 -16.89 6.27 -18.44
N ALA A 219 -15.75 5.62 -18.69
CA ALA A 219 -15.50 4.92 -19.96
C ALA A 219 -16.58 3.88 -20.31
N GLU A 220 -17.04 3.11 -19.32
CA GLU A 220 -18.06 2.07 -19.53
C GLU A 220 -19.44 2.66 -19.81
N GLN A 221 -19.85 3.68 -19.06
CA GLN A 221 -21.12 4.39 -19.26
C GLN A 221 -21.13 5.12 -20.62
N ALA A 222 -20.01 5.74 -21.00
CA ALA A 222 -19.83 6.37 -22.29
C ALA A 222 -20.01 5.38 -23.45
N LEU A 223 -19.43 4.19 -23.35
CA LEU A 223 -19.62 3.13 -24.36
C LEU A 223 -21.09 2.72 -24.47
N ALA A 224 -21.77 2.49 -23.34
CA ALA A 224 -23.18 2.12 -23.34
C ALA A 224 -24.08 3.19 -24.00
N MET A 225 -23.85 4.47 -23.69
CA MET A 225 -24.60 5.58 -24.30
C MET A 225 -24.36 5.67 -25.81
N LEU A 226 -23.10 5.67 -26.24
CA LEU A 226 -22.74 5.75 -27.66
C LEU A 226 -23.29 4.56 -28.45
N ARG A 227 -23.25 3.35 -27.87
CA ARG A 227 -23.89 2.15 -28.46
C ARG A 227 -25.39 2.33 -28.60
N GLY A 228 -26.08 2.84 -27.58
CA GLY A 228 -27.52 3.09 -27.60
C GLY A 228 -27.98 4.13 -28.64
N ILE A 229 -27.14 5.11 -28.96
CA ILE A 229 -27.39 6.08 -30.05
C ILE A 229 -27.13 5.41 -31.40
N LEU A 230 -25.96 4.79 -31.55
CA LEU A 230 -25.49 4.29 -32.84
C LEU A 230 -26.23 3.04 -33.30
N VAL A 231 -26.79 2.22 -32.39
CA VAL A 231 -27.58 1.03 -32.75
C VAL A 231 -28.86 1.39 -33.51
N LYS A 232 -29.43 2.57 -33.23
CA LYS A 232 -30.62 3.08 -33.91
C LYS A 232 -30.24 3.67 -35.27
N PRO A 233 -30.98 3.35 -36.35
CA PRO A 233 -30.84 4.03 -37.63
C PRO A 233 -30.89 5.55 -37.49
N LYS A 234 -30.13 6.25 -38.33
CA LYS A 234 -30.03 7.72 -38.36
C LYS A 234 -29.36 8.34 -37.12
N GLY A 235 -28.71 7.55 -36.28
CA GLY A 235 -27.88 8.07 -35.19
C GLY A 235 -26.68 8.86 -35.73
N VAL A 236 -26.52 10.11 -35.32
CA VAL A 236 -25.41 10.98 -35.74
C VAL A 236 -24.66 11.47 -34.50
N VAL A 237 -23.40 11.04 -34.38
CA VAL A 237 -22.52 11.37 -33.26
C VAL A 237 -21.32 12.16 -33.76
N ARG A 238 -20.89 13.17 -32.99
CA ARG A 238 -19.62 13.87 -33.19
C ARG A 238 -18.77 13.77 -31.94
N LEU A 239 -17.59 13.17 -32.05
CA LEU A 239 -16.65 13.00 -30.93
C LEU A 239 -15.46 13.96 -31.08
N VAL A 240 -15.35 14.93 -30.17
CA VAL A 240 -14.26 15.92 -30.13
C VAL A 240 -13.35 15.74 -28.91
N GLY A 241 -12.15 16.31 -28.94
CA GLY A 241 -11.21 16.31 -27.79
C GLY A 241 -9.77 16.39 -28.25
N LEU A 242 -8.82 16.70 -27.36
CA LEU A 242 -7.41 16.89 -27.75
C LEU A 242 -6.81 15.68 -28.50
N SER A 243 -5.81 15.95 -29.34
CA SER A 243 -5.01 14.91 -29.99
C SER A 243 -4.37 14.02 -28.91
N GLY A 244 -4.61 12.71 -28.96
CA GLY A 244 -4.00 11.75 -28.02
C GLY A 244 -4.80 11.41 -26.76
N VAL A 245 -6.04 11.88 -26.61
CA VAL A 245 -6.92 11.48 -25.47
C VAL A 245 -7.63 10.13 -25.65
N GLY A 246 -7.41 9.44 -26.79
CA GLY A 246 -7.91 8.08 -27.02
C GLY A 246 -9.23 7.96 -27.80
N LYS A 247 -9.62 8.98 -28.58
CA LYS A 247 -10.88 9.02 -29.36
C LYS A 247 -11.07 7.79 -30.26
N THR A 248 -10.12 7.53 -31.15
CA THR A 248 -10.17 6.40 -32.09
C THR A 248 -10.22 5.04 -31.36
N ARG A 249 -9.53 4.93 -30.21
CA ARG A 249 -9.54 3.71 -29.38
C ARG A 249 -10.87 3.50 -28.65
N LEU A 250 -11.55 4.57 -28.23
CA LEU A 250 -12.93 4.49 -27.69
C LEU A 250 -13.90 4.00 -28.77
N ILE A 251 -13.79 4.52 -29.99
CA ILE A 251 -14.68 4.14 -31.10
C ILE A 251 -14.49 2.67 -31.45
N GLN A 252 -13.26 2.18 -31.46
CA GLN A 252 -12.97 0.76 -31.64
C GLN A 252 -13.65 -0.09 -30.55
N ALA A 253 -13.62 0.36 -29.29
CA ALA A 253 -14.27 -0.34 -28.18
C ALA A 253 -15.81 -0.38 -28.28
N LEU A 254 -16.45 0.44 -29.12
CA LEU A 254 -17.89 0.33 -29.38
C LEU A 254 -18.29 -1.03 -29.97
N PHE A 255 -17.36 -1.69 -30.65
CA PHE A 255 -17.54 -2.99 -31.30
C PHE A 255 -16.89 -4.16 -30.53
N ASP A 256 -16.37 -3.91 -29.32
CA ASP A 256 -15.77 -4.93 -28.45
C ASP A 256 -16.83 -5.51 -27.50
N ASP A 257 -17.19 -6.77 -27.73
CA ASP A 257 -18.22 -7.53 -26.99
C ASP A 257 -17.76 -8.02 -25.62
N ARG A 258 -16.46 -7.87 -25.30
CA ARG A 258 -15.90 -8.23 -23.99
C ARG A 258 -16.12 -7.17 -22.92
N ILE A 259 -16.63 -5.99 -23.31
CA ILE A 259 -16.70 -4.79 -22.47
C ILE A 259 -18.11 -4.24 -22.49
N GLY A 260 -18.71 -4.09 -21.32
CA GLY A 260 -20.08 -3.63 -21.16
C GLY A 260 -21.09 -4.56 -21.85
N THR A 261 -22.25 -4.02 -22.19
CA THR A 261 -23.35 -4.74 -22.87
C THR A 261 -23.62 -4.12 -24.26
N GLU A 262 -24.32 -4.86 -25.12
CA GLU A 262 -24.81 -4.39 -26.43
C GLU A 262 -23.74 -3.83 -27.39
N ALA A 263 -22.59 -4.49 -27.51
CA ALA A 263 -21.57 -4.10 -28.48
C ALA A 263 -22.11 -4.07 -29.92
N LEU A 264 -21.68 -3.06 -30.69
CA LEU A 264 -22.05 -2.93 -32.09
C LEU A 264 -21.43 -4.08 -32.90
N PRO A 265 -22.11 -4.62 -33.92
CA PRO A 265 -21.54 -5.69 -34.74
C PRO A 265 -20.31 -5.18 -35.51
N ARG A 266 -19.16 -5.85 -35.35
CA ARG A 266 -17.90 -5.48 -36.04
C ARG A 266 -18.07 -5.34 -37.56
N SER A 267 -18.90 -6.18 -38.16
CA SER A 267 -19.24 -6.13 -39.58
C SER A 267 -19.93 -4.83 -40.03
N ASP A 268 -20.55 -4.09 -39.11
CA ASP A 268 -21.29 -2.86 -39.43
C ASP A 268 -20.34 -1.67 -39.59
N ALA A 269 -19.09 -1.77 -39.13
CA ALA A 269 -18.14 -0.67 -39.17
C ALA A 269 -17.59 -0.45 -40.59
N LEU A 270 -17.56 0.81 -41.01
CA LEU A 270 -16.81 1.28 -42.16
C LEU A 270 -16.02 2.53 -41.77
N TYR A 271 -14.70 2.43 -41.75
CA TYR A 271 -13.80 3.48 -41.25
C TYR A 271 -13.05 4.17 -42.38
N THR A 272 -12.81 5.47 -42.22
CA THR A 272 -11.88 6.25 -43.03
C THR A 272 -11.25 7.39 -42.21
N ASP A 273 -10.02 7.74 -42.52
CA ASP A 273 -9.36 8.97 -42.06
C ASP A 273 -9.29 9.95 -43.23
N ILE A 274 -9.75 11.19 -43.05
CA ILE A 274 -9.67 12.21 -44.09
C ILE A 274 -8.23 12.46 -44.55
N SER A 275 -7.26 12.28 -43.66
CA SER A 275 -5.83 12.42 -43.95
C SER A 275 -5.30 11.36 -44.93
N ASP A 276 -6.01 10.23 -45.06
CA ASP A 276 -5.65 9.11 -45.97
C ASP A 276 -6.20 9.33 -47.40
N GLU A 277 -6.76 10.51 -47.71
CA GLU A 277 -7.30 10.89 -49.03
C GLU A 277 -8.28 9.84 -49.61
N PRO A 278 -9.40 9.56 -48.93
CA PRO A 278 -10.31 8.48 -49.33
C PRO A 278 -10.96 8.68 -50.70
N ASP A 279 -10.98 7.62 -51.50
CA ASP A 279 -11.65 7.54 -52.80
C ASP A 279 -12.60 6.31 -52.84
N PRO A 280 -13.93 6.51 -52.95
CA PRO A 280 -14.65 7.78 -53.08
C PRO A 280 -14.66 8.58 -51.78
N VAL A 281 -14.81 9.91 -51.88
CA VAL A 281 -14.92 10.79 -50.71
C VAL A 281 -16.13 10.45 -49.82
N PRO A 282 -16.12 10.73 -48.51
CA PRO A 282 -17.16 10.27 -47.58
C PRO A 282 -18.58 10.66 -47.95
N GLN A 283 -18.79 11.82 -48.57
CA GLN A 283 -20.11 12.25 -49.02
C GLN A 283 -20.67 11.41 -50.16
N GLU A 284 -19.80 10.96 -51.06
CA GLU A 284 -20.17 10.10 -52.18
C GLU A 284 -20.37 8.67 -51.66
N MET A 285 -19.48 8.19 -50.78
CA MET A 285 -19.64 6.90 -50.12
C MET A 285 -20.99 6.81 -49.38
N LEU A 286 -21.32 7.83 -48.58
CA LEU A 286 -22.60 7.89 -47.87
C LEU A 286 -23.80 7.83 -48.83
N SER A 287 -23.76 8.56 -49.95
CA SER A 287 -24.83 8.53 -50.95
C SER A 287 -25.01 7.16 -51.58
N ARG A 288 -23.91 6.43 -51.85
CA ARG A 288 -23.97 5.05 -52.35
C ARG A 288 -24.55 4.11 -51.30
N LEU A 289 -24.12 4.21 -50.04
CA LEU A 289 -24.66 3.39 -48.95
C LEU A 289 -26.16 3.60 -48.74
N ILE A 290 -26.65 4.84 -48.86
CA ILE A 290 -28.08 5.16 -48.79
C ILE A 290 -28.84 4.43 -49.92
N SER A 291 -28.34 4.47 -51.16
CA SER A 291 -28.99 3.79 -52.29
C SER A 291 -29.05 2.26 -52.15
N MET A 292 -28.08 1.66 -51.46
CA MET A 292 -28.04 0.21 -51.25
C MET A 292 -28.97 -0.25 -50.11
N GLY A 293 -29.41 0.66 -49.25
CA GLY A 293 -30.36 0.35 -48.16
C GLY A 293 -29.80 -0.55 -47.05
N HIS A 294 -28.47 -0.67 -46.93
CA HIS A 294 -27.84 -1.55 -45.93
C HIS A 294 -27.59 -0.86 -44.59
N ARG A 295 -27.52 -1.67 -43.54
CA ARG A 295 -27.09 -1.25 -42.20
C ARG A 295 -25.57 -1.11 -42.14
N VAL A 296 -25.07 0.09 -41.86
CA VAL A 296 -23.64 0.44 -41.68
C VAL A 296 -23.50 1.56 -40.65
N VAL A 297 -22.45 1.50 -39.84
CA VAL A 297 -21.95 2.59 -38.99
C VAL A 297 -20.72 3.19 -39.66
N LEU A 298 -20.89 4.37 -40.24
CA LEU A 298 -19.85 5.10 -40.97
C LEU A 298 -19.02 5.92 -39.98
N ILE A 299 -17.72 5.62 -39.89
CA ILE A 299 -16.77 6.32 -39.02
C ILE A 299 -15.84 7.17 -39.89
N VAL A 300 -15.80 8.48 -39.63
CA VAL A 300 -14.94 9.43 -40.34
C VAL A 300 -14.01 10.13 -39.35
N ASP A 301 -12.73 9.76 -39.34
CA ASP A 301 -11.70 10.36 -38.50
C ASP A 301 -11.12 11.63 -39.14
N ASN A 302 -10.64 12.56 -38.31
CA ASN A 302 -10.20 13.92 -38.71
C ASN A 302 -11.24 14.66 -39.59
N CYS A 303 -12.52 14.58 -39.20
CA CYS A 303 -13.63 15.17 -39.92
C CYS A 303 -13.98 16.57 -39.41
N GLY A 304 -13.59 17.58 -40.21
CA GLY A 304 -13.94 18.97 -39.97
C GLY A 304 -15.46 19.22 -39.90
N ILE A 305 -15.84 20.32 -39.25
CA ILE A 305 -17.24 20.65 -38.94
C ILE A 305 -18.13 20.81 -40.18
N GLU A 306 -17.60 21.37 -41.27
CA GLU A 306 -18.36 21.56 -42.50
C GLU A 306 -18.72 20.22 -43.17
N LEU A 307 -17.77 19.29 -43.18
CA LEU A 307 -18.01 17.95 -43.73
C LEU A 307 -19.02 17.21 -42.85
N HIS A 308 -18.88 17.29 -41.52
CA HIS A 308 -19.84 16.72 -40.58
C HIS A 308 -21.27 17.22 -40.84
N ARG A 309 -21.48 18.53 -40.95
CA ARG A 309 -22.80 19.12 -41.24
C ARG A 309 -23.41 18.56 -42.52
N LYS A 310 -22.61 18.39 -43.58
CA LYS A 310 -23.07 17.81 -44.85
C LYS A 310 -23.45 16.33 -44.71
N LEU A 311 -22.70 15.55 -43.93
CA LEU A 311 -23.03 14.14 -43.66
C LEU A 311 -24.29 14.00 -42.79
N ALA A 312 -24.38 14.76 -41.70
CA ALA A 312 -25.51 14.78 -40.79
C ALA A 312 -26.82 15.16 -41.51
N ALA A 313 -26.79 16.21 -42.34
CA ALA A 313 -27.94 16.63 -43.14
C ALA A 313 -28.41 15.55 -44.13
N LYS A 314 -27.48 14.85 -44.79
CA LYS A 314 -27.82 13.74 -45.70
C LYS A 314 -28.49 12.57 -44.97
N VAL A 315 -28.00 12.21 -43.79
CA VAL A 315 -28.60 11.13 -42.97
C VAL A 315 -29.98 11.52 -42.46
N GLY A 316 -30.15 12.74 -41.94
CA GLY A 316 -31.43 13.22 -41.42
C GLY A 316 -32.53 13.36 -42.47
N ASN A 317 -32.16 13.73 -43.71
CA ASN A 317 -33.12 13.97 -44.79
C ASN A 317 -33.45 12.73 -45.64
N SER A 318 -32.77 11.60 -45.41
CA SER A 318 -32.96 10.36 -46.18
C SER A 318 -33.62 9.29 -45.33
N ASP A 319 -34.36 8.38 -45.96
CA ASP A 319 -34.79 7.15 -45.28
C ASP A 319 -33.71 6.07 -45.43
N CYS A 320 -32.84 5.94 -44.43
CA CYS A 320 -31.70 5.04 -44.46
C CYS A 320 -31.50 4.32 -43.12
N LEU A 321 -30.76 3.21 -43.17
CA LEU A 321 -30.40 2.40 -42.01
C LEU A 321 -29.03 2.76 -41.42
N LEU A 322 -28.44 3.88 -41.85
CA LEU A 322 -27.06 4.26 -41.54
C LEU A 322 -26.96 5.07 -40.26
N SER A 323 -25.87 4.88 -39.52
CA SER A 323 -25.46 5.77 -38.43
C SER A 323 -24.08 6.34 -38.75
N VAL A 324 -23.81 7.57 -38.33
CA VAL A 324 -22.54 8.25 -38.61
C VAL A 324 -21.89 8.67 -37.30
N ILE A 325 -20.60 8.40 -37.17
CA ILE A 325 -19.76 8.96 -36.12
C ILE A 325 -18.58 9.70 -36.76
N THR A 326 -18.40 10.96 -36.39
CA THR A 326 -17.26 11.78 -36.84
C THR A 326 -16.33 12.08 -35.68
N VAL A 327 -15.03 12.17 -35.96
CA VAL A 327 -13.99 12.41 -34.95
C VAL A 327 -13.19 13.63 -35.33
N GLU A 328 -12.89 14.49 -34.37
CA GLU A 328 -12.03 15.65 -34.61
C GLU A 328 -11.18 15.99 -33.38
N TYR A 329 -10.00 16.57 -33.60
CA TYR A 329 -9.13 17.04 -32.51
C TYR A 329 -9.17 18.55 -32.26
N ASP A 330 -9.73 19.33 -33.19
CA ASP A 330 -10.07 20.73 -32.96
C ASP A 330 -11.33 20.81 -32.07
N ILE A 331 -11.22 21.58 -30.99
CA ILE A 331 -12.30 21.78 -30.04
C ILE A 331 -12.95 23.12 -30.38
N ILE A 332 -14.13 23.03 -31.02
CA ILE A 332 -15.01 24.16 -31.25
C ILE A 332 -16.32 23.86 -30.51
N ASP A 333 -16.78 24.81 -29.69
CA ASP A 333 -18.07 24.75 -28.98
C ASP A 333 -19.25 25.01 -29.94
N ASP A 334 -19.31 24.26 -31.03
CA ASP A 334 -20.40 24.31 -32.01
C ASP A 334 -21.25 23.05 -31.89
N GLU A 335 -22.57 23.23 -31.82
CA GLU A 335 -23.56 22.16 -31.70
C GLU A 335 -24.38 22.10 -33.00
N PRO A 336 -23.99 21.25 -33.98
CA PRO A 336 -24.76 21.10 -35.20
C PRO A 336 -26.16 20.57 -34.89
N PRO A 337 -27.20 21.06 -35.58
CA PRO A 337 -28.56 20.53 -35.40
C PRO A 337 -28.61 19.03 -35.73
N ASN A 338 -29.43 18.29 -34.96
CA ASN A 338 -29.62 16.84 -35.10
C ASN A 338 -28.32 16.01 -34.96
N THR A 339 -27.37 16.47 -34.15
CA THR A 339 -26.13 15.74 -33.83
C THR A 339 -25.96 15.68 -32.31
N ASP A 340 -25.65 14.50 -31.78
CA ASP A 340 -25.15 14.37 -30.43
C ASP A 340 -23.63 14.62 -30.43
N VAL A 341 -23.22 15.77 -29.87
CA VAL A 341 -21.81 16.14 -29.73
C VAL A 341 -21.30 15.68 -28.37
N PHE A 342 -20.23 14.91 -28.36
CA PHE A 342 -19.56 14.48 -27.14
C PHE A 342 -18.09 14.89 -27.17
N LYS A 343 -17.58 15.27 -26.02
CA LYS A 343 -16.18 15.60 -25.80
C LYS A 343 -15.54 14.51 -24.94
N LEU A 344 -14.40 14.00 -25.41
CA LEU A 344 -13.56 13.05 -24.67
C LEU A 344 -12.48 13.80 -23.88
N GLU A 345 -12.51 13.63 -22.55
CA GLU A 345 -11.54 14.18 -21.60
C GLU A 345 -10.24 13.34 -21.56
N PRO A 346 -9.12 13.88 -21.01
CA PRO A 346 -7.87 13.13 -20.80
C PRO A 346 -8.02 11.95 -19.82
N ALA A 347 -7.10 10.98 -19.92
CA ALA A 347 -7.11 9.77 -19.08
C ALA A 347 -6.64 10.06 -17.65
N SER A 348 -6.95 9.17 -16.70
CA SER A 348 -6.32 9.20 -15.38
C SER A 348 -4.81 8.89 -15.48
N PRO A 349 -3.99 9.43 -14.57
CA PRO A 349 -2.57 9.06 -14.46
C PRO A 349 -2.39 7.55 -14.35
N ASP A 350 -3.21 6.87 -13.53
CA ASP A 350 -3.17 5.42 -13.33
C ASP A 350 -3.40 4.64 -14.63
N LEU A 351 -4.32 5.09 -15.47
CA LEU A 351 -4.55 4.47 -16.77
C LEU A 351 -3.33 4.66 -17.69
N ILE A 352 -2.72 5.85 -17.68
CA ILE A 352 -1.49 6.10 -18.45
C ILE A 352 -0.34 5.22 -17.96
N GLU A 353 -0.17 5.06 -16.64
CA GLU A 353 0.86 4.18 -16.08
C GLU A 353 0.66 2.72 -16.51
N LYS A 354 -0.58 2.22 -16.47
CA LYS A 354 -0.91 0.88 -16.98
C LYS A 354 -0.60 0.74 -18.47
N MET A 355 -0.90 1.77 -19.27
CA MET A 355 -0.55 1.79 -20.70
C MET A 355 0.96 1.76 -20.93
N LEU A 356 1.73 2.50 -20.12
CA LEU A 356 3.19 2.53 -20.18
C LEU A 356 3.81 1.21 -19.73
N ASP A 357 3.27 0.56 -18.70
CA ASP A 357 3.73 -0.75 -18.23
C ASP A 357 3.64 -1.81 -19.34
N ILE A 358 2.50 -1.83 -20.07
CA ILE A 358 2.25 -2.78 -21.15
C ILE A 358 3.13 -2.50 -22.38
N ARG A 359 3.25 -1.23 -22.80
CA ARG A 359 3.92 -0.88 -24.08
C ARG A 359 5.40 -0.51 -23.93
N CYS A 360 5.82 -0.09 -22.74
CA CYS A 360 7.18 0.36 -22.43
C CYS A 360 7.69 -0.27 -21.11
N PRO A 361 7.72 -1.61 -21.00
CA PRO A 361 8.12 -2.30 -19.77
C PRO A 361 9.56 -1.99 -19.33
N ALA A 362 10.41 -1.54 -20.25
CA ALA A 362 11.79 -1.11 -19.98
C ALA A 362 11.89 0.16 -19.11
N ILE A 363 10.80 0.91 -18.92
CA ILE A 363 10.79 2.10 -18.05
C ILE A 363 10.36 1.67 -16.64
N ALA A 364 11.20 1.96 -15.64
CA ALA A 364 10.90 1.65 -14.26
C ALA A 364 9.69 2.45 -13.73
N SER A 365 9.03 1.90 -12.69
CA SER A 365 7.82 2.48 -12.11
C SER A 365 7.95 3.96 -11.70
N PRO A 366 9.03 4.43 -11.04
CA PRO A 366 9.15 5.84 -10.67
C PRO A 366 9.14 6.77 -11.88
N SER A 367 9.85 6.40 -12.95
CA SER A 367 9.84 7.17 -14.20
C SER A 367 8.48 7.12 -14.92
N ARG A 368 7.77 5.99 -14.86
CA ARG A 368 6.41 5.87 -15.44
C ARG A 368 5.43 6.81 -14.75
N HIS A 369 5.48 6.91 -13.42
CA HIS A 369 4.65 7.84 -12.65
C HIS A 369 4.89 9.30 -13.07
N VAL A 370 6.15 9.71 -13.19
CA VAL A 370 6.51 11.06 -13.65
C VAL A 370 6.04 11.32 -15.08
N ILE A 371 6.20 10.37 -16.01
CA ILE A 371 5.71 10.50 -17.39
C ILE A 371 4.18 10.62 -17.41
N ALA A 372 3.47 9.80 -16.63
CA ALA A 372 2.01 9.85 -16.54
C ALA A 372 1.54 11.22 -16.04
N ARG A 373 2.14 11.74 -14.96
CA ARG A 373 1.91 13.10 -14.45
C ARG A 373 2.21 14.15 -15.53
N PHE A 374 3.34 14.06 -16.23
CA PHE A 374 3.71 15.05 -17.24
C PHE A 374 2.84 15.04 -18.49
N SER A 375 2.21 13.90 -18.78
CA SER A 375 1.31 13.72 -19.90
C SER A 375 -0.10 14.27 -19.65
N GLU A 376 -0.49 14.49 -18.38
CA GLU A 376 -1.84 14.96 -17.99
C GLU A 376 -2.96 14.16 -18.68
N GLY A 377 -2.81 12.83 -18.74
CA GLY A 377 -3.80 11.95 -19.36
C GLY A 377 -3.76 11.88 -20.89
N ASN A 378 -2.77 12.49 -21.54
CA ASN A 378 -2.58 12.41 -22.98
C ASN A 378 -1.64 11.26 -23.35
N SER A 379 -2.19 10.19 -23.93
CA SER A 379 -1.42 8.97 -24.23
C SER A 379 -0.35 9.20 -25.30
N ARG A 380 -0.58 10.08 -26.29
CA ARG A 380 0.44 10.40 -27.31
C ARG A 380 1.64 11.11 -26.69
N VAL A 381 1.40 12.06 -25.80
CA VAL A 381 2.47 12.74 -25.05
C VAL A 381 3.19 11.74 -24.15
N ALA A 382 2.46 10.88 -23.43
CA ALA A 382 3.06 9.86 -22.57
C ALA A 382 4.02 8.93 -23.35
N PHE A 383 3.58 8.42 -24.52
CA PHE A 383 4.44 7.57 -25.35
C PHE A 383 5.62 8.33 -25.95
N ALA A 384 5.44 9.58 -26.39
CA ALA A 384 6.54 10.40 -26.88
C ALA A 384 7.61 10.64 -25.80
N LEU A 385 7.20 10.90 -24.55
CA LEU A 385 8.12 11.04 -23.41
C LEU A 385 8.78 9.70 -23.05
N ALA A 386 8.05 8.59 -23.15
CA ALA A 386 8.60 7.26 -22.94
C ALA A 386 9.67 6.91 -23.98
N GLU A 387 9.46 7.27 -25.25
CA GLU A 387 10.43 7.07 -26.32
C GLU A 387 11.68 7.94 -26.14
N THR A 388 11.53 9.20 -25.72
CA THR A 388 12.71 10.05 -25.42
C THR A 388 13.46 9.56 -24.18
N ALA A 389 12.75 9.07 -23.15
CA ALA A 389 13.34 8.48 -21.95
C ALA A 389 14.08 7.15 -22.19
N LYS A 390 13.75 6.40 -23.26
CA LYS A 390 14.54 5.22 -23.65
C LYS A 390 15.97 5.61 -24.05
N ASN A 391 16.12 6.76 -24.70
CA ASN A 391 17.37 7.21 -25.32
C ASN A 391 18.10 8.32 -24.54
N GLY A 392 17.59 8.75 -23.37
CA GLY A 392 18.19 9.82 -22.57
C GLY A 392 17.73 9.84 -21.11
N GLU A 393 18.33 10.74 -20.33
CA GLU A 393 18.12 10.84 -18.88
C GLU A 393 17.01 11.82 -18.46
N SER A 394 16.46 12.60 -19.39
CA SER A 394 15.40 13.59 -19.09
C SER A 394 14.01 13.09 -19.49
N LEU A 395 13.07 13.18 -18.56
CA LEU A 395 11.65 12.91 -18.76
C LEU A 395 10.85 14.15 -19.20
N SER A 396 11.48 15.33 -19.35
CA SER A 396 10.78 16.57 -19.71
C SER A 396 10.83 16.90 -21.22
N LYS A 397 11.62 16.16 -22.01
CA LYS A 397 11.84 16.45 -23.44
C LYS A 397 10.72 15.91 -24.33
N LEU A 398 9.87 16.80 -24.83
CA LEU A 398 8.97 16.54 -25.96
C LEU A 398 9.65 16.98 -27.26
N ASN A 399 10.27 16.06 -28.00
CA ASN A 399 11.01 16.38 -29.23
C ASN A 399 10.15 16.41 -30.50
N ASP A 400 9.00 15.75 -30.47
CA ASP A 400 8.10 15.64 -31.62
C ASP A 400 7.48 17.01 -31.96
N THR A 401 7.96 17.60 -33.06
CA THR A 401 7.52 18.90 -33.53
C THR A 401 6.12 18.82 -34.12
N ASP A 402 5.76 17.73 -34.80
CA ASP A 402 4.44 17.54 -35.39
C ASP A 402 3.38 17.37 -34.30
N LEU A 403 3.70 16.63 -33.23
CA LEU A 403 2.83 16.51 -32.05
C LEU A 403 2.67 17.85 -31.33
N PHE A 404 3.76 18.63 -31.17
CA PHE A 404 3.67 19.99 -30.63
C PHE A 404 2.73 20.86 -31.46
N GLU A 405 2.89 20.86 -32.79
CA GLU A 405 2.05 21.69 -33.66
C GLU A 405 0.59 21.23 -33.68
N ARG A 406 0.33 19.91 -33.63
CA ARG A 406 -1.03 19.37 -33.52
C ARG A 406 -1.71 19.76 -32.22
N LEU A 407 -0.99 19.69 -31.09
CA LEU A 407 -1.51 20.10 -29.78
C LEU A 407 -1.75 21.61 -29.72
N PHE A 408 -0.77 22.41 -30.14
CA PHE A 408 -0.79 23.87 -29.99
C PHE A 408 -1.67 24.59 -31.03
N ARG A 409 -1.61 24.19 -32.31
CA ARG A 409 -2.29 24.89 -33.41
C ARG A 409 -3.73 24.45 -33.64
N GLN A 410 -4.06 23.16 -33.47
CA GLN A 410 -5.42 22.61 -33.68
C GLN A 410 -6.06 23.02 -35.03
N GLN A 411 -5.31 22.95 -36.14
CA GLN A 411 -5.72 23.42 -37.49
C GLN A 411 -5.94 24.94 -37.66
N LYS A 412 -5.71 25.77 -36.63
CA LYS A 412 -5.80 27.23 -36.74
C LYS A 412 -4.51 27.87 -37.28
N ALA A 413 -4.63 29.09 -37.81
CA ALA A 413 -3.51 29.87 -38.33
C ALA A 413 -2.47 30.20 -37.22
N THR A 414 -1.21 30.33 -37.63
CA THR A 414 -0.09 30.68 -36.73
C THR A 414 -0.24 32.11 -36.22
N SER A 415 -0.20 32.30 -34.89
CA SER A 415 -0.13 33.61 -34.24
C SER A 415 1.13 33.67 -33.38
N ALA A 416 2.03 34.61 -33.69
CA ALA A 416 3.25 34.83 -32.92
C ALA A 416 2.93 35.35 -31.52
N GLU A 417 1.97 36.28 -31.41
CA GLU A 417 1.56 36.88 -30.13
C GLU A 417 0.96 35.84 -29.16
N LEU A 418 0.16 34.88 -29.67
CA LEU A 418 -0.37 33.78 -28.86
C LEU A 418 0.75 32.87 -28.34
N LEU A 419 1.76 32.62 -29.18
CA LEU A 419 2.92 31.81 -28.81
C LEU A 419 3.77 32.50 -27.75
N ASP A 420 3.99 33.81 -27.85
CA ASP A 420 4.77 34.57 -26.87
C ASP A 420 4.04 34.69 -25.52
N ALA A 421 2.70 34.83 -25.55
CA ALA A 421 1.87 34.71 -24.36
C ALA A 421 2.02 33.33 -23.70
N ALA A 422 1.95 32.25 -24.49
CA ALA A 422 2.11 30.89 -23.98
C ALA A 422 3.50 30.63 -23.38
N LYS A 423 4.57 31.14 -24.00
CA LYS A 423 5.95 31.07 -23.48
C LYS A 423 6.06 31.77 -22.12
N ALA A 424 5.58 32.99 -22.01
CA ALA A 424 5.63 33.76 -20.76
C ALA A 424 4.86 33.03 -19.64
N CYS A 425 3.62 32.60 -19.89
CA CYS A 425 2.82 31.85 -18.92
C CYS A 425 3.46 30.51 -18.52
N ALA A 426 4.15 29.84 -19.44
CA ALA A 426 4.78 28.55 -19.20
C ALA A 426 6.03 28.62 -18.29
N LEU A 427 6.61 29.81 -18.09
CA LEU A 427 7.67 30.02 -17.09
C LEU A 427 7.19 29.63 -15.68
N LEU A 428 5.89 29.74 -15.42
CA LEU A 428 5.29 29.37 -14.13
C LEU A 428 4.70 27.95 -14.18
N TYR A 429 4.73 27.25 -13.04
CA TYR A 429 4.03 25.98 -12.89
C TYR A 429 2.52 26.17 -12.96
N SER A 430 2.01 27.18 -12.26
CA SER A 430 0.68 27.77 -12.36
C SER A 430 0.71 29.27 -12.08
N PHE A 431 -0.31 30.02 -12.51
CA PHE A 431 -0.39 31.48 -12.36
C PHE A 431 -1.82 31.96 -12.08
N ASP A 432 -1.97 33.16 -11.50
CA ASP A 432 -3.27 33.83 -11.36
C ASP A 432 -3.72 34.39 -12.73
N GLY A 433 -4.88 33.94 -13.21
CA GLY A 433 -5.42 34.37 -14.49
C GLY A 433 -6.61 35.33 -14.41
N GLU A 434 -6.99 35.81 -13.23
CA GLU A 434 -8.18 36.66 -13.04
C GLU A 434 -7.83 38.05 -12.49
N THR A 435 -6.77 38.18 -11.69
CA THR A 435 -6.35 39.50 -11.16
C THR A 435 -5.65 40.33 -12.24
N LEU A 436 -6.31 41.39 -12.72
CA LEU A 436 -5.83 42.24 -13.84
C LEU A 436 -4.98 43.44 -13.42
N GLU A 437 -5.06 43.90 -12.17
CA GLU A 437 -4.42 45.13 -11.70
C GLU A 437 -3.81 44.97 -10.29
N GLY A 438 -2.88 45.87 -9.95
CA GLY A 438 -2.22 45.94 -8.63
C GLY A 438 -0.93 45.12 -8.52
N ASP A 439 -0.20 45.33 -7.42
CA ASP A 439 1.14 44.73 -7.20
C ASP A 439 1.11 43.21 -7.00
N ASN A 440 -0.08 42.64 -6.77
CA ASN A 440 -0.32 41.21 -6.66
C ASN A 440 -0.76 40.56 -8.00
N SER A 441 -0.98 41.35 -9.06
CA SER A 441 -1.38 40.81 -10.37
C SER A 441 -0.20 40.12 -11.06
N GLU A 442 -0.30 38.79 -11.17
CA GLU A 442 0.69 38.00 -11.89
C GLU A 442 0.66 38.24 -13.40
N LEU A 443 -0.52 38.58 -13.95
CA LEU A 443 -0.69 38.90 -15.37
C LEU A 443 0.09 40.15 -15.79
N VAL A 444 0.29 41.13 -14.91
CA VAL A 444 1.10 42.33 -15.20
C VAL A 444 2.55 41.93 -15.51
N SER A 445 3.16 41.11 -14.65
CA SER A 445 4.54 40.64 -14.86
C SER A 445 4.66 39.76 -16.10
N LEU A 446 3.72 38.83 -16.29
CA LEU A 446 3.70 37.94 -17.46
C LEU A 446 3.49 38.70 -18.77
N ALA A 447 2.62 39.72 -18.80
CA ALA A 447 2.37 40.53 -19.98
C ALA A 447 3.63 41.32 -20.39
N LYS A 448 4.38 41.83 -19.39
CA LYS A 448 5.68 42.47 -19.60
C LYS A 448 6.70 41.53 -20.23
N LEU A 449 6.73 40.26 -19.81
CA LEU A 449 7.63 39.24 -20.37
C LEU A 449 7.20 38.83 -21.79
N ALA A 450 5.89 38.76 -22.06
CA ALA A 450 5.34 38.47 -23.38
C ALA A 450 5.43 39.65 -24.38
N GLY A 451 5.78 40.86 -23.92
CA GLY A 451 5.79 42.07 -24.73
C GLY A 451 4.39 42.56 -25.11
N GLN A 452 3.38 42.31 -24.27
CA GLN A 452 1.96 42.57 -24.54
C GLN A 452 1.33 43.43 -23.44
N THR A 453 0.15 43.99 -23.71
CA THR A 453 -0.70 44.57 -22.66
C THR A 453 -1.38 43.46 -21.83
N VAL A 454 -1.83 43.77 -20.62
CA VAL A 454 -2.55 42.81 -19.75
C VAL A 454 -3.82 42.30 -20.45
N ASP A 455 -4.57 43.18 -21.12
CA ASP A 455 -5.77 42.81 -21.88
C ASP A 455 -5.47 41.85 -23.04
N GLN A 456 -4.35 42.06 -23.74
CA GLN A 456 -3.90 41.17 -24.81
C GLN A 456 -3.53 39.80 -24.23
N LEU A 457 -2.75 39.76 -23.14
CA LEU A 457 -2.37 38.51 -22.50
C LEU A 457 -3.60 37.75 -21.99
N HIS A 458 -4.54 38.43 -21.32
CA HIS A 458 -5.78 37.81 -20.83
C HIS A 458 -6.61 37.21 -21.98
N LYS A 459 -6.72 37.91 -23.12
CA LYS A 459 -7.37 37.38 -24.33
C LYS A 459 -6.65 36.14 -24.87
N HIS A 460 -5.31 36.14 -24.89
CA HIS A 460 -4.52 34.99 -25.32
C HIS A 460 -4.63 33.80 -24.36
N VAL A 461 -4.63 34.03 -23.05
CA VAL A 461 -4.88 32.97 -22.05
C VAL A 461 -6.28 32.38 -22.22
N ALA A 462 -7.30 33.20 -22.50
CA ALA A 462 -8.65 32.73 -22.80
C ALA A 462 -8.72 31.91 -24.10
N GLU A 463 -7.95 32.26 -25.13
CA GLU A 463 -7.80 31.43 -26.33
C GLU A 463 -7.08 30.11 -26.05
N LEU A 464 -6.00 30.11 -25.27
CA LEU A 464 -5.31 28.88 -24.86
C LEU A 464 -6.21 27.96 -24.02
N HIS A 465 -7.07 28.53 -23.16
CA HIS A 465 -8.09 27.78 -22.42
C HIS A 465 -9.15 27.18 -23.33
N ARG A 466 -9.65 27.95 -24.32
CA ARG A 466 -10.58 27.41 -25.35
C ARG A 466 -9.95 26.27 -26.16
N ARG A 467 -8.62 26.31 -26.35
CA ARG A 467 -7.84 25.22 -26.94
C ARG A 467 -7.50 24.09 -25.97
N GLN A 468 -7.94 24.13 -24.70
CA GLN A 468 -7.59 23.15 -23.65
C GLN A 468 -6.07 22.97 -23.42
N LEU A 469 -5.29 24.01 -23.72
CA LEU A 469 -3.86 24.07 -23.40
C LEU A 469 -3.60 24.79 -22.07
N VAL A 470 -4.63 25.43 -21.53
CA VAL A 470 -4.68 25.95 -20.17
C VAL A 470 -5.79 25.24 -19.42
N GLN A 471 -5.46 24.65 -18.28
CA GLN A 471 -6.48 24.24 -17.32
C GLN A 471 -6.83 25.42 -16.40
N LYS A 472 -8.11 25.53 -16.05
CA LYS A 472 -8.63 26.47 -15.06
C LYS A 472 -9.02 25.70 -13.81
N ARG A 473 -8.48 26.11 -12.66
CA ARG A 473 -8.87 25.65 -11.33
C ARG A 473 -9.11 26.89 -10.47
N SER A 474 -10.38 27.26 -10.26
CA SER A 474 -10.74 28.57 -9.68
C SER A 474 -10.07 29.74 -10.44
N GLN A 475 -9.45 30.70 -9.76
CA GLN A 475 -8.69 31.79 -10.37
C GLN A 475 -7.38 31.35 -11.05
N TRP A 476 -6.89 30.14 -10.73
CA TRP A 476 -5.60 29.67 -11.20
C TRP A 476 -5.65 29.12 -12.63
N ARG A 477 -4.55 29.31 -13.35
CA ARG A 477 -4.32 28.82 -14.70
C ARG A 477 -2.99 28.08 -14.74
N ALA A 478 -2.92 27.00 -15.50
CA ALA A 478 -1.66 26.29 -15.78
C ALA A 478 -1.64 25.82 -17.23
N ILE A 479 -0.49 26.00 -17.90
CA ILE A 479 -0.27 25.45 -19.24
C ILE A 479 -0.06 23.94 -19.08
N LEU A 480 -0.90 23.13 -19.72
CA LEU A 480 -0.84 21.67 -19.65
C LEU A 480 -1.05 21.05 -21.03
N PRO A 481 -0.45 19.87 -21.31
CA PRO A 481 0.35 19.02 -20.41
C PRO A 481 1.70 19.62 -19.96
N HIS A 482 2.27 19.16 -18.83
CA HIS A 482 3.54 19.70 -18.34
C HIS A 482 4.69 19.57 -19.34
N ALA A 483 4.72 18.51 -20.15
CA ALA A 483 5.71 18.35 -21.21
C ALA A 483 5.67 19.49 -22.26
N LEU A 484 4.46 19.94 -22.60
CA LEU A 484 4.27 21.10 -23.49
C LEU A 484 4.77 22.39 -22.80
N ALA A 485 4.39 22.58 -21.54
CA ALA A 485 4.80 23.76 -20.78
C ALA A 485 6.33 23.82 -20.57
N ASN A 486 6.99 22.69 -20.31
CA ASN A 486 8.44 22.64 -20.18
C ASN A 486 9.14 23.04 -21.49
N ARG A 487 8.64 22.58 -22.65
CA ARG A 487 9.15 23.01 -23.97
C ARG A 487 8.94 24.51 -24.22
N LEU A 488 7.79 25.05 -23.84
CA LEU A 488 7.49 26.48 -23.98
C LEU A 488 8.35 27.34 -23.03
N ALA A 489 8.59 26.90 -21.80
CA ALA A 489 9.46 27.58 -20.84
C ALA A 489 10.91 27.65 -21.33
N LYS A 490 11.44 26.58 -21.93
CA LYS A 490 12.77 26.59 -22.57
C LYS A 490 12.86 27.62 -23.69
N ARG A 491 11.86 27.68 -24.56
CA ARG A 491 11.77 28.72 -25.60
C ARG A 491 11.67 30.13 -25.01
N ALA A 492 11.01 30.29 -23.85
CA ALA A 492 10.98 31.58 -23.15
C ALA A 492 12.38 31.99 -22.67
N PHE A 493 13.20 31.05 -22.17
CA PHE A 493 14.60 31.30 -21.82
C PHE A 493 15.50 31.56 -23.05
N GLU A 494 15.12 31.07 -24.24
CA GLU A 494 15.78 31.40 -25.52
C GLU A 494 15.49 32.83 -25.97
N ASP A 495 14.22 33.23 -25.89
CA ASP A 495 13.73 34.46 -26.51
C ASP A 495 13.78 35.68 -25.58
N VAL A 496 13.69 35.47 -24.26
CA VAL A 496 13.63 36.55 -23.26
C VAL A 496 14.95 36.62 -22.48
N PRO A 497 15.60 37.80 -22.39
CA PRO A 497 16.81 37.97 -21.59
C PRO A 497 16.58 37.59 -20.11
N LEU A 498 17.46 36.76 -19.55
CA LEU A 498 17.36 36.24 -18.17
C LEU A 498 17.16 37.36 -17.14
N GLN A 499 17.88 38.49 -17.28
CA GLN A 499 17.74 39.64 -16.38
C GLN A 499 16.31 40.19 -16.34
N ARG A 500 15.55 40.15 -17.44
CA ARG A 500 14.15 40.59 -17.45
C ARG A 500 13.25 39.61 -16.70
N ILE A 501 13.51 38.31 -16.83
CA ILE A 501 12.80 37.26 -16.09
C ILE A 501 13.06 37.42 -14.59
N GLU A 502 14.33 37.60 -14.20
CA GLU A 502 14.71 37.83 -12.80
C GLU A 502 14.03 39.08 -12.23
N ASN A 503 14.06 40.20 -12.96
CA ASN A 503 13.44 41.44 -12.50
C ASN A 503 11.92 41.33 -12.32
N ALA A 504 11.25 40.54 -13.17
CA ALA A 504 9.79 40.41 -13.16
C ALA A 504 9.29 39.40 -12.13
N ILE A 505 10.06 38.33 -11.88
CA ILE A 505 9.62 37.17 -11.08
C ILE A 505 10.41 37.06 -9.77
N VAL A 506 11.75 37.07 -9.84
CA VAL A 506 12.61 36.77 -8.69
C VAL A 506 12.71 37.95 -7.74
N THR A 507 12.91 39.16 -8.26
CA THR A 507 12.87 40.39 -7.48
C THR A 507 11.48 41.03 -7.45
N GLY A 508 10.48 40.33 -7.99
CA GLY A 508 9.09 40.78 -7.99
C GLY A 508 8.45 40.73 -6.60
N SER A 509 7.27 41.32 -6.47
CA SER A 509 6.50 41.38 -5.21
C SER A 509 5.82 40.06 -4.83
N SER A 510 5.61 39.15 -5.79
CA SER A 510 4.83 37.92 -5.57
C SER A 510 5.70 36.73 -5.16
N ALA A 511 5.71 36.43 -3.86
CA ALA A 511 6.39 35.27 -3.29
C ALA A 511 5.85 33.94 -3.87
N ARG A 512 4.55 33.89 -4.17
CA ARG A 512 3.90 32.73 -4.79
C ARG A 512 4.32 32.55 -6.25
N MET A 513 4.48 33.63 -7.01
CA MET A 513 4.99 33.54 -8.38
C MET A 513 6.40 32.94 -8.38
N LEU A 514 7.25 33.35 -7.45
CA LEU A 514 8.59 32.79 -7.28
C LEU A 514 8.56 31.29 -6.93
N ARG A 515 7.65 30.86 -6.03
CA ARG A 515 7.42 29.43 -5.75
C ARG A 515 7.08 28.65 -7.02
N SER A 516 6.09 29.13 -7.76
CA SER A 516 5.62 28.50 -9.00
C SER A 516 6.72 28.47 -10.09
N PHE A 517 7.52 29.52 -10.18
CA PHE A 517 8.69 29.60 -11.07
C PHE A 517 9.77 28.58 -10.67
N SER A 518 10.11 28.48 -9.39
CA SER A 518 11.10 27.51 -8.90
C SER A 518 10.72 26.08 -9.24
N ARG A 519 9.44 25.71 -9.08
CA ARG A 519 8.93 24.38 -9.43
C ARG A 519 9.02 24.10 -10.93
N ARG A 520 8.75 25.10 -11.79
CA ARG A 520 8.94 24.94 -13.24
C ARG A 520 10.41 24.73 -13.58
N ILE A 521 11.31 25.52 -13.00
CA ILE A 521 12.76 25.40 -13.22
C ILE A 521 13.27 24.01 -12.82
N GLY A 522 12.73 23.42 -11.75
CA GLY A 522 13.05 22.06 -11.30
C GLY A 522 12.89 20.95 -12.35
N TYR A 523 12.15 21.21 -13.45
CA TYR A 523 11.97 20.27 -14.57
C TYR A 523 12.91 20.52 -15.76
N LEU A 524 13.74 21.57 -15.70
CA LEU A 524 14.57 22.08 -16.80
C LEU A 524 16.08 21.86 -16.53
N HIS A 525 16.44 20.76 -15.87
CA HIS A 525 17.83 20.37 -15.58
C HIS A 525 18.70 20.22 -16.85
N ASP A 526 18.08 20.06 -18.00
CA ASP A 526 18.71 19.91 -19.31
C ASP A 526 18.79 21.23 -20.11
N ASP A 527 18.48 22.38 -19.48
CA ASP A 527 18.63 23.72 -20.04
C ASP A 527 19.76 24.49 -19.35
N GLU A 528 20.77 24.90 -20.10
CA GLU A 528 21.97 25.57 -19.55
C GLU A 528 21.66 26.87 -18.81
N ARG A 529 20.60 27.59 -19.19
CA ARG A 529 20.22 28.87 -18.57
C ARG A 529 19.50 28.64 -17.24
N ALA A 530 18.67 27.60 -17.16
CA ALA A 530 18.07 27.16 -15.91
C ALA A 530 19.15 26.71 -14.91
N VAL A 531 20.16 25.95 -15.38
CA VAL A 531 21.31 25.54 -14.57
C VAL A 531 22.12 26.75 -14.07
N ALA A 532 22.39 27.74 -14.93
CA ALA A 532 23.08 28.96 -14.54
C ALA A 532 22.29 29.78 -13.50
N LEU A 533 20.97 29.84 -13.63
CA LEU A 533 20.10 30.52 -12.66
C LEU A 533 20.11 29.80 -11.30
N ALA A 534 20.01 28.48 -11.29
CA ALA A 534 20.11 27.68 -10.07
C ALA A 534 21.46 27.88 -9.37
N ALA A 535 22.56 27.87 -10.12
CA ALA A 535 23.89 28.13 -9.58
C ALA A 535 24.00 29.52 -8.93
N LYS A 536 23.35 30.54 -9.50
CA LYS A 536 23.26 31.89 -8.91
C LYS A 536 22.49 31.89 -7.59
N TRP A 537 21.46 31.06 -7.44
CA TRP A 537 20.67 30.97 -6.21
C TRP A 537 21.42 30.26 -5.08
N PHE A 538 22.30 29.31 -5.42
CA PHE A 538 23.21 28.64 -4.48
C PHE A 538 24.44 29.48 -4.11
N ALA A 539 24.80 30.50 -4.90
CA ALA A 539 25.96 31.33 -4.63
C ALA A 539 25.81 32.17 -3.35
N THR A 540 26.93 32.64 -2.80
CA THR A 540 26.94 33.54 -1.62
C THR A 540 26.18 34.84 -1.93
N GLY A 541 25.29 35.26 -1.02
CA GLY A 541 24.35 36.36 -1.26
C GLY A 541 23.20 36.03 -2.23
N GLY A 542 23.10 34.78 -2.68
CA GLY A 542 22.00 34.26 -3.48
C GLY A 542 20.74 33.99 -2.64
N LEU A 543 19.65 33.62 -3.31
CA LEU A 543 18.33 33.43 -2.70
C LEU A 543 18.32 32.37 -1.58
N LEU A 544 19.20 31.37 -1.67
CA LEU A 544 19.23 30.23 -0.75
C LEU A 544 20.41 30.27 0.25
N ASP A 545 21.24 31.32 0.27
CA ASP A 545 22.52 31.38 1.01
C ASP A 545 22.42 31.06 2.52
N HIS A 546 21.24 31.24 3.13
CA HIS A 546 20.97 30.92 4.54
C HIS A 546 20.40 29.51 4.77
N LEU A 547 20.93 28.51 4.07
CA LEU A 547 20.51 27.10 4.25
C LEU A 547 20.63 26.69 5.73
N GLY A 548 19.53 26.14 6.26
CA GLY A 548 19.36 25.80 7.66
C GLY A 548 18.43 26.75 8.42
N LYS A 549 18.26 27.99 7.93
CA LYS A 549 17.32 29.01 8.48
C LYS A 549 16.35 29.51 7.42
N LEU A 550 16.16 28.74 6.34
CA LEU A 550 15.21 29.10 5.30
C LEU A 550 13.79 29.03 5.89
N ASN A 551 12.98 30.04 5.57
CA ASN A 551 11.55 30.01 5.84
C ASN A 551 10.85 28.96 4.94
N THR A 552 9.55 28.74 5.15
CA THR A 552 8.76 27.76 4.39
C THR A 552 8.93 27.88 2.88
N LEU A 553 8.92 29.11 2.35
CA LEU A 553 9.11 29.35 0.92
C LEU A 553 10.52 29.00 0.44
N GLY A 554 11.55 29.40 1.20
CA GLY A 554 12.94 29.10 0.87
C GLY A 554 13.21 27.59 0.83
N VAL A 555 12.61 26.83 1.75
CA VAL A 555 12.69 25.36 1.78
C VAL A 555 12.07 24.74 0.52
N GLU A 556 10.87 25.18 0.14
CA GLU A 556 10.21 24.70 -1.09
C GLU A 556 11.03 25.03 -2.35
N ILE A 557 11.59 26.25 -2.41
CA ILE A 557 12.47 26.65 -3.52
C ILE A 557 13.73 25.79 -3.56
N PHE A 558 14.35 25.51 -2.41
CA PHE A 558 15.50 24.63 -2.32
C PHE A 558 15.18 23.22 -2.85
N GLU A 559 14.07 22.61 -2.42
CA GLU A 559 13.64 21.29 -2.88
C GLU A 559 13.34 21.28 -4.39
N ASN A 560 12.70 22.33 -4.92
CA ASN A 560 12.38 22.46 -6.34
C ASN A 560 13.64 22.60 -7.21
N ILE A 561 14.68 23.27 -6.72
CA ILE A 561 15.89 23.61 -7.49
C ILE A 561 17.02 22.58 -7.31
N ALA A 562 17.03 21.84 -6.20
CA ALA A 562 17.94 20.71 -5.97
C ALA A 562 18.11 19.75 -7.18
N PRO A 563 17.05 19.36 -7.92
CA PRO A 563 17.20 18.50 -9.09
C PRO A 563 17.83 19.17 -10.32
N VAL A 564 17.95 20.50 -10.37
CA VAL A 564 18.47 21.21 -11.56
C VAL A 564 19.95 20.91 -11.77
N SER A 565 20.74 20.87 -10.69
CA SER A 565 22.15 20.51 -10.72
C SER A 565 22.55 19.77 -9.44
N PRO A 566 22.42 18.43 -9.40
CA PRO A 566 22.68 17.63 -8.20
C PRO A 566 24.08 17.88 -7.61
N ALA A 567 25.10 17.98 -8.46
CA ALA A 567 26.48 18.23 -8.02
C ALA A 567 26.64 19.62 -7.39
N ALA A 568 26.05 20.66 -7.97
CA ALA A 568 26.11 22.01 -7.41
C ALA A 568 25.32 22.10 -6.10
N THR A 569 24.17 21.43 -6.01
CA THR A 569 23.38 21.35 -4.77
C THR A 569 24.16 20.66 -3.66
N LEU A 570 24.87 19.56 -3.95
CA LEU A 570 25.70 18.90 -2.94
C LEU A 570 26.83 19.81 -2.45
N SER A 571 27.57 20.44 -3.36
CA SER A 571 28.63 21.39 -2.99
C SER A 571 28.09 22.56 -2.18
N PHE A 572 26.89 23.06 -2.49
CA PHE A 572 26.24 24.10 -1.72
C PHE A 572 25.91 23.68 -0.27
N ILE A 573 25.41 22.44 -0.08
CA ILE A 573 25.17 21.89 1.26
C ILE A 573 26.50 21.74 2.03
N GLU A 574 27.56 21.28 1.38
CA GLU A 574 28.90 21.16 1.99
C GLU A 574 29.45 22.51 2.43
N GLU A 575 29.32 23.54 1.58
CA GLU A 575 29.73 24.91 1.92
C GLU A 575 28.92 25.49 3.08
N ALA A 576 27.61 25.26 3.12
CA ALA A 576 26.74 25.69 4.22
C ALA A 576 27.13 25.00 5.54
N ALA A 577 27.39 23.69 5.49
CA ALA A 577 27.86 22.93 6.64
C ALA A 577 29.22 23.43 7.15
N ALA A 578 30.15 23.77 6.25
CA ALA A 578 31.47 24.29 6.62
C ALA A 578 31.42 25.69 7.27
N LYS A 579 30.41 26.52 6.94
CA LYS A 579 30.25 27.87 7.51
C LYS A 579 29.81 27.85 8.99
N SER A 580 29.13 26.81 9.45
CA SER A 580 28.58 26.73 10.81
C SER A 580 28.46 25.28 11.27
N GLU A 581 29.61 24.63 11.43
CA GLU A 581 29.75 23.18 11.60
C GLU A 581 28.94 22.64 12.80
N ASP A 582 29.07 23.23 13.99
CA ASP A 582 28.39 22.73 15.19
C ASP A 582 26.86 22.87 15.10
N TRP A 583 26.36 23.99 14.60
CA TRP A 583 24.92 24.26 14.52
C TRP A 583 24.24 23.56 13.33
N PHE A 584 24.93 23.41 12.20
CA PHE A 584 24.32 22.87 10.99
C PHE A 584 23.88 21.41 11.16
N PHE A 585 24.62 20.62 11.93
CA PHE A 585 24.29 19.22 12.23
C PHE A 585 23.46 19.05 13.51
N ASP A 586 23.18 20.14 14.24
CA ASP A 586 22.36 20.13 15.46
C ASP A 586 20.86 19.94 15.15
N ASP A 587 20.10 19.58 16.16
CA ASP A 587 18.64 19.44 16.11
C ASP A 587 17.91 20.79 15.98
N GLU A 588 18.58 21.91 16.31
CA GLU A 588 18.09 23.28 16.13
C GLU A 588 18.09 23.77 14.66
N ASN A 589 18.54 22.95 13.71
CA ASN A 589 18.46 23.29 12.29
C ASN A 589 17.03 23.09 11.75
N ASP A 590 16.32 24.20 11.53
CA ASP A 590 14.93 24.24 11.03
C ASP A 590 14.72 23.53 9.69
N ASN A 591 15.79 23.32 8.90
CA ASN A 591 15.72 22.71 7.58
C ASN A 591 16.30 21.28 7.55
N LYS A 592 16.69 20.71 8.70
CA LYS A 592 17.32 19.38 8.83
C LYS A 592 16.58 18.30 8.04
N ALA A 593 15.27 18.17 8.23
CA ALA A 593 14.48 17.11 7.60
C ALA A 593 14.54 17.14 6.06
N GLN A 594 14.49 18.34 5.46
CA GLN A 594 14.54 18.53 4.01
C GLN A 594 15.95 18.34 3.47
N ILE A 595 16.97 18.80 4.19
CA ILE A 595 18.38 18.53 3.84
C ILE A 595 18.64 17.03 3.79
N LEU A 596 18.18 16.26 4.79
CA LEU A 596 18.33 14.80 4.82
C LEU A 596 17.65 14.12 3.61
N ARG A 597 16.45 14.56 3.23
CA ARG A 597 15.72 14.04 2.06
C ARG A 597 16.46 14.34 0.74
N VAL A 598 16.98 15.56 0.60
CA VAL A 598 17.75 15.96 -0.58
C VAL A 598 19.07 15.19 -0.65
N LEU A 599 19.84 15.09 0.45
CA LEU A 599 21.09 14.31 0.49
C LEU A 599 20.88 12.84 0.08
N ARG A 600 19.82 12.21 0.58
CA ARG A 600 19.45 10.85 0.15
C ARG A 600 19.17 10.79 -1.36
N SER A 601 18.47 11.79 -1.90
CA SER A 601 18.14 11.86 -3.33
C SER A 601 19.36 12.18 -4.21
N LEU A 602 20.34 12.92 -3.69
CA LEU A 602 21.61 13.23 -4.35
C LEU A 602 22.53 12.01 -4.43
N ALA A 603 22.46 11.13 -3.43
CA ALA A 603 23.20 9.87 -3.40
C ALA A 603 22.79 8.86 -4.49
N TYR A 604 21.81 9.18 -5.35
CA TYR A 604 21.35 8.32 -6.43
C TYR A 604 22.48 7.90 -7.38
N GLY A 605 23.28 8.87 -7.85
CA GLY A 605 24.46 8.61 -8.68
C GLY A 605 25.60 8.05 -7.84
N SER A 606 26.32 7.06 -8.37
CA SER A 606 27.47 6.44 -7.68
C SER A 606 28.62 7.43 -7.42
N ASP A 607 28.71 8.50 -8.21
CA ASP A 607 29.70 9.57 -8.12
C ASP A 607 29.48 10.50 -6.92
N LEU A 608 28.22 10.77 -6.56
CA LEU A 608 27.87 11.65 -5.44
C LEU A 608 27.65 10.89 -4.12
N PHE A 609 27.44 9.57 -4.19
CA PHE A 609 27.15 8.71 -3.03
C PHE A 609 28.06 8.95 -1.83
N GLY A 610 29.38 8.89 -2.00
CA GLY A 610 30.32 8.97 -0.87
C GLY A 610 30.21 10.30 -0.13
N ARG A 611 30.16 11.42 -0.86
CA ARG A 611 30.02 12.76 -0.30
C ARG A 611 28.67 12.94 0.42
N SER A 612 27.57 12.48 -0.19
CA SER A 612 26.24 12.55 0.44
C SER A 612 26.13 11.67 1.69
N ALA A 613 26.68 10.45 1.66
CA ALA A 613 26.70 9.54 2.80
C ALA A 613 27.52 10.11 3.98
N SER A 614 28.65 10.75 3.71
CA SER A 614 29.45 11.43 4.74
C SER A 614 28.68 12.55 5.44
N LEU A 615 27.91 13.37 4.71
CA LEU A 615 27.08 14.40 5.34
C LEU A 615 25.96 13.80 6.20
N LEU A 616 25.30 12.74 5.72
CA LEU A 616 24.30 12.01 6.50
C LEU A 616 24.90 11.40 7.78
N GLN A 617 26.09 10.80 7.69
CA GLN A 617 26.83 10.30 8.86
C GLN A 617 27.09 11.42 9.88
N ARG A 618 27.47 12.61 9.44
CA ARG A 618 27.69 13.75 10.34
C ARG A 618 26.43 14.18 11.09
N PHE A 619 25.26 14.16 10.44
CA PHE A 619 23.99 14.37 11.14
C PHE A 619 23.72 13.28 12.18
N VAL A 620 24.03 12.01 11.88
CA VAL A 620 23.87 10.90 12.83
C VAL A 620 24.75 11.08 14.07
N LEU A 621 26.00 11.51 13.90
CA LEU A 621 26.94 11.69 15.01
C LEU A 621 26.53 12.80 16.00
N ASN A 622 25.73 13.76 15.55
CA ASN A 622 25.30 14.91 16.36
C ASN A 622 23.83 14.79 16.86
N GLU A 623 23.19 13.64 16.66
CA GLU A 623 21.78 13.45 17.01
C GLU A 623 21.59 12.95 18.47
N PRO A 624 20.71 13.58 19.27
CA PRO A 624 20.39 13.10 20.62
C PRO A 624 19.55 11.80 20.58
N LEU A 625 19.84 10.87 21.51
CA LEU A 625 19.15 9.58 21.61
C LEU A 625 17.64 9.74 21.87
N GLY A 626 16.79 9.05 21.07
CA GLY A 626 15.38 8.80 21.38
C GLY A 626 14.30 9.71 20.75
N LYS A 627 14.56 10.41 19.64
CA LYS A 627 13.60 11.34 18.99
C LYS A 627 13.05 10.90 17.63
N HIS A 628 11.96 11.56 17.19
CA HIS A 628 11.34 11.45 15.86
C HIS A 628 12.17 12.16 14.78
N HIS A 629 12.22 11.62 13.55
CA HIS A 629 12.98 12.09 12.37
C HIS A 629 14.50 11.87 12.38
N SER A 630 14.94 10.68 12.83
CA SER A 630 16.35 10.34 12.88
C SER A 630 17.08 10.38 11.52
N ALA A 631 18.28 10.97 11.51
CA ALA A 631 19.20 10.97 10.37
C ALA A 631 19.75 9.57 10.04
N VAL A 632 19.62 8.61 10.97
CA VAL A 632 20.08 7.23 10.80
C VAL A 632 19.29 6.51 9.70
N GLU A 633 17.98 6.74 9.62
CA GLU A 633 17.10 6.05 8.68
C GLU A 633 17.39 6.35 7.19
N PRO A 634 17.53 7.62 6.76
CA PRO A 634 17.92 7.90 5.38
C PRO A 634 19.31 7.34 5.04
N LEU A 635 20.26 7.36 5.98
CA LEU A 635 21.58 6.76 5.79
C LEU A 635 21.49 5.24 5.61
N LYS A 636 20.83 4.51 6.53
CA LYS A 636 20.60 3.05 6.44
C LYS A 636 20.00 2.64 5.09
N SER A 637 19.01 3.40 4.63
CA SER A 637 18.30 3.07 3.39
C SER A 637 19.21 2.98 2.16
N LEU A 638 20.34 3.70 2.14
CA LEU A 638 21.31 3.68 1.04
C LEU A 638 22.12 2.37 0.97
N PHE A 639 22.12 1.55 2.03
CA PHE A 639 22.93 0.34 2.16
C PHE A 639 22.17 -0.97 1.91
N TRP A 640 20.93 -0.89 1.42
CA TRP A 640 20.16 -2.07 1.03
C TRP A 640 20.54 -2.60 -0.36
N LEU A 641 20.40 -3.92 -0.54
CA LEU A 641 20.55 -4.58 -1.83
C LEU A 641 19.47 -4.12 -2.84
N TYR A 642 18.25 -3.93 -2.35
CA TYR A 642 17.10 -3.49 -3.14
C TYR A 642 16.48 -2.22 -2.54
N LEU A 643 15.86 -1.40 -3.39
CA LEU A 643 15.14 -0.18 -3.00
C LEU A 643 16.01 0.87 -2.27
N SER A 644 17.34 0.82 -2.46
CA SER A 644 18.26 1.75 -1.80
C SER A 644 18.20 3.16 -2.39
N GLY A 645 17.72 3.31 -3.63
CA GLY A 645 17.67 4.58 -4.32
C GLY A 645 19.06 5.10 -4.70
N THR A 646 20.07 4.23 -4.78
CA THR A 646 21.45 4.57 -5.19
C THR A 646 22.09 3.49 -6.05
N TYR A 647 22.81 3.93 -7.08
CA TYR A 647 23.65 3.12 -7.96
C TYR A 647 25.06 2.88 -7.45
N ALA A 648 25.39 3.34 -6.22
CA ALA A 648 26.63 2.98 -5.58
C ALA A 648 26.84 1.46 -5.68
N SER A 649 28.08 1.02 -5.89
CA SER A 649 28.40 -0.41 -5.93
C SER A 649 28.51 -0.98 -4.51
N ALA A 650 28.46 -2.31 -4.39
CA ALA A 650 28.81 -2.98 -3.14
C ALA A 650 30.20 -2.54 -2.63
N ALA A 651 31.16 -2.34 -3.54
CA ALA A 651 32.53 -1.92 -3.22
C ALA A 651 32.59 -0.52 -2.61
N GLN A 652 31.82 0.43 -3.15
CA GLN A 652 31.76 1.79 -2.61
C GLN A 652 31.10 1.81 -1.22
N ARG A 653 30.05 1.01 -1.02
CA ARG A 653 29.37 0.89 0.28
C ARG A 653 30.27 0.22 1.33
N THR A 654 30.93 -0.88 0.99
CA THR A 654 31.85 -1.56 1.91
C THR A 654 33.08 -0.72 2.21
N ALA A 655 33.62 0.05 1.25
CA ALA A 655 34.70 1.00 1.50
C ALA A 655 34.28 2.10 2.49
N PHE A 656 33.06 2.64 2.36
CA PHE A 656 32.52 3.61 3.31
C PHE A 656 32.33 3.02 4.72
N ILE A 657 31.77 1.81 4.82
CA ILE A 657 31.64 1.12 6.12
C ILE A 657 33.02 0.86 6.72
N LYS A 658 33.99 0.43 5.92
CA LYS A 658 35.36 0.20 6.37
C LYS A 658 35.96 1.45 7.02
N SER A 659 35.82 2.62 6.40
CA SER A 659 36.32 3.87 7.00
C SER A 659 35.68 4.19 8.35
N LEU A 660 34.39 3.85 8.54
CA LEU A 660 33.71 4.04 9.82
C LEU A 660 34.18 3.06 10.90
N LEU A 661 34.42 1.80 10.53
CA LEU A 661 34.90 0.77 11.45
C LEU A 661 36.35 1.02 11.89
N GLU A 662 37.15 1.73 11.09
CA GLU A 662 38.51 2.18 11.43
C GLU A 662 38.51 3.50 12.24
N GLY A 663 37.35 4.12 12.42
CA GLY A 663 37.16 5.41 13.11
C GLY A 663 36.98 5.30 14.63
N VAL A 664 36.39 6.35 15.24
CA VAL A 664 36.11 6.41 16.68
C VAL A 664 34.90 5.56 17.08
N ALA A 665 34.70 5.30 18.38
CA ALA A 665 33.63 4.42 18.87
C ALA A 665 32.23 4.77 18.32
N ALA A 666 31.89 6.07 18.24
CA ALA A 666 30.61 6.50 17.68
C ALA A 666 30.48 6.18 16.18
N GLU A 667 31.55 6.31 15.40
CA GLU A 667 31.57 5.93 13.98
C GLU A 667 31.51 4.41 13.81
N GLN A 668 32.18 3.65 14.68
CA GLN A 668 32.11 2.19 14.70
C GLN A 668 30.68 1.69 14.92
N GLU A 669 29.88 2.35 15.76
CA GLU A 669 28.44 2.03 15.92
C GLU A 669 27.65 2.20 14.62
N ILE A 670 27.91 3.30 13.90
CA ILE A 670 27.30 3.55 12.59
C ILE A 670 27.77 2.48 11.60
N GLY A 671 29.07 2.20 11.55
CA GLY A 671 29.64 1.17 10.68
C GLY A 671 29.03 -0.20 10.89
N LEU A 672 28.83 -0.62 12.14
CA LEU A 672 28.15 -1.88 12.49
C LEU A 672 26.68 -1.87 12.08
N THR A 673 26.00 -0.75 12.26
CA THR A 673 24.60 -0.59 11.84
C THR A 673 24.47 -0.74 10.32
N LEU A 674 25.31 -0.07 9.55
CA LEU A 674 25.29 -0.14 8.08
C LEU A 674 25.74 -1.52 7.54
N LEU A 675 26.68 -2.17 8.24
CA LEU A 675 27.06 -3.55 7.92
C LEU A 675 25.88 -4.51 8.07
N ALA A 676 25.08 -4.36 9.13
CA ALA A 676 23.87 -5.15 9.33
C ALA A 676 22.82 -4.91 8.21
N GLU A 677 22.65 -3.66 7.75
CA GLU A 677 21.76 -3.35 6.63
C GLU A 677 22.22 -3.99 5.30
N MET A 678 23.52 -4.06 5.04
CA MET A 678 24.07 -4.74 3.87
C MET A 678 23.93 -6.28 3.93
N LEU A 679 23.82 -6.86 5.13
CA LEU A 679 23.61 -8.30 5.35
C LEU A 679 22.14 -8.74 5.22
N LYS A 680 21.20 -7.79 5.12
CA LYS A 680 19.78 -8.07 4.94
C LYS A 680 19.53 -8.84 3.64
N THR A 681 18.71 -9.88 3.70
CA THR A 681 18.37 -10.76 2.54
C THR A 681 16.89 -10.74 2.16
N SER A 682 16.02 -10.15 2.98
CA SER A 682 14.57 -10.16 2.81
C SER A 682 13.91 -8.96 3.50
N HIS A 683 12.61 -8.78 3.28
CA HIS A 683 11.80 -7.71 3.90
C HIS A 683 12.30 -6.29 3.57
N PHE A 684 12.64 -6.03 2.31
CA PHE A 684 12.96 -4.70 1.82
C PHE A 684 11.67 -3.90 1.60
N SER A 685 11.59 -2.71 2.20
CA SER A 685 10.47 -1.77 2.06
C SER A 685 11.01 -0.35 2.17
N SER A 686 10.54 0.56 1.32
CA SER A 686 10.94 1.97 1.35
C SER A 686 9.69 2.86 1.33
N HIS A 687 9.73 3.93 2.12
CA HIS A 687 8.72 4.98 2.14
C HIS A 687 9.25 6.30 1.51
N TYR A 688 10.45 6.27 0.95
CA TYR A 688 11.08 7.43 0.33
C TYR A 688 10.65 7.59 -1.14
N SER A 689 10.57 8.85 -1.59
CA SER A 689 10.42 9.14 -3.01
C SER A 689 11.67 8.72 -3.79
N PHE A 690 11.45 8.17 -4.98
CA PHE A 690 12.49 7.87 -5.96
C PHE A 690 12.52 8.90 -7.11
N GLU A 691 11.62 9.89 -7.07
CA GLU A 691 11.58 11.00 -8.02
C GLU A 691 12.59 12.08 -7.65
N PHE A 692 13.11 12.78 -8.65
CA PHE A 692 13.91 13.99 -8.44
C PHE A 692 13.78 14.90 -9.66
N GLY A 693 12.87 15.86 -9.59
CA GLY A 693 12.53 16.74 -10.72
C GLY A 693 12.06 15.93 -11.94
N ALA A 694 12.66 16.20 -13.10
CA ALA A 694 12.36 15.52 -14.37
C ALA A 694 13.41 14.47 -14.77
N TRP A 695 14.26 14.02 -13.84
CA TRP A 695 15.26 12.98 -14.12
C TRP A 695 14.60 11.61 -14.28
N LYS A 696 15.11 10.82 -15.23
CA LYS A 696 14.83 9.40 -15.35
C LYS A 696 15.47 8.69 -14.16
N ARG A 697 14.62 8.13 -13.29
CA ARG A 697 15.04 7.38 -12.11
C ARG A 697 14.31 6.06 -11.97
N ASP A 698 14.98 5.15 -11.29
CA ASP A 698 14.44 3.88 -10.82
C ASP A 698 14.76 3.70 -9.33
N PHE A 699 14.81 2.45 -8.86
CA PHE A 699 15.03 2.12 -7.46
C PHE A 699 16.51 2.09 -7.06
N GLY A 700 17.43 2.48 -7.95
CA GLY A 700 18.88 2.38 -7.79
C GLY A 700 19.41 1.01 -8.21
N PHE A 701 20.56 0.63 -7.66
CA PHE A 701 21.16 -0.69 -7.86
C PHE A 701 20.14 -1.80 -7.63
N HIS A 702 19.92 -2.61 -8.67
CA HIS A 702 19.04 -3.77 -8.63
C HIS A 702 19.77 -4.94 -9.32
N PRO A 703 20.12 -6.01 -8.59
CA PRO A 703 20.77 -7.18 -9.17
C PRO A 703 19.99 -7.74 -10.36
N GLU A 704 20.64 -7.83 -11.52
CA GLU A 704 20.03 -8.42 -12.73
C GLU A 704 20.07 -9.95 -12.71
N ASP A 705 21.05 -10.52 -12.01
CA ASP A 705 21.27 -11.95 -11.92
C ASP A 705 21.74 -12.38 -10.52
N VAL A 706 21.79 -13.70 -10.32
CA VAL A 706 22.25 -14.31 -9.07
C VAL A 706 23.74 -14.04 -8.83
N THR A 707 24.54 -13.80 -9.86
CA THR A 707 25.97 -13.50 -9.72
C THR A 707 26.18 -12.17 -9.01
N GLN A 708 25.46 -11.12 -9.40
CA GLN A 708 25.53 -9.81 -8.74
C GLN A 708 25.07 -9.86 -7.29
N VAL A 709 24.07 -10.70 -6.96
CA VAL A 709 23.66 -10.96 -5.58
C VAL A 709 24.79 -11.63 -4.79
N ARG A 710 25.47 -12.63 -5.38
CA ARG A 710 26.61 -13.29 -4.74
C ARG A 710 27.79 -12.36 -4.57
N ASP A 711 28.11 -11.56 -5.58
CA ASP A 711 29.20 -10.57 -5.54
C ASP A 711 28.96 -9.50 -4.47
N TRP A 712 27.70 -9.10 -4.26
CA TRP A 712 27.31 -8.22 -3.16
C TRP A 712 27.67 -8.83 -1.82
N TYR A 713 27.15 -10.01 -1.52
CA TYR A 713 27.37 -10.65 -0.23
C TYR A 713 28.81 -11.09 -0.04
N ALA A 714 29.53 -11.48 -1.09
CA ALA A 714 30.94 -11.83 -1.03
C ALA A 714 31.78 -10.64 -0.51
N GLN A 715 31.52 -9.43 -1.01
CA GLN A 715 32.22 -8.23 -0.56
C GLN A 715 31.88 -7.86 0.89
N VAL A 716 30.62 -8.03 1.30
CA VAL A 716 30.18 -7.78 2.68
C VAL A 716 30.81 -8.79 3.64
N ILE A 717 30.82 -10.08 3.27
CA ILE A 717 31.47 -11.16 4.03
C ILE A 717 32.96 -10.90 4.14
N GLU A 718 33.63 -10.47 3.06
CA GLU A 718 35.07 -10.18 3.08
C GLU A 718 35.41 -9.01 4.00
N LEU A 719 34.61 -7.94 4.00
CA LEU A 719 34.75 -6.85 4.96
C LEU A 719 34.59 -7.34 6.40
N ALA A 720 33.55 -8.14 6.67
CA ALA A 720 33.31 -8.71 7.99
C ALA A 720 34.43 -9.68 8.42
N ARG A 721 35.01 -10.43 7.47
CA ARG A 721 36.16 -11.32 7.70
C ARG A 721 37.41 -10.53 8.11
N ALA A 722 37.70 -9.43 7.42
CA ALA A 722 38.85 -8.57 7.73
C ALA A 722 38.75 -7.95 9.13
N VAL A 723 37.56 -7.46 9.52
CA VAL A 723 37.34 -6.84 10.84
C VAL A 723 37.21 -7.89 11.95
N GLY A 724 36.58 -9.02 11.67
CA GLY A 724 36.42 -10.12 12.65
C GLY A 724 37.69 -10.94 12.92
N THR A 725 38.79 -10.64 12.23
CA THR A 725 40.10 -11.30 12.44
C THR A 725 41.16 -10.36 13.03
N SER A 726 40.87 -9.06 13.18
CA SER A 726 41.83 -8.07 13.72
C SER A 726 42.01 -8.14 15.24
N GLY A 727 41.13 -8.87 15.95
CA GLY A 727 41.10 -8.93 17.42
C GLY A 727 40.44 -7.72 18.08
N GLY A 728 40.15 -7.82 19.38
CA GLY A 728 39.53 -6.75 20.18
C GLY A 728 37.99 -6.75 20.18
N GLY A 729 37.38 -5.83 20.94
CA GLY A 729 35.93 -5.82 21.18
C GLY A 729 35.07 -5.59 19.93
N LEU A 730 35.58 -4.87 18.92
CA LEU A 730 34.89 -4.68 17.64
C LEU A 730 34.82 -5.98 16.83
N SER A 731 35.92 -6.74 16.82
CA SER A 731 36.00 -8.07 16.18
C SER A 731 34.95 -9.01 16.74
N ASP A 732 34.78 -9.08 18.07
CA ASP A 732 33.79 -9.95 18.71
C ASP A 732 32.34 -9.55 18.38
N ARG A 733 32.07 -8.26 18.18
CA ARG A 733 30.74 -7.79 17.74
C ARG A 733 30.44 -8.18 16.29
N VAL A 734 31.42 -8.05 15.39
CA VAL A 734 31.28 -8.49 13.99
C VAL A 734 31.11 -10.01 13.90
N ARG A 735 31.90 -10.79 14.65
CA ARG A 735 31.77 -12.26 14.71
C ARG A 735 30.38 -12.71 15.16
N ARG A 736 29.82 -12.04 16.17
CA ARG A 736 28.43 -12.27 16.62
C ARG A 736 27.38 -11.87 15.59
N MET A 737 27.56 -10.72 14.94
CA MET A 737 26.66 -10.26 13.87
C MET A 737 26.63 -11.27 12.71
N MET A 738 27.78 -11.71 12.23
CA MET A 738 27.88 -12.69 11.16
C MET A 738 27.23 -14.02 11.53
N ALA A 739 27.40 -14.48 12.77
CA ALA A 739 26.77 -15.70 13.27
C ALA A 739 25.23 -15.65 13.14
N ASN A 740 24.62 -14.50 13.44
CA ASN A 740 23.17 -14.31 13.33
C ASN A 740 22.67 -14.32 11.86
N HIS A 741 23.52 -14.01 10.89
CA HIS A 741 23.18 -13.96 9.47
C HIS A 741 23.56 -15.22 8.68
N VAL A 742 24.22 -16.22 9.28
CA VAL A 742 24.65 -17.46 8.58
C VAL A 742 23.49 -18.11 7.83
N ALA A 743 22.33 -18.28 8.46
CA ALA A 743 21.17 -18.91 7.84
C ALA A 743 20.61 -18.11 6.65
N ASP A 744 20.74 -16.78 6.67
CA ASP A 744 20.28 -15.89 5.61
C ASP A 744 21.25 -15.93 4.43
N LEU A 745 22.56 -15.87 4.69
CA LEU A 745 23.62 -15.97 3.69
C LEU A 745 23.61 -17.31 2.96
N LEU A 746 23.33 -18.41 3.68
CA LEU A 746 23.18 -19.73 3.05
C LEU A 746 21.96 -19.79 2.12
N ARG A 747 20.85 -19.13 2.46
CA ARG A 747 19.71 -18.98 1.56
C ARG A 747 20.04 -18.12 0.34
N ALA A 748 20.96 -17.18 0.46
CA ALA A 748 21.50 -16.40 -0.65
C ALA A 748 22.56 -17.16 -1.50
N GLY A 749 22.85 -18.43 -1.19
CA GLY A 749 23.77 -19.26 -1.97
C GLY A 749 25.25 -19.07 -1.62
N MET A 750 25.57 -18.53 -0.45
CA MET A 750 26.93 -18.14 -0.03
C MET A 750 27.66 -19.24 0.78
N LEU A 751 27.45 -20.53 0.45
CA LEU A 751 27.98 -21.65 1.24
C LEU A 751 29.51 -21.62 1.36
N ASN A 752 30.21 -21.45 0.24
CA ASN A 752 31.68 -21.46 0.20
C ASN A 752 32.26 -20.29 1.00
N GLU A 753 31.64 -19.12 0.87
CA GLU A 753 32.05 -17.90 1.56
C GLU A 753 31.78 -18.02 3.07
N VAL A 754 30.68 -18.66 3.48
CA VAL A 754 30.40 -18.98 4.89
C VAL A 754 31.42 -19.97 5.45
N ILE A 755 31.78 -21.03 4.71
CA ILE A 755 32.83 -21.99 5.12
C ILE A 755 34.19 -21.29 5.27
N ALA A 756 34.54 -20.42 4.32
CA ALA A 756 35.78 -19.65 4.37
C ALA A 756 35.81 -18.67 5.55
N LEU A 757 34.71 -17.96 5.79
CA LEU A 757 34.53 -17.06 6.93
C LEU A 757 34.67 -17.82 8.26
N ALA A 758 33.98 -18.96 8.39
CA ALA A 758 34.03 -19.81 9.57
C ALA A 758 35.45 -20.32 9.84
N THR A 759 36.16 -20.74 8.79
CA THR A 759 37.56 -21.17 8.90
C THR A 759 38.46 -20.03 9.40
N ALA A 760 38.27 -18.81 8.90
CA ALA A 760 39.03 -17.64 9.35
C ALA A 760 38.73 -17.27 10.81
N PHE A 761 37.48 -17.41 11.26
CA PHE A 761 37.08 -17.09 12.63
C PHE A 761 37.40 -18.18 13.64
N THR A 762 37.73 -19.41 13.24
CA THR A 762 37.94 -20.51 14.19
C THR A 762 39.18 -20.28 15.06
N GLY A 763 40.31 -19.78 14.52
CA GLY A 763 41.50 -19.40 15.30
C GLY A 763 41.92 -20.37 16.43
N ASP A 764 42.58 -19.87 17.48
CA ASP A 764 42.92 -20.64 18.70
C ASP A 764 41.75 -20.70 19.72
N SER A 765 40.75 -19.83 19.59
CA SER A 765 39.66 -19.64 20.56
C SER A 765 38.31 -20.24 20.14
N GLY A 766 38.20 -20.78 18.92
CA GLY A 766 36.96 -21.29 18.33
C GLY A 766 35.99 -20.18 17.90
N TRP A 767 34.88 -20.54 17.25
CA TRP A 767 33.76 -19.62 16.95
C TRP A 767 32.41 -20.19 17.44
N PRO A 768 32.16 -20.19 18.76
CA PRO A 768 30.93 -20.69 19.38
C PRO A 768 29.63 -20.19 18.75
N GLU A 769 29.56 -18.90 18.47
CA GLU A 769 28.36 -18.29 17.91
C GLU A 769 28.13 -18.72 16.46
N GLY A 770 29.21 -18.88 15.68
CA GLY A 770 29.14 -19.41 14.33
C GLY A 770 28.67 -20.86 14.29
N TRP A 771 29.11 -21.69 15.25
CA TRP A 771 28.59 -23.06 15.39
C TRP A 771 27.08 -23.07 15.58
N ILE A 772 26.55 -22.22 16.46
CA ILE A 772 25.10 -22.04 16.67
C ILE A 772 24.42 -21.56 15.38
N GLY A 773 24.99 -20.57 14.70
CA GLY A 773 24.48 -20.04 13.44
C GLY A 773 24.38 -21.09 12.33
N VAL A 774 25.39 -21.95 12.16
CA VAL A 774 25.40 -23.06 11.19
C VAL A 774 24.32 -24.09 11.53
N ARG A 775 24.19 -24.48 12.80
CA ARG A 775 23.17 -25.45 13.22
C ARG A 775 21.76 -24.93 13.05
N ASN A 776 21.54 -23.65 13.33
CA ASN A 776 20.28 -22.96 13.05
C ASN A 776 19.92 -23.00 11.57
N ALA A 777 20.91 -22.78 10.69
CA ALA A 777 20.71 -22.87 9.26
C ALA A 777 20.33 -24.30 8.82
N MET A 778 21.05 -25.32 9.30
CA MET A 778 20.76 -26.73 9.02
C MET A 778 19.35 -27.12 9.44
N ARG A 779 18.89 -26.68 10.62
CA ARG A 779 17.51 -26.92 11.10
C ARG A 779 16.47 -26.28 10.16
N ARG A 780 16.59 -24.98 9.90
CA ARG A 780 15.63 -24.22 9.08
C ARG A 780 15.63 -24.68 7.61
N GLY A 781 16.72 -25.29 7.17
CA GLY A 781 16.93 -25.79 5.81
C GLY A 781 16.80 -27.30 5.62
N LYS A 782 16.36 -28.07 6.62
CA LYS A 782 16.13 -29.52 6.49
C LYS A 782 15.11 -29.78 5.36
N GLY A 783 15.54 -30.50 4.32
CA GLY A 783 14.75 -30.74 3.10
C GLY A 783 14.70 -29.59 2.08
N LYS A 784 15.42 -28.49 2.32
CA LYS A 784 15.49 -27.31 1.42
C LYS A 784 16.86 -27.13 0.76
N PHE A 785 17.93 -27.64 1.37
CA PHE A 785 19.26 -27.66 0.76
C PHE A 785 19.47 -28.90 -0.09
N ALA A 786 20.31 -28.80 -1.12
CA ALA A 786 20.81 -29.97 -1.84
C ALA A 786 21.63 -30.87 -0.91
N GLU A 787 21.59 -32.18 -1.12
CA GLU A 787 22.23 -33.17 -0.24
C GLU A 787 23.74 -32.96 -0.10
N ALA A 788 24.42 -32.58 -1.18
CA ALA A 788 25.84 -32.23 -1.16
C ALA A 788 26.14 -30.99 -0.28
N ALA A 789 25.35 -29.92 -0.43
CA ALA A 789 25.50 -28.71 0.37
C ALA A 789 25.18 -28.95 1.86
N PHE A 790 24.22 -29.83 2.16
CA PHE A 790 23.90 -30.22 3.53
C PHE A 790 25.05 -31.00 4.18
N LYS A 791 25.70 -31.91 3.42
CA LYS A 791 26.87 -32.64 3.88
C LYS A 791 28.06 -31.71 4.17
N GLU A 792 28.32 -30.73 3.31
CA GLU A 792 29.36 -29.71 3.57
C GLU A 792 29.06 -28.90 4.85
N LEU A 793 27.78 -28.60 5.13
CA LEU A 793 27.36 -27.97 6.38
C LEU A 793 27.53 -28.89 7.60
N GLU A 794 27.30 -30.19 7.48
CA GLU A 794 27.60 -31.18 8.54
C GLU A 794 29.09 -31.23 8.86
N GLU A 795 29.95 -31.23 7.83
CA GLU A 795 31.40 -31.19 8.02
C GLU A 795 31.85 -29.87 8.68
N LEU A 796 31.23 -28.75 8.30
CA LEU A 796 31.49 -27.46 8.94
C LEU A 796 31.03 -27.43 10.41
N GLU A 797 29.85 -27.97 10.71
CA GLU A 797 29.32 -28.08 12.08
C GLU A 797 30.27 -28.87 12.96
N GLN A 798 30.74 -30.03 12.49
CA GLN A 798 31.67 -30.88 13.24
C GLN A 798 32.99 -30.17 13.53
N ARG A 799 33.49 -29.38 12.58
CA ARG A 799 34.73 -28.59 12.74
C ARG A 799 34.58 -27.45 13.74
N LEU A 800 33.42 -26.78 13.76
CA LEU A 800 33.15 -25.66 14.67
C LEU A 800 32.73 -26.10 16.07
N ARG A 801 32.42 -27.39 16.24
CA ARG A 801 31.90 -27.94 17.49
C ARG A 801 32.89 -27.70 18.64
N PRO A 802 32.44 -27.09 19.75
CA PRO A 802 33.31 -26.86 20.91
C PRO A 802 33.79 -28.20 21.50
N GLY A 803 35.12 -28.42 21.53
CA GLY A 803 35.72 -29.68 22.01
C GLY A 803 36.32 -29.61 23.42
N ASN A 804 36.51 -28.41 23.98
CA ASN A 804 37.08 -28.20 25.32
C ASN A 804 36.07 -27.54 26.26
N LEU A 805 36.29 -27.67 27.57
CA LEU A 805 35.36 -27.18 28.60
C LEU A 805 35.04 -25.67 28.46
N ALA A 806 36.04 -24.85 28.13
CA ALA A 806 35.87 -23.43 27.90
C ALA A 806 34.94 -23.12 26.72
N GLY A 807 35.12 -23.80 25.59
CA GLY A 807 34.27 -23.67 24.42
C GLY A 807 32.84 -24.15 24.68
N MET A 808 32.68 -25.21 25.48
CA MET A 808 31.37 -25.73 25.88
C MET A 808 30.61 -24.70 26.73
N ILE A 809 31.27 -24.09 27.72
CA ILE A 809 30.66 -23.04 28.57
C ILE A 809 30.25 -21.83 27.73
N ARG A 810 31.12 -21.34 26.85
CA ARG A 810 30.80 -20.20 25.96
C ARG A 810 29.61 -20.48 25.06
N SER A 811 29.54 -21.68 24.47
CA SER A 811 28.48 -22.04 23.52
C SER A 811 27.13 -22.31 24.19
N HIS A 812 27.14 -22.97 25.35
CA HIS A 812 25.92 -23.45 26.01
C HIS A 812 25.42 -22.52 27.11
N ALA A 813 26.30 -21.93 27.92
CA ALA A 813 25.92 -21.15 29.09
C ALA A 813 25.95 -19.63 28.87
N LEU A 814 26.86 -19.09 28.06
CA LEU A 814 27.05 -17.64 27.91
C LEU A 814 26.23 -17.02 26.77
N THR A 815 25.60 -17.82 25.92
CA THR A 815 24.75 -17.36 24.82
C THR A 815 23.34 -16.96 25.28
N PRO A 816 22.60 -16.12 24.52
CA PRO A 816 21.25 -15.67 24.89
C PRO A 816 20.24 -16.81 25.09
N GLU A 817 19.16 -16.56 25.84
CA GLU A 817 18.17 -17.59 26.22
C GLU A 817 17.42 -18.22 25.03
N TRP A 818 17.09 -17.43 24.00
CA TRP A 818 16.36 -17.93 22.83
C TRP A 818 17.13 -19.01 22.05
N SER A 819 18.45 -19.07 22.23
CA SER A 819 19.28 -20.16 21.68
C SER A 819 19.12 -21.49 22.43
N ALA A 820 18.51 -21.54 23.62
CA ALA A 820 18.40 -22.78 24.40
C ALA A 820 17.60 -23.88 23.66
N LEU A 821 16.50 -23.50 23.00
CA LEU A 821 15.71 -24.39 22.15
C LEU A 821 16.50 -24.90 20.95
N GLU A 822 17.27 -24.00 20.37
CA GLU A 822 18.14 -24.27 19.23
C GLU A 822 19.29 -25.18 19.62
N ILE A 823 19.76 -25.12 20.88
CA ILE A 823 20.86 -25.92 21.42
C ILE A 823 20.39 -27.29 21.93
N ALA A 824 19.16 -27.44 22.43
CA ALA A 824 18.70 -28.73 22.99
C ALA A 824 18.28 -29.75 21.94
N ASP A 825 17.64 -29.29 20.86
CA ASP A 825 17.30 -30.10 19.69
C ASP A 825 18.56 -30.64 18.97
N LEU A 826 19.75 -30.23 19.43
CA LEU A 826 21.06 -30.65 18.92
C LEU A 826 21.62 -31.92 19.56
N ILE A 827 21.07 -32.31 20.72
CA ILE A 827 21.53 -33.44 21.54
C ILE A 827 20.75 -34.71 21.19
N GLU A 828 19.56 -34.60 20.58
CA GLU A 828 18.71 -35.74 20.23
C GLU A 828 18.28 -35.78 18.76
N GLU A 829 18.06 -36.99 18.25
CA GLU A 829 17.61 -37.24 16.87
C GLU A 829 16.12 -36.90 16.63
N THR A 830 15.33 -36.74 17.71
CA THR A 830 13.89 -36.40 17.68
C THR A 830 13.62 -34.98 18.15
N ALA A 831 12.68 -34.29 17.49
CA ALA A 831 12.27 -32.94 17.87
C ALA A 831 11.66 -32.93 19.28
N LEU A 832 12.29 -32.20 20.21
CA LEU A 832 11.81 -32.09 21.58
C LEU A 832 10.72 -31.03 21.70
N LYS A 833 9.87 -31.17 22.71
CA LYS A 833 8.98 -30.07 23.08
C LYS A 833 9.82 -28.92 23.64
N PRO A 834 9.42 -27.65 23.43
CA PRO A 834 10.22 -26.49 23.86
C PRO A 834 10.64 -26.50 25.35
N LEU A 835 9.76 -26.99 26.22
CA LEU A 835 10.05 -27.08 27.66
C LEU A 835 11.11 -28.15 27.99
N GLU A 836 11.04 -29.32 27.34
CA GLU A 836 11.98 -30.44 27.53
C GLU A 836 13.37 -30.10 26.98
N ALA A 837 13.39 -29.43 25.83
CA ALA A 837 14.59 -28.86 25.23
C ALA A 837 15.31 -27.92 26.21
N ARG A 838 14.57 -26.93 26.73
CA ARG A 838 15.13 -25.97 27.69
C ARG A 838 15.72 -26.66 28.92
N GLN A 839 15.01 -27.65 29.48
CA GLN A 839 15.48 -28.37 30.66
C GLN A 839 16.82 -29.09 30.42
N LYS A 840 17.01 -29.74 29.27
CA LYS A 840 18.28 -30.44 28.98
C LYS A 840 19.48 -29.50 28.90
N ILE A 841 19.31 -28.30 28.35
CA ILE A 841 20.39 -27.32 28.30
C ILE A 841 20.69 -26.76 29.68
N HIS A 842 19.66 -26.60 30.50
CA HIS A 842 19.84 -26.23 31.90
C HIS A 842 20.65 -27.31 32.64
N ASP A 843 20.29 -28.59 32.48
CA ASP A 843 21.01 -29.72 33.09
C ASP A 843 22.48 -29.77 32.62
N LEU A 844 22.73 -29.62 31.31
CA LEU A 844 24.09 -29.54 30.76
C LEU A 844 24.88 -28.35 31.33
N CYS A 845 24.27 -27.18 31.46
CA CYS A 845 24.94 -26.02 32.07
C CYS A 845 25.32 -26.29 33.52
N ALA A 846 24.47 -26.98 34.28
CA ALA A 846 24.81 -27.41 35.64
C ALA A 846 25.98 -28.41 35.66
N GLU A 847 25.99 -29.40 34.77
CA GLU A 847 27.11 -30.35 34.63
C GLU A 847 28.44 -29.65 34.30
N LEU A 848 28.40 -28.68 33.36
CA LEU A 848 29.58 -27.88 33.00
C LEU A 848 30.09 -27.05 34.18
N GLY A 849 29.21 -26.51 35.01
CA GLY A 849 29.57 -25.81 36.24
C GLY A 849 30.31 -26.75 37.21
N GLN A 850 29.80 -27.96 37.37
CA GLN A 850 30.44 -28.97 38.23
C GLN A 850 31.81 -29.39 37.71
N GLN A 851 31.99 -29.52 36.40
CA GLN A 851 33.29 -29.83 35.79
C GLN A 851 34.28 -28.65 35.93
N LEU A 852 33.79 -27.42 35.79
CA LEU A 852 34.62 -26.21 35.85
C LEU A 852 35.31 -26.06 37.21
N VAL A 853 34.58 -26.24 38.30
CA VAL A 853 35.15 -26.07 39.65
C VAL A 853 36.18 -27.15 40.00
N GLY A 854 36.16 -28.30 39.30
CA GLY A 854 37.19 -29.34 39.39
C GLY A 854 38.51 -28.98 38.70
N ASN A 855 38.56 -27.90 37.92
CA ASN A 855 39.76 -27.43 37.21
C ASN A 855 40.08 -25.97 37.60
N ASP A 856 40.87 -25.80 38.66
CA ASP A 856 41.15 -24.50 39.28
C ASP A 856 41.74 -23.47 38.29
N GLN A 857 42.62 -23.91 37.39
CA GLN A 857 43.23 -23.05 36.37
C GLN A 857 42.21 -22.55 35.35
N GLN A 858 41.32 -23.42 34.86
CA GLN A 858 40.27 -23.02 33.92
C GLN A 858 39.16 -22.20 34.59
N PHE A 859 38.84 -22.52 35.84
CA PHE A 859 37.87 -21.74 36.62
C PHE A 859 38.36 -20.31 36.79
N ALA A 860 39.62 -20.11 37.21
CA ALA A 860 40.21 -18.78 37.34
C ALA A 860 40.26 -18.02 36.01
N ALA A 861 40.51 -18.70 34.90
CA ALA A 861 40.59 -18.08 33.58
C ALA A 861 39.23 -17.63 33.02
N LEU A 862 38.16 -18.40 33.26
CA LEU A 862 36.81 -18.11 32.72
C LEU A 862 35.94 -17.27 33.63
N LEU A 863 36.28 -17.19 34.92
CA LEU A 863 35.44 -16.52 35.92
C LEU A 863 35.09 -15.06 35.56
N PRO A 864 36.02 -14.20 35.08
CA PRO A 864 35.67 -12.83 34.70
C PRO A 864 34.64 -12.76 33.56
N GLU A 865 34.75 -13.68 32.58
CA GLU A 865 33.85 -13.77 31.43
C GLU A 865 32.46 -14.26 31.85
N ILE A 866 32.39 -15.29 32.70
CA ILE A 866 31.14 -15.88 33.17
C ILE A 866 30.34 -14.88 34.02
N VAL A 867 31.01 -14.16 34.92
CA VAL A 867 30.37 -13.21 35.85
C VAL A 867 29.83 -11.97 35.11
N ALA A 868 30.46 -11.58 34.00
CA ALA A 868 30.02 -10.47 33.16
C ALA A 868 28.92 -10.85 32.14
N ALA A 869 28.65 -12.15 31.94
CA ALA A 869 27.76 -12.62 30.88
C ALA A 869 26.27 -12.33 31.17
N ASP A 870 25.60 -11.73 30.19
CA ASP A 870 24.17 -11.43 30.25
C ASP A 870 23.32 -12.59 29.70
N SER A 871 23.43 -13.75 30.36
CA SER A 871 22.71 -14.97 29.97
C SER A 871 21.98 -15.58 31.16
N PRO A 872 20.67 -15.86 31.06
CA PRO A 872 19.92 -16.52 32.13
C PRO A 872 20.45 -17.93 32.46
N LYS A 873 21.06 -18.63 31.50
CA LYS A 873 21.63 -19.98 31.68
C LYS A 873 22.84 -20.01 32.63
N THR A 874 23.46 -18.86 32.90
CA THR A 874 24.51 -18.76 33.94
C THR A 874 23.98 -19.12 35.33
N PHE A 875 22.67 -19.01 35.57
CA PHE A 875 22.04 -19.50 36.78
C PHE A 875 22.31 -21.01 36.99
N GLU A 876 22.11 -21.82 35.95
CA GLU A 876 22.32 -23.28 36.04
C GLU A 876 23.81 -23.62 36.17
N LEU A 877 24.68 -22.86 35.50
CA LEU A 877 26.13 -22.98 35.69
C LEU A 877 26.50 -22.72 37.16
N GLY A 878 25.91 -21.70 37.79
CA GLY A 878 26.07 -21.39 39.21
C GLY A 878 25.64 -22.53 40.12
N ARG A 879 24.51 -23.17 39.80
CA ARG A 879 24.03 -24.37 40.52
C ARG A 879 25.08 -25.49 40.50
N GLY A 880 25.64 -25.75 39.33
CA GLY A 880 26.72 -26.73 39.14
C GLY A 880 27.97 -26.45 39.98
N LEU A 881 28.40 -25.19 40.05
CA LEU A 881 29.56 -24.78 40.86
C LEU A 881 29.36 -25.08 42.35
N ALA A 882 28.17 -24.79 42.89
CA ALA A 882 27.85 -25.07 44.30
C ALA A 882 27.76 -26.58 44.60
N THR A 883 27.32 -27.38 43.64
CA THR A 883 27.29 -28.85 43.76
C THR A 883 28.70 -29.44 43.73
N GLY A 884 29.59 -28.93 42.86
CA GLY A 884 30.93 -29.49 42.65
C GLY A 884 32.03 -28.98 43.59
N CYS A 885 31.87 -27.81 44.20
CA CYS A 885 32.96 -27.20 44.98
C CYS A 885 33.23 -27.94 46.29
N LEU A 886 34.49 -27.94 46.76
CA LEU A 886 34.84 -28.55 48.04
C LEU A 886 34.31 -27.74 49.22
N SER A 887 34.49 -26.42 49.20
CA SER A 887 34.03 -25.47 50.22
C SER A 887 33.09 -24.43 49.60
N LEU A 888 31.85 -24.34 50.12
CA LEU A 888 30.88 -23.35 49.68
C LEU A 888 31.37 -21.93 49.97
N ALA A 889 31.95 -21.71 51.15
CA ALA A 889 32.45 -20.40 51.57
C ALA A 889 33.64 -19.92 50.70
N GLU A 890 34.59 -20.79 50.37
CA GLU A 890 35.73 -20.42 49.52
C GLU A 890 35.29 -20.12 48.09
N CYS A 891 34.40 -20.95 47.53
CA CYS A 891 33.88 -20.75 46.18
C CYS A 891 33.05 -19.45 46.11
N TRP A 892 32.19 -19.21 47.10
CA TRP A 892 31.42 -17.98 47.24
C TRP A 892 32.32 -16.73 47.29
N SER A 893 33.37 -16.73 48.12
CA SER A 893 34.30 -15.59 48.20
C SER A 893 34.91 -15.29 46.82
N ARG A 894 35.33 -16.31 46.07
CA ARG A 894 35.89 -16.11 44.72
C ARG A 894 34.87 -15.51 43.74
N LEU A 895 33.64 -16.04 43.72
CA LEU A 895 32.57 -15.52 42.85
C LEU A 895 32.21 -14.08 43.20
N ARG A 896 32.03 -13.80 44.50
CA ARG A 896 31.70 -12.47 45.03
C ARG A 896 32.81 -11.47 44.72
N ASP A 897 34.07 -11.82 44.95
CA ASP A 897 35.19 -10.91 44.76
C ASP A 897 35.36 -10.55 43.28
N GLU A 898 35.16 -11.49 42.35
CA GLU A 898 35.15 -11.18 40.92
C GLU A 898 33.93 -10.33 40.52
N PHE A 899 32.74 -10.66 41.04
CA PHE A 899 31.52 -9.88 40.82
C PHE A 899 31.67 -8.42 41.27
N LEU A 900 32.35 -8.19 42.39
CA LEU A 900 32.61 -6.85 42.92
C LEU A 900 33.64 -6.06 42.09
N ARG A 901 34.49 -6.71 41.27
CA ARG A 901 35.41 -6.01 40.35
C ARG A 901 34.70 -5.37 39.16
N LEU A 902 33.52 -5.87 38.80
CA LEU A 902 32.73 -5.27 37.72
C LEU A 902 32.10 -3.94 38.16
N PRO A 903 31.97 -2.95 37.26
CA PRO A 903 31.15 -1.77 37.50
C PRO A 903 29.70 -2.15 37.83
N GLU A 904 29.03 -1.41 38.70
CA GLU A 904 27.69 -1.75 39.20
C GLU A 904 26.65 -2.01 38.09
N GLY A 905 26.65 -1.19 37.02
CA GLY A 905 25.74 -1.36 35.87
C GLY A 905 25.99 -2.63 35.03
N ASN A 906 27.14 -3.28 35.16
CA ASN A 906 27.53 -4.47 34.39
C ASN A 906 27.41 -5.76 35.18
N ARG A 907 27.05 -5.70 36.47
CA ARG A 907 26.96 -6.87 37.35
C ARG A 907 25.67 -7.66 37.10
N LYS A 908 25.81 -8.94 36.77
CA LYS A 908 24.72 -9.86 36.44
C LYS A 908 24.51 -10.88 37.58
N ALA A 909 23.33 -10.83 38.22
CA ALA A 909 23.06 -11.55 39.47
C ALA A 909 22.82 -13.07 39.30
N GLN A 910 22.60 -13.54 38.07
CA GLN A 910 22.08 -14.86 37.74
C GLN A 910 23.00 -15.99 38.22
N LEU A 911 24.31 -15.89 37.96
CA LEU A 911 25.30 -16.89 38.38
C LEU A 911 25.29 -17.12 39.91
N LEU A 912 25.38 -16.03 40.68
CA LEU A 912 25.42 -16.09 42.14
C LEU A 912 24.07 -16.55 42.72
N ALA A 913 22.95 -16.17 42.08
CA ALA A 913 21.63 -16.65 42.45
C ALA A 913 21.53 -18.18 42.33
N GLY A 914 22.02 -18.74 41.22
CA GLY A 914 22.05 -20.17 40.99
C GLY A 914 22.97 -20.91 41.97
N PHE A 915 24.14 -20.34 42.26
CA PHE A 915 25.04 -20.85 43.28
C PHE A 915 24.35 -20.97 44.64
N LEU A 916 23.73 -19.89 45.14
CA LEU A 916 23.05 -19.88 46.43
C LEU A 916 21.85 -20.83 46.48
N THR A 917 21.13 -20.99 45.36
CA THR A 917 20.01 -21.93 45.25
C THR A 917 20.46 -23.37 45.53
N SER A 918 21.55 -23.82 44.91
CA SER A 918 22.06 -25.18 45.13
C SER A 918 22.86 -25.30 46.43
N ALA A 919 23.52 -24.23 46.88
CA ALA A 919 24.17 -24.18 48.18
C ALA A 919 23.16 -24.39 49.32
N MET A 920 21.97 -23.78 49.24
CA MET A 920 20.91 -23.94 50.24
C MET A 920 20.45 -25.41 50.37
N VAL A 921 20.32 -26.10 49.24
CA VAL A 921 19.98 -27.54 49.20
C VAL A 921 21.09 -28.40 49.82
N ARG A 922 22.36 -28.03 49.60
CA ARG A 922 23.53 -28.76 50.09
C ARG A 922 23.81 -28.53 51.58
N SER A 923 23.80 -27.28 52.04
CA SER A 923 24.08 -26.87 53.41
C SER A 923 23.37 -25.55 53.71
N SER A 924 22.16 -25.66 54.29
CA SER A 924 21.36 -24.49 54.65
C SER A 924 22.07 -23.62 55.69
N GLY A 925 22.73 -24.24 56.68
CA GLY A 925 23.47 -23.52 57.72
C GLY A 925 24.56 -22.62 57.18
N GLU A 926 25.42 -23.14 56.29
CA GLU A 926 26.49 -22.36 55.65
C GLU A 926 25.93 -21.28 54.73
N THR A 927 24.92 -21.61 53.92
CA THR A 927 24.32 -20.67 52.96
C THR A 927 23.65 -19.49 53.66
N GLU A 928 23.01 -19.71 54.80
CA GLU A 928 22.46 -18.63 55.62
C GLU A 928 23.56 -17.68 56.11
N SER A 929 24.75 -18.18 56.45
CA SER A 929 25.90 -17.32 56.78
C SER A 929 26.40 -16.52 55.59
N LEU A 930 26.38 -17.09 54.37
CA LEU A 930 26.73 -16.35 53.14
C LEU A 930 25.72 -15.24 52.86
N LEU A 931 24.42 -15.50 53.02
CA LEU A 931 23.38 -14.48 52.86
C LEU A 931 23.42 -13.40 53.95
N ASP A 932 23.81 -13.75 55.18
CA ASP A 932 24.10 -12.76 56.23
C ASP A 932 25.27 -11.87 55.84
N GLU A 933 26.33 -12.42 55.26
CA GLU A 933 27.46 -11.64 54.74
C GLU A 933 27.02 -10.61 53.68
N VAL A 934 26.11 -10.98 52.76
CA VAL A 934 25.53 -10.06 51.77
C VAL A 934 24.79 -8.89 52.42
N LEU A 935 24.08 -9.12 53.54
CA LEU A 935 23.40 -8.05 54.28
C LEU A 935 24.41 -7.03 54.85
N PHE A 936 25.59 -7.47 55.26
CA PHE A 936 26.62 -6.63 55.87
C PHE A 936 27.52 -5.88 54.88
N ASP A 937 27.50 -6.22 53.59
CA ASP A 937 28.24 -5.52 52.54
C ASP A 937 27.32 -4.63 51.69
N SER A 938 27.43 -3.31 51.86
CA SER A 938 26.59 -2.33 51.14
C SER A 938 26.72 -2.39 49.62
N ARG A 939 27.83 -2.90 49.09
CA ARG A 939 28.05 -3.04 47.64
C ARG A 939 27.18 -4.12 47.00
N LEU A 940 26.54 -4.98 47.81
CA LEU A 940 25.72 -6.11 47.37
C LEU A 940 24.22 -5.91 47.63
N HIS A 941 23.82 -4.82 48.28
CA HIS A 941 22.44 -4.57 48.71
C HIS A 941 21.42 -4.60 47.56
N SER A 942 21.78 -4.11 46.37
CA SER A 942 20.94 -4.14 45.17
C SER A 942 20.59 -5.56 44.68
N TYR A 943 21.34 -6.59 45.12
CA TYR A 943 21.16 -7.99 44.70
C TYR A 943 20.63 -8.89 45.83
N LEU A 944 20.66 -8.43 47.08
CA LEU A 944 20.32 -9.20 48.28
C LEU A 944 18.97 -9.90 48.15
N LEU A 945 17.92 -9.15 47.77
CA LEU A 945 16.56 -9.70 47.70
C LEU A 945 16.39 -10.72 46.58
N ASN A 946 17.11 -10.53 45.46
CA ASN A 946 17.11 -11.51 44.37
C ASN A 946 17.73 -12.84 44.82
N TRP A 947 18.90 -12.77 45.43
CA TRP A 947 19.61 -13.92 45.94
C TRP A 947 18.85 -14.61 47.08
N GLN A 948 18.23 -13.84 47.97
CA GLN A 948 17.37 -14.37 49.02
C GLN A 948 16.17 -15.11 48.44
N ALA A 949 15.47 -14.53 47.45
CA ALA A 949 14.29 -15.15 46.84
C ALA A 949 14.67 -16.46 46.12
N CYS A 950 15.81 -16.49 45.42
CA CYS A 950 16.28 -17.70 44.73
C CYS A 950 16.73 -18.81 45.71
N ALA A 951 17.40 -18.45 46.81
CA ALA A 951 17.77 -19.40 47.86
C ALA A 951 16.57 -19.93 48.65
N GLY A 952 15.41 -19.28 48.54
CA GLY A 952 14.17 -19.63 49.24
C GLY A 952 13.87 -18.72 50.42
N LEU A 953 12.58 -18.64 50.76
CA LEU A 953 12.09 -17.85 51.88
C LEU A 953 11.72 -18.76 53.05
N ASN A 954 12.33 -18.52 54.20
CA ASN A 954 12.07 -19.19 55.47
C ASN A 954 12.08 -18.14 56.62
N GLY A 955 12.02 -18.57 57.88
CA GLY A 955 12.05 -17.65 59.03
C GLY A 955 13.29 -16.75 59.09
N LYS A 956 14.48 -17.26 58.73
CA LYS A 956 15.70 -16.45 58.66
C LYS A 956 15.67 -15.45 57.50
N ALA A 957 15.12 -15.85 56.35
CA ALA A 957 14.89 -14.95 55.23
C ALA A 957 14.00 -13.77 55.66
N PHE A 958 12.92 -14.04 56.40
CA PHE A 958 12.05 -13.01 56.95
C PHE A 958 12.81 -12.06 57.88
N GLU A 959 13.59 -12.58 58.85
CA GLU A 959 14.41 -11.75 59.74
C GLU A 959 15.40 -10.87 58.95
N ARG A 960 16.05 -11.42 57.92
CA ARG A 960 16.99 -10.71 57.06
C ARG A 960 16.30 -9.60 56.26
N MET A 961 15.13 -9.88 55.68
CA MET A 961 14.32 -8.91 54.94
C MET A 961 13.81 -7.78 55.84
N MET A 962 13.37 -8.10 57.07
CA MET A 962 12.97 -7.08 58.05
C MET A 962 14.14 -6.17 58.46
N ARG A 963 15.36 -6.71 58.59
CA ARG A 963 16.56 -5.89 58.80
C ARG A 963 16.91 -5.06 57.56
N ALA A 964 16.80 -5.64 56.37
CA ALA A 964 17.08 -4.96 55.10
C ALA A 964 16.16 -3.75 54.87
N LEU A 965 14.90 -3.81 55.32
CA LEU A 965 13.99 -2.66 55.28
C LEU A 965 14.51 -1.46 56.08
N ALA A 966 15.27 -1.68 57.15
CA ALA A 966 15.86 -0.63 57.98
C ALA A 966 17.19 -0.07 57.43
N ILE A 967 17.65 -0.53 56.25
CA ILE A 967 18.91 -0.12 55.64
C ILE A 967 18.62 0.73 54.39
N ASP A 968 19.14 1.95 54.36
CA ASP A 968 18.85 2.92 53.29
C ASP A 968 19.44 2.52 51.93
N THR A 969 20.60 1.87 51.93
CA THR A 969 21.29 1.40 50.72
C THR A 969 20.65 0.18 50.08
N VAL A 970 19.66 -0.46 50.73
CA VAL A 970 18.83 -1.51 50.10
C VAL A 970 17.71 -0.84 49.31
N PRO A 971 17.67 -0.99 47.97
CA PRO A 971 16.64 -0.38 47.15
C PRO A 971 15.28 -1.00 47.47
N ILE A 972 14.29 -0.18 47.84
CA ILE A 972 12.93 -0.65 48.13
C ILE A 972 12.32 -1.42 46.95
N PHE A 973 12.64 -0.99 45.72
CA PHE A 973 12.17 -1.64 44.51
C PHE A 973 12.60 -3.11 44.45
N SER A 974 13.74 -3.51 45.01
CA SER A 974 14.23 -4.90 44.98
C SER A 974 13.27 -5.92 45.62
N PHE A 975 12.37 -5.48 46.51
CA PHE A 975 11.35 -6.35 47.11
C PHE A 975 10.28 -6.80 46.11
N HIS A 976 10.13 -6.14 44.94
CA HIS A 976 9.18 -6.56 43.89
C HIS A 976 9.40 -8.00 43.44
N LEU A 977 10.62 -8.53 43.59
CA LEU A 977 10.97 -9.92 43.27
C LEU A 977 10.13 -10.95 44.03
N LEU A 978 9.54 -10.58 45.17
CA LEU A 978 8.62 -11.43 45.92
C LEU A 978 7.30 -11.66 45.17
N ALA A 979 6.89 -10.75 44.29
CA ALA A 979 5.71 -10.90 43.44
C ALA A 979 5.95 -11.96 42.32
N ASN A 980 7.20 -12.16 41.92
CA ASN A 980 7.58 -13.05 40.84
C ASN A 980 7.58 -14.52 41.28
N GLY A 981 7.10 -15.41 40.39
CA GLY A 981 7.27 -16.87 40.54
C GLY A 981 6.68 -17.47 41.82
N ARG A 982 5.70 -16.80 42.45
CA ARG A 982 5.10 -17.21 43.75
C ARG A 982 6.12 -17.25 44.91
N ALA A 983 7.22 -16.50 44.83
CA ALA A 983 8.27 -16.51 45.87
C ALA A 983 7.71 -16.15 47.27
N HIS A 984 6.82 -15.17 47.35
CA HIS A 984 6.13 -14.76 48.58
C HIS A 984 5.40 -15.89 49.32
N GLU A 985 5.17 -17.05 48.72
CA GLU A 985 4.48 -18.17 49.37
C GLU A 985 5.31 -18.90 50.42
N GLY A 986 6.63 -18.73 50.42
CA GLY A 986 7.48 -19.20 51.52
C GLY A 986 7.28 -18.44 52.83
N LEU A 987 6.53 -17.34 52.81
CA LEU A 987 6.11 -16.60 54.00
C LEU A 987 4.67 -16.95 54.37
N ASP A 988 4.41 -17.09 55.67
CA ASP A 988 3.04 -17.14 56.16
C ASP A 988 2.34 -15.77 56.03
N ASP A 989 1.02 -15.74 56.19
CA ASP A 989 0.23 -14.52 55.99
C ASP A 989 0.57 -13.41 56.99
N GLU A 990 1.06 -13.76 58.19
CA GLU A 990 1.42 -12.80 59.22
C GLU A 990 2.82 -12.22 58.98
N GLN A 991 3.77 -13.05 58.56
CA GLN A 991 5.08 -12.61 58.08
C GLN A 991 4.96 -11.70 56.86
N LEU A 992 4.14 -12.09 55.88
CA LEU A 992 3.90 -11.26 54.69
C LEU A 992 3.23 -9.94 55.06
N ARG A 993 2.26 -9.94 55.98
CA ARG A 993 1.65 -8.71 56.50
C ARG A 993 2.69 -7.77 57.10
N LEU A 994 3.53 -8.25 58.01
CA LEU A 994 4.57 -7.43 58.66
C LEU A 994 5.54 -6.85 57.64
N LEU A 995 5.93 -7.65 56.64
CA LEU A 995 6.82 -7.21 55.58
C LEU A 995 6.18 -6.13 54.70
N LEU A 996 4.93 -6.33 54.26
CA LEU A 996 4.18 -5.33 53.49
C LEU A 996 4.00 -4.02 54.25
N GLN A 997 3.71 -4.07 55.56
CA GLN A 997 3.63 -2.87 56.40
C GLN A 997 4.96 -2.12 56.47
N GLY A 998 6.08 -2.83 56.50
CA GLY A 998 7.41 -2.24 56.44
C GLY A 998 7.72 -1.61 55.08
N ILE A 999 7.36 -2.28 53.99
CA ILE A 999 7.54 -1.79 52.61
C ILE A 999 6.73 -0.51 52.38
N ILE A 1000 5.44 -0.50 52.75
CA ILE A 1000 4.52 0.65 52.55
C ILE A 1000 5.01 1.92 53.28
N ARG A 1001 5.80 1.78 54.35
CA ARG A 1001 6.34 2.93 55.12
C ARG A 1001 7.55 3.59 54.46
N ARG A 1002 8.14 2.98 53.42
CA ARG A 1002 9.26 3.56 52.69
C ARG A 1002 8.79 4.22 51.40
N ASP A 1003 9.44 5.32 51.03
CA ASP A 1003 9.18 6.03 49.78
C ASP A 1003 9.35 5.08 48.59
N GLY A 1004 8.39 5.07 47.65
CA GLY A 1004 8.37 4.13 46.52
C GLY A 1004 7.90 2.71 46.84
N GLY A 1005 7.59 2.39 48.11
CA GLY A 1005 7.15 1.06 48.53
C GLY A 1005 5.71 0.72 48.17
N ASN A 1006 4.85 1.70 47.90
CA ASN A 1006 3.45 1.47 47.57
C ASN A 1006 3.27 0.58 46.34
N ARG A 1007 3.97 0.90 45.23
CA ARG A 1007 3.93 0.10 44.00
C ARG A 1007 4.40 -1.34 44.23
N VAL A 1008 5.50 -1.50 44.96
CA VAL A 1008 6.07 -2.81 45.28
C VAL A 1008 5.11 -3.64 46.12
N ALA A 1009 4.47 -3.03 47.12
CA ALA A 1009 3.47 -3.70 47.95
C ALA A 1009 2.23 -4.12 47.14
N ALA A 1010 1.81 -3.30 46.17
CA ALA A 1010 0.68 -3.59 45.28
C ALA A 1010 0.90 -4.87 44.48
N GLU A 1011 2.07 -5.00 43.86
CA GLU A 1011 2.43 -6.15 43.03
C GLU A 1011 2.54 -7.44 43.87
N ILE A 1012 3.19 -7.37 45.04
CA ILE A 1012 3.34 -8.53 45.93
C ILE A 1012 1.98 -9.00 46.45
N LEU A 1013 1.16 -8.07 46.95
CA LEU A 1013 -0.15 -8.39 47.50
C LEU A 1013 -1.12 -8.87 46.41
N GLY A 1014 -1.13 -8.20 45.26
CA GLY A 1014 -1.92 -8.57 44.09
C GLY A 1014 -1.58 -9.98 43.61
N MET A 1015 -0.30 -10.32 43.48
CA MET A 1015 0.12 -11.67 43.09
C MET A 1015 -0.22 -12.74 44.13
N ARG A 1016 -0.13 -12.44 45.44
CA ARG A 1016 -0.57 -13.35 46.52
C ARG A 1016 -2.06 -13.65 46.43
N VAL A 1017 -2.86 -12.60 46.19
CA VAL A 1017 -4.32 -12.71 46.03
C VAL A 1017 -4.67 -13.49 44.78
N PHE A 1018 -4.10 -13.10 43.63
CA PHE A 1018 -4.31 -13.76 42.34
C PHE A 1018 -3.97 -15.26 42.39
N GLY A 1019 -2.81 -15.62 42.94
CA GLY A 1019 -2.38 -17.01 43.10
C GLY A 1019 -3.36 -17.84 43.94
N ARG A 1020 -3.82 -17.30 45.09
CA ARG A 1020 -4.82 -17.99 45.92
C ARG A 1020 -6.17 -18.12 45.23
N ARG A 1021 -6.63 -17.11 44.50
CA ARG A 1021 -7.89 -17.18 43.74
C ARG A 1021 -7.83 -18.22 42.64
N SER A 1022 -6.75 -18.24 41.87
CA SER A 1022 -6.47 -19.26 40.84
C SER A 1022 -6.54 -20.66 41.43
N ASP A 1023 -5.94 -20.86 42.61
CA ASP A 1023 -5.90 -22.16 43.29
C ASP A 1023 -7.13 -22.44 44.18
N LYS A 1024 -8.13 -21.54 44.18
CA LYS A 1024 -9.34 -21.62 45.01
C LYS A 1024 -9.07 -21.76 46.51
N LEU A 1025 -7.98 -21.16 46.99
CA LEU A 1025 -7.60 -21.13 48.39
C LEU A 1025 -8.24 -19.94 49.12
N PRO A 1026 -8.56 -20.08 50.42
CA PRO A 1026 -9.11 -18.97 51.19
C PRO A 1026 -8.05 -17.87 51.41
N ILE A 1027 -8.48 -16.62 51.31
CA ILE A 1027 -7.66 -15.46 51.64
C ILE A 1027 -7.97 -15.06 53.08
N SER A 1028 -6.95 -15.02 53.92
CA SER A 1028 -7.11 -14.75 55.36
C SER A 1028 -7.57 -13.31 55.60
N GLU A 1029 -8.31 -13.10 56.68
CA GLU A 1029 -8.72 -11.75 57.08
C GLU A 1029 -7.52 -10.83 57.37
N SER A 1030 -6.38 -11.39 57.77
CA SER A 1030 -5.12 -10.67 57.94
C SER A 1030 -4.65 -10.02 56.62
N LEU A 1031 -4.67 -10.77 55.51
CA LEU A 1031 -4.32 -10.25 54.19
C LEU A 1031 -5.38 -9.28 53.64
N LYS A 1032 -6.67 -9.56 53.84
CA LYS A 1032 -7.73 -8.63 53.44
C LYS A 1032 -7.63 -7.30 54.17
N ALA A 1033 -7.37 -7.32 55.48
CA ALA A 1033 -7.15 -6.12 56.27
C ALA A 1033 -5.91 -5.34 55.81
N THR A 1034 -4.84 -6.05 55.43
CA THR A 1034 -3.63 -5.44 54.83
C THR A 1034 -3.95 -4.78 53.48
N GLY A 1035 -4.77 -5.43 52.64
CA GLY A 1035 -5.26 -4.84 51.39
C GLY A 1035 -6.07 -3.57 51.61
N ARG A 1036 -6.94 -3.55 52.62
CA ARG A 1036 -7.66 -2.32 53.00
C ARG A 1036 -6.73 -1.20 53.50
N GLU A 1037 -5.74 -1.53 54.33
CA GLU A 1037 -4.72 -0.55 54.77
C GLU A 1037 -3.92 0.00 53.58
N PHE A 1038 -3.54 -0.88 52.65
CA PHE A 1038 -2.84 -0.51 51.43
C PHE A 1038 -3.69 0.39 50.52
N LEU A 1039 -4.94 -0.01 50.22
CA LEU A 1039 -5.86 0.77 49.40
C LEU A 1039 -6.13 2.15 50.00
N ALA A 1040 -6.09 2.29 51.33
CA ALA A 1040 -6.21 3.58 52.01
C ALA A 1040 -5.03 4.54 51.76
N ARG A 1041 -3.87 4.06 51.27
CA ARG A 1041 -2.65 4.86 51.06
C ARG A 1041 -2.09 4.87 49.63
N VAL A 1042 -2.45 3.90 48.78
CA VAL A 1042 -1.85 3.74 47.44
C VAL A 1042 -2.05 4.96 46.54
N GLU A 1043 -0.99 5.46 45.92
CA GLU A 1043 -1.11 6.48 44.88
C GLU A 1043 -1.30 5.81 43.51
N LEU A 1044 -2.18 6.37 42.67
CA LEU A 1044 -2.43 5.85 41.34
C LEU A 1044 -1.34 6.37 40.38
N GLU A 1045 -0.75 5.46 39.61
CA GLU A 1045 0.31 5.72 38.64
C GLU A 1045 -0.05 5.08 37.29
N GLU A 1046 0.61 5.53 36.21
CA GLU A 1046 0.45 4.93 34.88
C GLU A 1046 0.99 3.49 34.85
N GLY A 1047 0.21 2.56 34.27
CA GLY A 1047 0.67 1.20 33.98
C GLY A 1047 -0.40 0.12 34.09
N ALA A 1048 -0.69 -0.55 32.97
CA ALA A 1048 -1.72 -1.59 32.87
C ALA A 1048 -1.53 -2.79 33.83
N HIS A 1049 -0.29 -3.11 34.21
CA HIS A 1049 -0.03 -4.19 35.18
C HIS A 1049 -0.44 -3.79 36.60
N LEU A 1050 -0.16 -2.53 36.99
CA LEU A 1050 -0.51 -2.00 38.30
C LEU A 1050 -2.04 -1.88 38.46
N ASP A 1051 -2.73 -1.42 37.41
CA ASP A 1051 -4.20 -1.40 37.31
C ASP A 1051 -4.79 -2.78 37.62
N HIS A 1052 -4.31 -3.81 36.93
CA HIS A 1052 -4.77 -5.17 37.13
C HIS A 1052 -4.49 -5.69 38.56
N MET A 1053 -3.28 -5.48 39.10
CA MET A 1053 -2.94 -5.93 40.46
C MET A 1053 -3.78 -5.25 41.54
N ILE A 1054 -4.01 -3.94 41.43
CA ILE A 1054 -4.88 -3.22 42.38
C ILE A 1054 -6.33 -3.69 42.23
N GLY A 1055 -6.80 -3.93 41.00
CA GLY A 1055 -8.12 -4.52 40.75
C GLY A 1055 -8.33 -5.87 41.46
N GLU A 1056 -7.35 -6.77 41.38
CA GLU A 1056 -7.36 -8.06 42.10
C GLU A 1056 -7.46 -7.89 43.62
N VAL A 1057 -6.72 -6.93 44.19
CA VAL A 1057 -6.78 -6.63 45.63
C VAL A 1057 -8.15 -6.07 46.01
N ILE A 1058 -8.73 -5.18 45.21
CA ILE A 1058 -10.06 -4.59 45.46
C ILE A 1058 -11.13 -5.69 45.53
N GLU A 1059 -11.17 -6.63 44.58
CA GLU A 1059 -12.21 -7.66 44.54
C GLU A 1059 -12.26 -8.51 45.82
N VAL A 1060 -11.15 -8.63 46.55
CA VAL A 1060 -11.07 -9.44 47.78
C VAL A 1060 -11.09 -8.59 49.05
N ALA A 1061 -10.45 -7.43 49.06
CA ALA A 1061 -10.38 -6.55 50.22
C ALA A 1061 -11.73 -5.90 50.54
N PHE A 1062 -12.53 -5.68 49.50
CA PHE A 1062 -13.84 -5.04 49.52
C PHE A 1062 -14.97 -6.04 49.22
N ASP A 1063 -14.94 -7.22 49.83
CA ASP A 1063 -15.85 -8.34 49.54
C ASP A 1063 -17.24 -8.24 50.22
N LYS A 1064 -17.46 -7.23 51.09
CA LYS A 1064 -18.67 -7.08 51.91
C LYS A 1064 -19.22 -5.65 51.88
N PRO A 1065 -20.56 -5.47 52.03
CA PRO A 1065 -21.20 -4.16 52.13
C PRO A 1065 -20.69 -3.25 53.26
N GLU A 1066 -20.13 -3.81 54.34
CA GLU A 1066 -19.57 -3.02 55.45
C GLU A 1066 -18.36 -2.16 55.05
N TYR A 1067 -17.76 -2.39 53.87
CA TYR A 1067 -16.64 -1.62 53.34
C TYR A 1067 -17.06 -0.52 52.34
N GLU A 1068 -18.35 -0.25 52.21
CA GLU A 1068 -18.88 0.81 51.33
C GLU A 1068 -18.22 2.17 51.58
N ASP A 1069 -18.02 2.58 52.84
CA ASP A 1069 -17.37 3.86 53.17
C ASP A 1069 -15.91 3.92 52.68
N GLN A 1070 -15.19 2.80 52.75
CA GLN A 1070 -13.80 2.71 52.28
C GLN A 1070 -13.73 2.73 50.75
N ALA A 1071 -14.64 2.02 50.08
CA ALA A 1071 -14.75 2.06 48.62
C ALA A 1071 -15.14 3.45 48.11
N ARG A 1072 -16.03 4.16 48.82
CA ARG A 1072 -16.40 5.55 48.53
C ARG A 1072 -15.19 6.48 48.65
N ALA A 1073 -14.41 6.35 49.72
CA ALA A 1073 -13.18 7.12 49.91
C ALA A 1073 -12.12 6.82 48.84
N PHE A 1074 -12.02 5.57 48.39
CA PHE A 1074 -11.12 5.18 47.30
C PHE A 1074 -11.57 5.76 45.96
N CYS A 1075 -12.87 5.69 45.62
CA CYS A 1075 -13.41 6.31 44.42
C CYS A 1075 -13.15 7.82 44.37
N ALA A 1076 -13.28 8.52 45.50
CA ALA A 1076 -12.98 9.96 45.58
C ALA A 1076 -11.52 10.29 45.21
N ARG A 1077 -10.58 9.38 45.52
CA ARG A 1077 -9.15 9.52 45.20
C ARG A 1077 -8.79 9.18 43.76
N ILE A 1078 -9.69 8.54 43.00
CA ILE A 1078 -9.47 8.27 41.56
C ILE A 1078 -9.61 9.56 40.74
N SER A 1079 -10.50 10.47 41.13
CA SER A 1079 -10.84 11.66 40.35
C SER A 1079 -9.73 12.72 40.28
N GLU A 1080 -8.92 12.87 41.34
CA GLU A 1080 -7.91 13.92 41.45
C GLU A 1080 -6.66 13.70 40.56
N PRO A 1081 -6.07 12.49 40.48
CA PRO A 1081 -4.99 12.19 39.53
C PRO A 1081 -5.41 12.32 38.06
N ILE A 1082 -6.65 11.93 37.74
CA ILE A 1082 -7.21 12.05 36.37
C ILE A 1082 -7.44 13.53 36.02
N GLY A 1083 -8.04 14.30 36.93
CA GLY A 1083 -8.25 15.74 36.74
C GLY A 1083 -6.96 16.54 36.60
N SER A 1084 -5.90 16.14 37.30
CA SER A 1084 -4.55 16.73 37.19
C SER A 1084 -3.71 16.19 36.02
N ARG A 1085 -4.28 15.30 35.18
CA ARG A 1085 -3.60 14.63 34.05
C ARG A 1085 -2.32 13.87 34.43
N ARG A 1086 -2.24 13.38 35.67
CA ARG A 1086 -1.14 12.52 36.13
C ARG A 1086 -1.33 11.06 35.72
N VAL A 1087 -2.57 10.66 35.44
CA VAL A 1087 -2.97 9.32 34.98
C VAL A 1087 -4.10 9.49 33.97
N TYR A 1088 -4.14 8.65 32.93
CA TYR A 1088 -5.24 8.67 31.97
C TYR A 1088 -6.40 7.77 32.40
N ALA A 1089 -7.58 8.05 31.87
CA ALA A 1089 -8.80 7.27 32.11
C ALA A 1089 -8.63 5.76 31.87
N TRP A 1090 -7.87 5.37 30.84
CA TRP A 1090 -7.65 3.96 30.48
C TRP A 1090 -6.62 3.25 31.36
N ASP A 1091 -5.85 3.97 32.17
CA ASP A 1091 -4.85 3.39 33.08
C ASP A 1091 -5.45 2.87 34.39
N VAL A 1092 -6.74 3.15 34.65
CA VAL A 1092 -7.47 2.74 35.86
C VAL A 1092 -8.72 1.90 35.54
N ALA A 1093 -8.78 1.32 34.34
CA ALA A 1093 -9.97 0.66 33.83
C ALA A 1093 -10.31 -0.62 34.62
N GLU A 1094 -9.32 -1.44 34.98
CA GLU A 1094 -9.50 -2.67 35.76
C GLU A 1094 -9.86 -2.35 37.23
N ILE A 1095 -9.25 -1.32 37.81
CA ILE A 1095 -9.63 -0.80 39.13
C ILE A 1095 -11.10 -0.41 39.16
N ILE A 1096 -11.57 0.37 38.17
CA ILE A 1096 -12.97 0.79 38.08
C ILE A 1096 -13.87 -0.42 37.84
N ALA A 1097 -13.45 -1.39 37.02
CA ALA A 1097 -14.21 -2.63 36.80
C ALA A 1097 -14.40 -3.44 38.09
N ALA A 1098 -13.34 -3.62 38.88
CA ALA A 1098 -13.40 -4.31 40.17
C ALA A 1098 -14.36 -3.61 41.15
N LEU A 1099 -14.29 -2.28 41.25
CA LEU A 1099 -15.21 -1.49 42.07
C LEU A 1099 -16.66 -1.58 41.57
N THR A 1100 -16.86 -1.53 40.25
CA THR A 1100 -18.19 -1.58 39.62
C THR A 1100 -18.88 -2.91 39.88
N LYS A 1101 -18.12 -4.01 39.88
CA LYS A 1101 -18.63 -5.35 40.13
C LYS A 1101 -19.18 -5.53 41.55
N THR A 1102 -18.49 -4.96 42.55
CA THR A 1102 -18.88 -5.15 43.97
C THR A 1102 -19.75 -4.02 44.50
N PHE A 1103 -19.52 -2.78 44.08
CA PHE A 1103 -20.23 -1.59 44.53
C PHE A 1103 -20.71 -0.70 43.36
N PRO A 1104 -21.59 -1.21 42.49
CA PRO A 1104 -22.05 -0.47 41.32
C PRO A 1104 -22.64 0.88 41.72
N HIS A 1105 -23.52 0.96 42.72
CA HIS A 1105 -24.12 2.22 43.16
C HIS A 1105 -23.10 3.27 43.64
N ILE A 1106 -22.02 2.86 44.31
CA ILE A 1106 -20.96 3.79 44.74
C ILE A 1106 -20.21 4.34 43.54
N VAL A 1107 -19.88 3.48 42.56
CA VAL A 1107 -19.24 3.94 41.32
C VAL A 1107 -20.13 4.94 40.59
N LEU A 1108 -21.45 4.72 40.56
CA LEU A 1108 -22.38 5.66 39.93
C LEU A 1108 -22.46 6.98 40.69
N ASP A 1109 -22.60 6.93 42.02
CA ASP A 1109 -22.64 8.14 42.85
C ASP A 1109 -21.33 8.95 42.72
N MET A 1110 -20.17 8.29 42.76
CA MET A 1110 -18.87 8.98 42.85
C MET A 1110 -18.27 9.34 41.48
N LEU A 1111 -18.28 8.40 40.53
CA LEU A 1111 -17.59 8.56 39.23
C LEU A 1111 -18.52 8.98 38.10
N VAL A 1112 -19.85 8.93 38.28
CA VAL A 1112 -20.84 9.40 37.29
C VAL A 1112 -21.56 10.66 37.78
N GLU A 1113 -22.05 10.70 39.03
CA GLU A 1113 -22.78 11.87 39.55
C GLU A 1113 -21.84 12.96 40.09
N GLN A 1114 -20.83 12.63 40.90
CA GLN A 1114 -19.93 13.64 41.51
C GLN A 1114 -18.73 14.06 40.64
N ALA A 1115 -18.32 13.24 39.67
CA ALA A 1115 -17.19 13.56 38.79
C ALA A 1115 -17.52 14.62 37.72
N VAL A 1116 -18.78 15.04 37.60
CA VAL A 1116 -19.22 16.11 36.70
C VAL A 1116 -19.01 17.47 37.41
N GLY A 1117 -17.80 18.03 37.30
CA GLY A 1117 -17.48 19.37 37.79
C GLY A 1117 -18.10 20.51 36.96
N GLU A 1118 -18.03 21.74 37.49
CA GLU A 1118 -18.66 22.97 36.94
C GLU A 1118 -18.17 23.37 35.53
N ASP A 1119 -17.05 22.84 35.05
CA ASP A 1119 -16.38 23.33 33.83
C ASP A 1119 -16.89 22.74 32.50
N GLY A 1120 -17.86 21.83 32.50
CA GLY A 1120 -18.58 21.42 31.27
C GLY A 1120 -17.70 20.89 30.11
N LEU A 1121 -16.44 20.53 30.35
CA LEU A 1121 -15.48 20.12 29.31
C LEU A 1121 -15.56 18.61 29.02
N GLY A 1122 -16.63 18.23 28.33
CA GLY A 1122 -16.49 17.57 27.02
C GLY A 1122 -16.17 16.07 26.91
N ARG A 1123 -15.67 15.36 27.92
CA ARG A 1123 -15.61 13.88 27.90
C ARG A 1123 -15.76 13.27 29.29
N THR A 1124 -16.64 12.28 29.42
CA THR A 1124 -16.71 11.49 30.67
C THR A 1124 -15.56 10.49 30.70
N LEU A 1125 -15.00 10.21 31.89
CA LEU A 1125 -14.04 9.12 32.16
C LEU A 1125 -14.32 7.84 31.35
N PHE A 1126 -15.60 7.45 31.29
CA PHE A 1126 -16.06 6.23 30.63
C PHE A 1126 -16.09 6.30 29.10
N GLN A 1127 -16.16 7.50 28.52
CA GLN A 1127 -16.04 7.70 27.07
C GLN A 1127 -14.59 7.52 26.61
N ASP A 1128 -13.62 8.04 27.38
CA ASP A 1128 -12.20 7.85 27.07
C ASP A 1128 -11.79 6.38 27.21
N ILE A 1129 -12.27 5.67 28.25
CA ILE A 1129 -12.02 4.22 28.37
C ILE A 1129 -12.57 3.47 27.15
N ARG A 1130 -13.78 3.82 26.70
CA ARG A 1130 -14.48 3.13 25.59
C ARG A 1130 -13.77 3.26 24.24
N GLY A 1131 -12.98 4.32 24.04
CA GLY A 1131 -12.17 4.49 22.83
C GLY A 1131 -10.99 3.51 22.72
N TYR A 1132 -10.57 2.90 23.83
CA TYR A 1132 -9.39 2.03 23.88
C TYR A 1132 -9.68 0.60 24.36
N ARG A 1133 -10.68 0.41 25.24
CA ARG A 1133 -11.03 -0.88 25.87
C ARG A 1133 -12.54 -1.00 26.14
N ALA A 1134 -12.97 -2.18 26.61
CA ALA A 1134 -14.35 -2.38 27.06
C ALA A 1134 -14.66 -1.47 28.27
N CYS A 1135 -15.79 -0.77 28.23
CA CYS A 1135 -16.19 0.13 29.29
C CYS A 1135 -16.66 -0.67 30.52
N PRO A 1136 -16.13 -0.42 31.74
CA PRO A 1136 -16.54 -1.13 32.96
C PRO A 1136 -18.05 -1.12 33.25
N LEU A 1137 -18.72 -0.05 32.82
CA LEU A 1137 -20.17 0.12 32.98
C LEU A 1137 -20.99 -0.83 32.09
N ASP A 1138 -20.43 -1.35 31.00
CA ASP A 1138 -21.14 -2.27 30.11
C ASP A 1138 -21.45 -3.62 30.82
N ALA A 1139 -20.78 -3.94 31.93
CA ALA A 1139 -21.03 -5.14 32.73
C ALA A 1139 -22.18 -4.97 33.76
N VAL A 1140 -22.64 -3.74 34.01
CA VAL A 1140 -23.71 -3.47 34.97
C VAL A 1140 -25.06 -3.82 34.36
N GLN A 1141 -25.87 -4.58 35.09
CA GLN A 1141 -27.19 -4.99 34.64
C GLN A 1141 -28.14 -3.79 34.48
N GLU A 1142 -29.00 -3.86 33.46
CA GLU A 1142 -29.93 -2.79 33.10
C GLU A 1142 -30.86 -2.36 34.25
N ASP A 1143 -31.30 -3.30 35.09
CA ASP A 1143 -32.17 -2.96 36.22
C ASP A 1143 -31.46 -2.15 37.31
N VAL A 1144 -30.13 -2.31 37.46
CA VAL A 1144 -29.31 -1.50 38.40
C VAL A 1144 -29.22 -0.05 37.89
N TRP A 1145 -29.07 0.15 36.59
CA TRP A 1145 -29.09 1.46 35.96
C TRP A 1145 -30.40 2.20 36.23
N MET A 1146 -31.51 1.53 35.94
CA MET A 1146 -32.84 2.12 36.08
C MET A 1146 -33.19 2.37 37.54
N ALA A 1147 -32.84 1.45 38.46
CA ALA A 1147 -33.06 1.65 39.89
C ALA A 1147 -32.26 2.84 40.45
N TRP A 1148 -31.00 3.01 40.04
CA TRP A 1148 -30.18 4.15 40.46
C TRP A 1148 -30.72 5.48 39.92
N ALA A 1149 -31.13 5.50 38.65
CA ALA A 1149 -31.73 6.69 38.03
C ALA A 1149 -33.05 7.11 38.69
N ALA A 1150 -33.90 6.13 39.03
CA ALA A 1150 -35.19 6.37 39.69
C ALA A 1150 -35.07 7.00 41.10
N GLN A 1151 -33.92 6.90 41.77
CA GLN A 1151 -33.71 7.52 43.08
C GLN A 1151 -33.58 9.05 43.02
N LYS A 1152 -33.06 9.61 41.92
CA LYS A 1152 -33.01 11.06 41.67
C LYS A 1152 -33.37 11.35 40.21
N PRO A 1153 -34.68 11.27 39.87
CA PRO A 1153 -35.13 11.32 38.48
C PRO A 1153 -34.78 12.63 37.75
N GLU A 1154 -34.68 13.73 38.49
CA GLU A 1154 -34.39 15.09 37.99
C GLU A 1154 -33.00 15.22 37.31
N THR A 1155 -32.03 14.38 37.68
CA THR A 1155 -30.62 14.52 37.22
C THR A 1155 -30.00 13.23 36.70
N ARG A 1156 -30.32 12.07 37.31
CA ARG A 1156 -29.58 10.83 37.03
C ARG A 1156 -29.88 10.20 35.68
N TYR A 1157 -31.09 10.39 35.13
CA TYR A 1157 -31.41 9.90 33.78
C TYR A 1157 -30.54 10.59 32.72
N GLU A 1158 -30.33 11.90 32.82
CA GLU A 1158 -29.44 12.65 31.93
C GLU A 1158 -27.98 12.20 32.08
N LEU A 1159 -27.51 12.03 33.32
CA LEU A 1159 -26.15 11.56 33.59
C LEU A 1159 -25.88 10.18 32.99
N LEU A 1160 -26.84 9.25 33.05
CA LEU A 1160 -26.72 7.94 32.40
C LEU A 1160 -26.60 8.03 30.89
N ALA A 1161 -27.34 8.95 30.26
CA ALA A 1161 -27.27 9.15 28.81
C ALA A 1161 -25.86 9.56 28.32
N ARG A 1162 -25.05 10.19 29.19
CA ARG A 1162 -23.67 10.57 28.87
C ARG A 1162 -22.71 9.36 28.83
N VAL A 1163 -22.99 8.30 29.58
CA VAL A 1163 -22.07 7.16 29.77
C VAL A 1163 -22.55 5.85 29.11
N LEU A 1164 -23.86 5.66 28.93
CA LEU A 1164 -24.41 4.43 28.36
C LEU A 1164 -24.09 4.28 26.87
N ARG A 1165 -24.01 3.03 26.38
CA ARG A 1165 -23.91 2.79 24.94
C ARG A 1165 -25.18 3.23 24.22
N PHE A 1166 -25.11 4.10 23.22
CA PHE A 1166 -26.31 4.55 22.51
C PHE A 1166 -26.70 3.64 21.34
N SER A 1167 -25.76 2.91 20.73
CA SER A 1167 -26.03 2.04 19.57
C SER A 1167 -25.74 0.55 19.80
N ASN A 1168 -26.43 -0.33 19.04
CA ASN A 1168 -26.23 -1.79 19.03
C ASN A 1168 -24.96 -2.28 18.31
N ALA A 1169 -24.25 -1.40 17.61
CA ALA A 1169 -23.01 -1.77 16.95
C ALA A 1169 -21.88 -2.00 17.97
N GLY A 1170 -20.90 -2.83 17.60
CA GLY A 1170 -19.69 -3.04 18.39
C GLY A 1170 -18.87 -1.76 18.56
N ASP A 1171 -19.06 -0.81 17.65
CA ASP A 1171 -18.47 0.53 17.58
C ASP A 1171 -19.57 1.57 17.28
N GLU A 1172 -19.60 2.68 18.04
CA GLU A 1172 -20.57 3.76 17.89
C GLU A 1172 -20.37 4.59 16.60
N ASP A 1173 -19.24 4.43 15.89
CA ASP A 1173 -18.96 5.09 14.61
C ASP A 1173 -19.82 4.57 13.45
N HIS A 1174 -20.37 3.36 13.57
CA HIS A 1174 -21.26 2.76 12.58
C HIS A 1174 -22.60 2.37 13.23
N ALA A 1175 -23.35 3.38 13.68
CA ALA A 1175 -24.57 3.17 14.44
C ALA A 1175 -25.58 2.27 13.69
N LYS A 1176 -26.06 1.22 14.37
CA LYS A 1176 -27.08 0.28 13.89
C LYS A 1176 -28.28 0.25 14.83
N GLY A 1177 -29.04 1.33 14.86
CA GLY A 1177 -30.19 1.45 15.77
C GLY A 1177 -29.79 1.68 17.23
N TRP A 1178 -30.78 2.00 18.07
CA TRP A 1178 -30.61 2.26 19.50
C TRP A 1178 -30.32 0.96 20.28
N SER A 1179 -29.44 1.05 21.28
CA SER A 1179 -29.20 -0.06 22.21
C SER A 1179 -30.42 -0.33 23.10
N PRO A 1180 -30.64 -1.56 23.61
CA PRO A 1180 -31.75 -1.86 24.53
C PRO A 1180 -31.77 -0.92 25.75
N ALA A 1181 -30.62 -0.70 26.39
CA ALA A 1181 -30.50 0.16 27.56
C ALA A 1181 -30.77 1.64 27.23
N ALA A 1182 -30.31 2.13 26.08
CA ALA A 1182 -30.60 3.50 25.64
C ALA A 1182 -32.08 3.68 25.29
N ALA A 1183 -32.70 2.71 24.60
CA ALA A 1183 -34.11 2.73 24.29
C ALA A 1183 -34.97 2.74 25.57
N ARG A 1184 -34.67 1.88 26.54
CA ARG A 1184 -35.38 1.88 27.84
C ARG A 1184 -35.15 3.16 28.62
N LEU A 1185 -33.95 3.75 28.58
CA LEU A 1185 -33.68 5.04 29.23
C LEU A 1185 -34.54 6.15 28.64
N ILE A 1186 -34.64 6.21 27.30
CA ILE A 1186 -35.51 7.15 26.57
C ILE A 1186 -36.98 6.93 26.95
N ASP A 1187 -37.40 5.66 27.04
CA ASP A 1187 -38.78 5.29 27.35
C ASP A 1187 -39.19 5.59 28.80
N VAL A 1188 -38.30 5.47 29.77
CA VAL A 1188 -38.67 5.57 31.20
C VAL A 1188 -38.36 6.93 31.80
N ALA A 1189 -37.48 7.72 31.18
CA ALA A 1189 -37.08 9.04 31.69
C ALA A 1189 -38.28 9.97 31.96
N PRO A 1190 -38.29 10.71 33.08
CA PRO A 1190 -39.30 11.74 33.36
C PRO A 1190 -39.22 12.92 32.39
N GLU A 1191 -38.00 13.26 31.94
CA GLU A 1191 -37.72 14.29 30.93
C GLU A 1191 -36.92 13.66 29.77
N PRO A 1192 -37.58 12.89 28.87
CA PRO A 1192 -36.91 12.23 27.75
C PRO A 1192 -36.10 13.18 26.86
N ALA A 1193 -36.52 14.45 26.74
CA ALA A 1193 -35.81 15.45 25.94
C ALA A 1193 -34.36 15.66 26.41
N LYS A 1194 -34.11 15.76 27.73
CA LYS A 1194 -32.75 15.95 28.28
C LYS A 1194 -31.84 14.75 28.00
N VAL A 1195 -32.40 13.53 28.08
CA VAL A 1195 -31.69 12.28 27.74
C VAL A 1195 -31.31 12.27 26.26
N LEU A 1196 -32.24 12.65 25.39
CA LEU A 1196 -32.03 12.70 23.95
C LEU A 1196 -31.00 13.78 23.56
N ASP A 1197 -31.01 14.94 24.21
CA ASP A 1197 -30.00 15.98 24.03
C ASP A 1197 -28.59 15.51 24.43
N ALA A 1198 -28.48 14.77 25.54
CA ALA A 1198 -27.21 14.18 25.97
C ALA A 1198 -26.67 13.14 24.98
N PHE A 1199 -27.54 12.34 24.36
CA PHE A 1199 -27.13 11.44 23.27
C PHE A 1199 -26.74 12.21 22.00
N LEU A 1200 -27.48 13.27 21.65
CA LEU A 1200 -27.21 14.08 20.47
C LEU A 1200 -25.81 14.70 20.51
N LEU A 1201 -25.34 15.16 21.68
CA LEU A 1201 -23.98 15.68 21.86
C LEU A 1201 -22.90 14.64 21.50
N ARG A 1202 -23.20 13.35 21.66
CA ARG A 1202 -22.29 12.23 21.36
C ARG A 1202 -22.38 11.75 19.92
N PHE A 1203 -23.32 12.28 19.12
CA PHE A 1203 -23.43 11.92 17.71
C PHE A 1203 -22.30 12.51 16.88
N ARG A 1204 -21.45 13.41 17.40
CA ARG A 1204 -20.25 13.87 16.73
C ARG A 1204 -19.02 13.11 17.26
N PRO A 1205 -18.30 12.34 16.42
CA PRO A 1205 -17.09 11.64 16.86
C PRO A 1205 -15.98 12.64 17.17
N SER A 1206 -15.00 12.18 17.96
CA SER A 1206 -13.91 13.02 18.43
C SER A 1206 -12.60 12.87 17.64
N GLY A 1207 -12.56 11.87 16.76
CA GLY A 1207 -11.58 11.65 15.69
C GLY A 1207 -12.25 10.78 14.62
N TRP A 1208 -11.88 10.94 13.36
CA TRP A 1208 -12.46 10.19 12.25
C TRP A 1208 -11.46 10.06 11.11
N SER A 1209 -11.71 9.12 10.20
CA SER A 1209 -11.01 8.99 8.92
C SER A 1209 -12.04 9.04 7.79
N GLY A 1210 -11.74 9.79 6.73
CA GLY A 1210 -12.72 10.06 5.66
C GLY A 1210 -13.68 11.22 6.00
N SER A 1211 -14.94 11.12 5.55
CA SER A 1211 -15.94 12.18 5.74
C SER A 1211 -16.60 12.12 7.12
N LEU A 1212 -16.51 13.21 7.87
CA LEU A 1212 -17.28 13.45 9.07
C LEU A 1212 -18.77 13.53 8.73
N ALA A 1213 -19.12 14.20 7.63
CA ALA A 1213 -20.51 14.33 7.20
C ALA A 1213 -21.19 12.97 6.97
N ASP A 1214 -20.48 12.01 6.37
CA ASP A 1214 -21.00 10.66 6.17
C ASP A 1214 -21.12 9.89 7.49
N THR A 1215 -20.15 10.03 8.39
CA THR A 1215 -20.23 9.46 9.75
C THR A 1215 -21.47 9.97 10.50
N LEU A 1216 -21.71 11.29 10.46
CA LEU A 1216 -22.91 11.91 11.04
C LEU A 1216 -24.20 11.42 10.34
N ALA A 1217 -24.16 11.24 9.02
CA ALA A 1217 -25.30 10.75 8.24
C ALA A 1217 -25.72 9.33 8.65
N THR A 1218 -24.78 8.45 9.01
CA THR A 1218 -25.12 7.11 9.54
C THR A 1218 -25.90 7.15 10.85
N ARG A 1219 -25.81 8.24 11.61
CA ARG A 1219 -26.48 8.42 12.91
C ARG A 1219 -27.87 9.08 12.77
N ALA A 1220 -28.18 9.71 11.64
CA ALA A 1220 -29.48 10.34 11.39
C ALA A 1220 -30.70 9.38 11.51
N PRO A 1221 -30.64 8.11 11.06
CA PRO A 1221 -31.73 7.15 11.25
C PRO A 1221 -32.15 6.94 12.70
N LEU A 1222 -31.25 7.14 13.68
CA LEU A 1222 -31.59 7.06 15.10
C LEU A 1222 -32.62 8.11 15.51
N ILE A 1223 -32.53 9.31 14.95
CA ILE A 1223 -33.48 10.41 15.20
C ILE A 1223 -34.79 10.15 14.45
N GLU A 1224 -34.70 9.67 13.21
CA GLU A 1224 -35.89 9.43 12.37
C GLU A 1224 -36.85 8.38 12.97
N VAL A 1225 -36.31 7.29 13.52
CA VAL A 1225 -37.13 6.25 14.16
C VAL A 1225 -37.94 6.81 15.35
N LEU A 1226 -37.42 7.82 16.06
CA LEU A 1226 -38.10 8.43 17.20
C LEU A 1226 -39.29 9.32 16.81
N LYS A 1227 -39.44 9.72 15.54
CA LYS A 1227 -40.63 10.47 15.08
C LYS A 1227 -41.93 9.66 15.19
N LEU A 1228 -41.81 8.33 15.09
CA LEU A 1228 -42.94 7.39 15.19
C LEU A 1228 -43.16 6.88 16.62
N HIS A 1229 -42.49 7.48 17.61
CA HIS A 1229 -42.56 7.04 18.99
C HIS A 1229 -43.96 7.24 19.59
N SER A 1230 -44.40 6.33 20.46
CA SER A 1230 -45.73 6.36 21.07
C SER A 1230 -45.94 7.56 22.01
N LYS A 1231 -44.86 8.06 22.62
CA LYS A 1231 -44.86 9.27 23.46
C LYS A 1231 -44.71 10.54 22.61
N ALA A 1232 -45.68 11.44 22.73
CA ALA A 1232 -45.73 12.69 21.96
C ALA A 1232 -44.52 13.62 22.20
N GLU A 1233 -43.94 13.63 23.41
CA GLU A 1233 -42.77 14.44 23.74
C GLU A 1233 -41.51 14.01 22.96
N ILE A 1234 -41.25 12.70 22.89
CA ILE A 1234 -40.11 12.12 22.15
C ILE A 1234 -40.29 12.34 20.65
N ALA A 1235 -41.49 12.08 20.14
CA ALA A 1235 -41.82 12.34 18.73
C ALA A 1235 -41.68 13.83 18.38
N GLY A 1236 -42.08 14.72 19.30
CA GLY A 1236 -41.91 16.17 19.18
C GLY A 1236 -40.44 16.60 19.15
N TRP A 1237 -39.61 16.07 20.06
CA TRP A 1237 -38.17 16.32 20.08
C TRP A 1237 -37.50 15.89 18.76
N ALA A 1238 -37.79 14.66 18.29
CA ALA A 1238 -37.23 14.14 17.05
C ALA A 1238 -37.65 14.96 15.83
N THR A 1239 -38.92 15.40 15.79
CA THR A 1239 -39.43 16.28 14.72
C THR A 1239 -38.74 17.63 14.71
N ASN A 1240 -38.36 18.17 15.87
CA ASN A 1240 -37.65 19.45 15.99
C ASN A 1240 -36.14 19.35 15.69
N ILE A 1241 -35.47 18.29 16.14
CA ILE A 1241 -34.02 18.13 16.02
C ILE A 1241 -33.59 17.56 14.67
N ALA A 1242 -34.37 16.65 14.07
CA ALA A 1242 -34.05 16.09 12.75
C ALA A 1242 -33.65 17.14 11.69
N PRO A 1243 -34.40 18.25 11.48
CA PRO A 1243 -34.00 19.27 10.51
C PRO A 1243 -32.72 20.01 10.91
N GLN A 1244 -32.45 20.21 12.20
CA GLN A 1244 -31.24 20.88 12.68
C GLN A 1244 -30.00 20.00 12.51
N PHE A 1245 -30.13 18.71 12.79
CA PHE A 1245 -29.06 17.74 12.61
C PHE A 1245 -28.74 17.54 11.12
N ALA A 1246 -29.76 17.49 10.26
CA ALA A 1246 -29.60 17.51 8.81
C ALA A 1246 -28.84 18.77 8.34
N ALA A 1247 -29.21 19.96 8.83
CA ALA A 1247 -28.50 21.20 8.50
C ALA A 1247 -27.04 21.22 9.00
N CYS A 1248 -26.73 20.52 10.10
CA CYS A 1248 -25.36 20.35 10.58
C CYS A 1248 -24.54 19.44 9.65
N ILE A 1249 -25.12 18.30 9.22
CA ILE A 1249 -24.52 17.42 8.21
C ILE A 1249 -24.24 18.21 6.93
N ASP A 1250 -25.20 19.00 6.46
CA ASP A 1250 -25.04 19.82 5.25
C ASP A 1250 -23.94 20.88 5.41
N ARG A 1251 -23.78 21.46 6.61
CA ARG A 1251 -22.70 22.42 6.89
C ARG A 1251 -21.32 21.77 6.90
N GLU A 1252 -21.17 20.62 7.54
CA GLU A 1252 -19.90 19.89 7.53
C GLU A 1252 -19.58 19.40 6.11
N ARG A 1253 -20.58 18.91 5.37
CA ARG A 1253 -20.43 18.57 3.95
C ARG A 1253 -20.03 19.79 3.12
N ALA A 1254 -20.56 20.97 3.41
CA ALA A 1254 -20.15 22.22 2.76
C ALA A 1254 -18.72 22.62 3.12
N ARG A 1255 -18.29 22.42 4.37
CA ARG A 1255 -16.92 22.67 4.81
C ARG A 1255 -15.93 21.69 4.17
N GLU A 1256 -16.21 20.40 4.21
CA GLU A 1256 -15.45 19.35 3.51
C GLU A 1256 -15.37 19.69 2.02
N ALA A 1257 -16.48 20.09 1.40
CA ALA A 1257 -16.48 20.56 0.01
C ALA A 1257 -15.67 21.85 -0.21
N VAL A 1258 -15.45 22.70 0.80
CA VAL A 1258 -14.55 23.87 0.71
C VAL A 1258 -13.09 23.45 0.85
N GLU A 1259 -12.77 22.52 1.75
CA GLU A 1259 -11.43 21.96 1.94
C GLU A 1259 -11.01 21.13 0.72
N ASP A 1260 -11.89 20.26 0.23
CA ASP A 1260 -11.75 19.54 -1.04
C ASP A 1260 -11.66 20.52 -2.21
N ARG A 1261 -12.48 21.58 -2.25
CA ARG A 1261 -12.29 22.66 -3.24
C ARG A 1261 -10.92 23.31 -3.12
N ALA A 1262 -10.40 23.61 -1.93
CA ALA A 1262 -9.09 24.23 -1.79
C ALA A 1262 -7.97 23.31 -2.32
N ARG A 1263 -8.08 22.00 -2.05
CA ARG A 1263 -7.18 20.97 -2.58
C ARG A 1263 -7.31 20.82 -4.09
N ASP A 1264 -8.53 20.67 -4.59
CA ASP A 1264 -8.83 20.37 -6.00
C ASP A 1264 -8.77 21.61 -6.89
N GLN A 1265 -8.84 22.81 -6.31
CA GLN A 1265 -8.66 24.10 -6.99
C GLN A 1265 -7.20 24.55 -7.01
N SER A 1266 -6.27 23.86 -6.33
CA SER A 1266 -4.84 24.13 -6.45
C SER A 1266 -4.23 23.33 -7.61
N PHE A 1267 -3.20 23.89 -8.25
CA PHE A 1267 -2.28 23.09 -9.08
C PHE A 1267 -1.07 22.60 -8.28
N GLU A 1268 -0.70 23.30 -7.21
CA GLU A 1268 0.48 23.00 -6.39
C GLU A 1268 0.33 21.70 -5.58
#